data_AF-A0A1I3B582-F1
#
_entry.id   AF-A0A1I3B582-F1
#
_cell.length_a   1.000
_cell.length_b   1.000
_cell.length_c   1.000
_cell.angle_alpha   90.00
_cell.angle_beta   90.00
_cell.angle_gamma   90.00
#
_symmetry.space_group_name_H-M   'P 1'
#
loop_
_entity.id
_entity.type
_entity.pdbx_description
1 polymer ?
#
loop_
_entity_poly.entity_id
_entity_poly.type
_entity_poly.pdbx_seq_one_letter_code
_entity_poly.pdbx_strand_id
1 'polypeptide(L)'
;MVKRKIYKALSVAIASTMLMTTPSPALVNAKESQTDSAEEVVEELQEEESEETKDEVKEEVKEESEEETKEESEEESEEESESEEASEEKKDSEEDEDSKKTCQITYSMFDFDDSYEGGSWGSTVTKSKGGVKIEYSGNYAEKVFGLPKGIKGTDVVSVKANLLKGSKSGFSLKFRNKGEEVKAAYGTDVIENTDKAEFDGIGLMNSSGGGTSFTIQSITLTLKGDAADYPTPSEIVDDNTKPEIQWDIPDLRDYISCDKGLGKDSYTGAAIMISEITDEALMDIVEKHFNAVTFGNEFKPDSLMNYNNSKPADGQIITETWTDAKGVTHKDMAVPKLDFSRPERMLRVIKDWNDEHPDKEIKIRGHVLTWHSQTPEWFFKENYDPNGDWVSPEEMTLRHEWYIKSVFEHVFSSEYKDMFYGWDVVNEACSDSTGTYRSASASERSNWARIYGTGSKEDAPDYILNAFRYANYYAHKMGKDDVELYYNDYNECSGNKPDAIAQLLESVKRHEKDAVLPTRISGFGMQGHHNMLGPSKQQIVNCGKRYGKIVGKIQVTELDFKCSDEYDGTSATEAAEYTREAYRYKEIFEAYKEIDADPDIDVNGFTVWGVIDPNSWLQTSNSAGGGANGNRKQVPLLFDGDYMAKPAYWAFVDPSKLEPAIKSLTVVQAASGKDAFAHAKSATIEGTEYTFLPVWDGEKLSVKVKANGAKAAKLYVDFASDMKDGASVVTAEATLDENGEAVLEVAAPSQLVATSRLAMDVVVTDADGDHAFNNLRLTQDEGSKYYAKAICKPYMNVTKGTVTVDGDVDDAWEVAKEVNLAVTGSNPKATATAKLLWDEENLYVLMNVKDDDLDASASAVHEKDSVEVFIDENNHKSDGYEADDKQYRINYLNETSFNGDKCLEDNLKHAVKVTDDGYMVEAAFAWTDITPEVGAAIGLDLQINDGSNGARIGTRSWYDETGNGWSAPKVFGEVTLVDGEETPDTPEEPVIVTPSVAEVADAVYTGAKVTPEVVVTAGDKVLVKDVDYTVSYKNNKNAAAKVGNGMGEDFNASLPTVEVKFIGEYAENEAVKANFTIAPVDFADEDAIEVEPVDTFVESIFTTRPGVTVYFNGKTLSKSNYTLQYRLGENGKLLNKLPAHASNADGTYYAVVTAKGKNFVGATSVELDILEEVSIHVLEARVDRNASYNKRTGAVKIKAYYTVKTNSEAKHFGVKKGAVVTLESGKDFEATVVVRERFTGLGMIHIKGNDPLVGDRVVIVSLR
;
A
#
# COMPACT_ATOMS: atom_id res chain seq x y z
N MET A 1 58.48 29.24 59.79
CA MET A 1 58.36 27.93 59.09
C MET A 1 56.93 27.41 58.91
N VAL A 2 55.94 27.80 59.74
CA VAL A 2 54.54 27.32 59.59
C VAL A 2 53.80 27.93 58.37
N LYS A 3 54.09 29.18 57.97
CA LYS A 3 53.55 29.79 56.73
C LYS A 3 54.02 29.13 55.42
N ARG A 4 55.13 28.38 55.43
CA ARG A 4 55.70 27.71 54.23
C ARG A 4 55.14 26.31 53.99
N LYS A 5 54.57 25.64 55.00
CA LYS A 5 53.95 24.31 54.83
C LYS A 5 52.50 24.37 54.34
N ILE A 6 51.77 25.44 54.66
CA ILE A 6 50.38 25.65 54.19
C ILE A 6 50.35 26.06 52.70
N TYR A 7 51.33 26.83 52.24
CA TYR A 7 51.43 27.24 50.83
C TYR A 7 51.76 26.08 49.86
N LYS A 8 52.40 25.00 50.33
CA LYS A 8 52.79 23.86 49.49
C LYS A 8 51.64 22.85 49.27
N ALA A 9 50.64 22.85 50.14
CA ALA A 9 49.43 22.04 50.00
C ALA A 9 48.40 22.71 49.07
N LEU A 10 48.33 24.05 49.04
CA LEU A 10 47.40 24.80 48.18
C LEU A 10 47.79 24.82 46.69
N SER A 11 49.07 24.61 46.37
CA SER A 11 49.59 24.72 45.00
C SER A 11 49.38 23.48 44.12
N VAL A 12 48.97 22.33 44.69
CA VAL A 12 48.77 21.09 43.93
C VAL A 12 47.33 20.92 43.43
N ALA A 13 46.34 21.54 44.08
CA ALA A 13 44.93 21.36 43.75
C ALA A 13 44.40 22.27 42.61
N ILE A 14 45.12 23.34 42.24
CA ILE A 14 44.64 24.36 41.30
C ILE A 14 45.07 24.08 39.83
N ALA A 15 45.95 23.11 39.60
CA ALA A 15 46.52 22.85 38.27
C ALA A 15 45.68 21.91 37.36
N SER A 16 44.60 21.29 37.86
CA SER A 16 43.86 20.24 37.12
C SER A 16 42.54 20.67 36.48
N THR A 17 42.16 21.95 36.47
CA THR A 17 40.78 22.35 36.07
C THR A 17 40.69 23.45 35.01
N MET A 18 41.79 23.85 34.37
CA MET A 18 41.76 24.83 33.27
C MET A 18 42.46 24.26 32.04
N LEU A 19 41.69 23.61 31.15
CA LEU A 19 41.95 23.49 29.71
C LEU A 19 40.85 22.59 29.12
N MET A 20 39.79 23.19 28.56
CA MET A 20 39.08 22.69 27.37
C MET A 20 38.00 23.68 26.92
N THR A 21 37.83 23.73 25.59
CA THR A 21 36.75 24.29 24.76
C THR A 21 36.74 25.78 24.38
N THR A 22 37.20 26.04 23.14
CA THR A 22 36.51 26.87 22.12
C THR A 22 36.73 26.24 20.74
N PRO A 23 35.71 26.13 19.84
CA PRO A 23 35.96 25.95 18.41
C PRO A 23 35.19 26.93 17.51
N SER A 24 35.82 27.34 16.39
CA SER A 24 35.21 27.69 15.07
C SER A 24 36.27 28.30 14.11
N PRO A 25 36.04 28.44 12.78
CA PRO A 25 35.56 27.48 11.76
C PRO A 25 36.30 27.66 10.38
N ALA A 26 35.75 27.00 9.33
CA ALA A 26 35.86 27.34 7.88
C ALA A 26 37.09 26.79 7.10
N LEU A 27 37.09 26.45 5.80
CA LEU A 27 36.15 26.52 4.65
C LEU A 27 36.88 25.88 3.41
N VAL A 28 36.14 25.60 2.32
CA VAL A 28 36.53 25.60 0.86
C VAL A 28 36.81 24.27 0.10
N ASN A 29 35.84 23.92 -0.77
CA ASN A 29 35.83 23.52 -2.21
C ASN A 29 37.10 23.06 -2.99
N ALA A 30 36.92 22.03 -3.84
CA ALA A 30 37.02 22.01 -5.33
C ALA A 30 36.95 20.54 -5.86
N LYS A 31 36.02 20.12 -6.74
CA LYS A 31 36.09 19.99 -8.25
C LYS A 31 37.44 19.43 -8.76
N GLU A 32 37.57 18.34 -9.52
CA GLU A 32 37.10 18.00 -10.91
C GLU A 32 37.55 16.53 -11.24
N SER A 33 36.70 15.64 -11.79
CA SER A 33 36.55 15.18 -13.21
C SER A 33 37.42 13.98 -13.70
N GLN A 34 36.74 12.92 -14.21
CA GLN A 34 37.03 12.03 -15.38
C GLN A 34 38.33 11.17 -15.39
N THR A 35 38.46 9.94 -15.91
CA THR A 35 37.75 9.05 -16.88
C THR A 35 38.49 7.68 -16.93
N ASP A 36 37.79 6.59 -17.33
CA ASP A 36 38.25 5.38 -18.10
C ASP A 36 39.44 4.52 -17.59
N SER A 37 39.61 3.21 -17.81
CA SER A 37 38.93 2.13 -18.56
C SER A 37 39.68 0.80 -18.28
N ALA A 38 38.96 -0.33 -18.34
CA ALA A 38 39.30 -1.66 -18.90
C ALA A 38 40.58 -2.47 -18.56
N GLU A 39 40.31 -3.74 -18.25
CA GLU A 39 40.90 -5.02 -18.73
C GLU A 39 42.29 -5.57 -18.30
N GLU A 40 42.19 -6.78 -17.72
CA GLU A 40 42.93 -8.06 -17.91
C GLU A 40 44.48 -8.17 -17.91
N VAL A 41 44.91 -9.34 -17.38
CA VAL A 41 46.10 -10.22 -17.64
C VAL A 41 46.51 -10.82 -16.27
N VAL A 42 46.27 -12.09 -15.93
CA VAL A 42 46.76 -13.41 -16.42
C VAL A 42 48.20 -13.76 -16.01
N GLU A 43 48.36 -15.03 -15.58
CA GLU A 43 49.58 -15.86 -15.41
C GLU A 43 50.49 -15.59 -14.20
N GLU A 44 51.20 -16.54 -13.58
CA GLU A 44 51.19 -18.01 -13.44
C GLU A 44 52.37 -18.33 -12.49
N LEU A 45 52.60 -19.63 -12.22
CA LEU A 45 53.80 -20.33 -11.71
C LEU A 45 53.55 -21.04 -10.36
N GLN A 46 53.29 -22.36 -10.36
CA GLN A 46 54.24 -23.50 -10.49
C GLN A 46 55.11 -23.68 -9.22
N GLU A 47 55.37 -24.86 -8.66
CA GLU A 47 55.49 -26.23 -9.18
C GLU A 47 55.63 -27.24 -8.00
N GLU A 48 55.16 -28.48 -8.20
CA GLU A 48 55.75 -29.82 -7.84
C GLU A 48 56.18 -30.17 -6.39
N GLU A 49 56.17 -31.40 -5.85
CA GLU A 49 56.15 -32.81 -6.32
C GLU A 49 55.85 -33.71 -5.06
N SER A 50 55.00 -34.76 -5.11
CA SER A 50 55.26 -36.21 -5.28
C SER A 50 55.15 -37.11 -4.02
N GLU A 51 54.42 -38.23 -4.22
CA GLU A 51 54.59 -39.63 -3.71
C GLU A 51 54.56 -39.92 -2.17
N GLU A 52 54.02 -41.03 -1.62
CA GLU A 52 53.75 -42.39 -2.10
C GLU A 52 52.78 -43.11 -1.11
N THR A 53 51.81 -43.83 -1.68
CA THR A 53 51.16 -45.10 -1.30
C THR A 53 51.34 -45.78 0.09
N LYS A 54 50.28 -46.39 0.67
CA LYS A 54 49.85 -47.82 0.50
C LYS A 54 49.02 -48.41 1.68
N ASP A 55 47.93 -49.07 1.26
CA ASP A 55 47.35 -50.36 1.70
C ASP A 55 46.78 -50.64 3.11
N GLU A 56 45.49 -51.05 3.05
CA GLU A 56 44.85 -52.25 3.62
C GLU A 56 44.69 -52.38 5.14
N VAL A 57 43.62 -52.90 5.75
CA VAL A 57 42.25 -53.39 5.46
C VAL A 57 41.92 -54.28 6.69
N LYS A 58 40.62 -54.47 7.00
CA LYS A 58 40.02 -55.57 7.83
C LYS A 58 40.21 -55.47 9.36
N GLU A 59 39.27 -55.88 10.20
CA GLU A 59 37.95 -56.50 10.10
C GLU A 59 37.33 -56.45 11.52
N GLU A 60 36.00 -56.42 11.62
CA GLU A 60 35.15 -57.25 12.52
C GLU A 60 35.46 -57.36 14.04
N VAL A 61 34.51 -57.46 14.99
CA VAL A 61 33.04 -57.44 15.08
C VAL A 61 32.71 -57.78 16.55
N LYS A 62 31.47 -57.51 17.01
CA LYS A 62 30.76 -58.16 18.16
C LYS A 62 31.27 -57.85 19.59
N GLU A 63 30.46 -57.86 20.65
CA GLU A 63 29.06 -58.21 20.87
C GLU A 63 28.64 -57.70 22.27
N GLU A 64 27.34 -57.45 22.38
CA GLU A 64 26.45 -57.86 23.48
C GLU A 64 26.39 -57.21 24.88
N SER A 65 25.11 -57.13 25.26
CA SER A 65 24.47 -57.38 26.57
C SER A 65 24.43 -56.21 27.55
N GLU A 66 23.36 -55.93 28.29
CA GLU A 66 21.98 -56.45 28.47
C GLU A 66 21.31 -55.36 29.35
N GLU A 67 20.05 -54.95 29.12
CA GLU A 67 18.86 -55.34 29.93
C GLU A 67 19.12 -55.31 31.46
N GLU A 68 18.26 -54.74 32.33
CA GLU A 68 16.79 -54.75 32.34
C GLU A 68 16.29 -53.98 33.59
N THR A 69 14.98 -53.70 33.62
CA THR A 69 14.07 -53.54 34.80
C THR A 69 14.14 -52.24 35.61
N LYS A 70 13.05 -51.61 36.09
CA LYS A 70 11.58 -51.81 36.12
C LYS A 70 11.00 -50.50 36.69
N GLU A 71 9.99 -49.89 36.06
CA GLU A 71 8.54 -49.97 36.33
C GLU A 71 8.03 -49.36 37.65
N GLU A 72 6.79 -48.84 37.55
CA GLU A 72 5.88 -48.23 38.53
C GLU A 72 6.03 -46.71 38.74
N SER A 73 4.99 -45.87 38.80
CA SER A 73 3.58 -45.78 38.33
C SER A 73 2.96 -44.61 39.13
N GLU A 74 1.87 -44.02 38.62
CA GLU A 74 0.91 -43.15 39.33
C GLU A 74 1.39 -41.69 39.58
N GLU A 75 0.87 -40.72 38.84
CA GLU A 75 -0.44 -40.03 38.95
C GLU A 75 -0.39 -38.78 39.83
N GLU A 76 -0.70 -37.66 39.17
CA GLU A 76 -1.39 -36.45 39.62
C GLU A 76 -1.03 -35.78 40.96
N SER A 77 -0.54 -34.54 40.88
CA SER A 77 -1.35 -33.35 41.24
C SER A 77 -0.53 -32.06 41.22
N GLU A 78 -1.05 -31.12 40.45
CA GLU A 78 -1.01 -29.65 40.45
C GLU A 78 -0.35 -28.84 41.60
N GLU A 79 0.01 -27.62 41.18
CA GLU A 79 0.11 -26.34 41.90
C GLU A 79 1.43 -25.90 42.57
N GLU A 80 2.08 -24.99 41.83
CA GLU A 80 2.42 -23.61 42.22
C GLU A 80 3.17 -23.31 43.54
N SER A 81 4.44 -22.92 43.31
CA SER A 81 4.97 -21.59 43.65
C SER A 81 5.56 -21.30 45.05
N GLU A 82 6.67 -20.57 44.97
CA GLU A 82 7.25 -19.62 45.92
C GLU A 82 8.06 -20.11 47.16
N SER A 83 9.37 -19.88 47.04
CA SER A 83 10.15 -18.90 47.85
C SER A 83 11.00 -19.36 49.05
N GLU A 84 12.00 -18.50 49.32
CA GLU A 84 12.79 -18.34 50.57
C GLU A 84 13.88 -19.39 50.90
N GLU A 85 15.00 -19.11 51.56
CA GLU A 85 15.79 -17.93 51.93
C GLU A 85 17.14 -18.46 52.52
N ALA A 86 18.16 -17.60 52.50
CA ALA A 86 19.36 -17.46 53.34
C ALA A 86 19.79 -18.50 54.42
N SER A 87 21.13 -18.68 54.57
CA SER A 87 21.96 -18.52 55.80
C SER A 87 23.32 -19.25 55.67
N GLU A 88 24.46 -18.52 55.64
CA GLU A 88 25.42 -18.15 56.72
C GLU A 88 26.57 -19.15 57.03
N GLU A 89 27.82 -18.63 56.86
CA GLU A 89 29.07 -18.81 57.63
C GLU A 89 29.69 -20.22 57.87
N LYS A 90 31.01 -20.50 57.90
CA LYS A 90 32.32 -19.81 57.74
C LYS A 90 33.43 -20.89 57.87
N LYS A 91 34.55 -20.81 57.13
CA LYS A 91 35.95 -20.71 57.65
C LYS A 91 37.06 -20.94 56.61
N ASP A 92 37.77 -19.84 56.33
CA ASP A 92 39.22 -19.61 56.25
C ASP A 92 40.17 -20.62 55.56
N SER A 93 40.75 -20.21 54.42
CA SER A 93 42.19 -19.91 54.30
C SER A 93 42.51 -19.11 53.01
N GLU A 94 43.00 -17.88 53.19
CA GLU A 94 43.61 -16.96 52.19
C GLU A 94 44.85 -17.61 51.54
N GLU A 95 45.26 -17.39 50.29
CA GLU A 95 45.45 -16.16 49.50
C GLU A 95 45.32 -16.45 47.98
N ASP A 96 44.55 -15.63 47.24
CA ASP A 96 45.01 -14.87 46.05
C ASP A 96 43.83 -14.04 45.49
N GLU A 97 43.94 -12.71 45.67
CA GLU A 97 42.98 -11.68 45.30
C GLU A 97 42.91 -11.45 43.78
N ASP A 98 41.77 -11.75 43.13
CA ASP A 98 41.08 -10.88 42.14
C ASP A 98 39.76 -11.56 41.68
N SER A 99 38.80 -11.87 42.58
CA SER A 99 37.47 -12.32 42.15
C SER A 99 36.67 -11.12 41.64
N LYS A 100 36.93 -10.72 40.39
CA LYS A 100 36.15 -9.70 39.70
C LYS A 100 34.71 -10.17 39.61
N LYS A 101 33.83 -9.46 40.32
CA LYS A 101 32.38 -9.58 40.25
C LYS A 101 31.97 -9.57 38.76
N THR A 102 31.17 -10.54 38.34
CA THR A 102 30.55 -10.57 37.01
C THR A 102 29.04 -10.56 37.15
N CYS A 103 28.34 -10.03 36.15
CA CYS A 103 26.90 -10.10 36.03
C CYS A 103 26.52 -10.70 34.68
N GLN A 104 25.33 -11.27 34.58
CA GLN A 104 24.73 -11.70 33.32
C GLN A 104 23.59 -10.76 32.98
N ILE A 105 23.59 -10.23 31.77
CA ILE A 105 22.53 -9.37 31.26
C ILE A 105 22.11 -9.91 29.90
N THR A 106 20.82 -10.18 29.73
CA THR A 106 20.26 -10.61 28.46
C THR A 106 19.69 -9.41 27.73
N TYR A 107 20.21 -9.15 26.54
CA TYR A 107 19.79 -8.06 25.66
C TYR A 107 18.94 -8.61 24.53
N SER A 108 17.86 -7.90 24.22
CA SER A 108 17.06 -8.20 23.02
C SER A 108 17.94 -8.08 21.78
N MET A 109 17.67 -8.86 20.74
CA MET A 109 18.39 -8.67 19.46
C MET A 109 18.19 -7.26 18.88
N PHE A 110 17.17 -6.51 19.31
CA PHE A 110 16.95 -5.11 18.95
C PHE A 110 17.86 -4.11 19.67
N ASP A 111 18.53 -4.53 20.74
CA ASP A 111 19.52 -3.70 21.45
C ASP A 111 20.89 -3.69 20.75
N PHE A 112 21.12 -4.63 19.82
CA PHE A 112 22.34 -4.74 19.04
C PHE A 112 22.23 -3.95 17.73
N ASP A 113 23.35 -3.37 17.29
CA ASP A 113 23.41 -2.59 16.06
C ASP A 113 23.47 -3.49 14.83
N ASP A 114 22.36 -3.61 14.10
CA ASP A 114 22.27 -4.41 12.88
C ASP A 114 22.87 -3.72 11.64
N SER A 115 23.25 -2.45 11.76
CA SER A 115 23.88 -1.63 10.72
C SER A 115 25.41 -1.64 10.76
N TYR A 116 26.00 -2.45 11.66
CA TYR A 116 27.44 -2.56 11.84
C TYR A 116 28.22 -2.74 10.52
N GLU A 117 29.13 -1.79 10.24
CA GLU A 117 29.92 -1.75 9.01
C GLU A 117 31.12 -2.71 9.08
N GLY A 118 31.08 -3.78 8.27
CA GLY A 118 32.19 -4.73 8.10
C GLY A 118 31.91 -6.14 8.66
N GLY A 119 32.28 -7.18 7.89
CA GLY A 119 32.24 -8.57 8.36
C GLY A 119 30.93 -9.35 8.18
N SER A 120 29.86 -8.74 7.65
CA SER A 120 28.64 -9.49 7.21
C SER A 120 28.71 -9.84 5.73
N TRP A 121 28.35 -11.06 5.33
CA TRP A 121 28.21 -11.47 3.93
C TRP A 121 27.26 -12.66 3.79
N GLY A 122 26.55 -12.73 2.66
CA GLY A 122 25.68 -13.86 2.34
C GLY A 122 24.52 -14.06 3.33
N SER A 123 24.09 -13.02 4.04
CA SER A 123 23.01 -13.10 5.02
C SER A 123 21.99 -11.99 4.81
N THR A 124 20.71 -12.33 4.98
CA THR A 124 19.58 -11.38 5.02
C THR A 124 18.93 -11.43 6.39
N VAL A 125 18.46 -10.28 6.87
CA VAL A 125 17.90 -10.14 8.23
C VAL A 125 16.47 -9.64 8.15
N THR A 126 15.56 -10.34 8.81
CA THR A 126 14.16 -9.94 8.98
C THR A 126 13.85 -9.77 10.46
N LYS A 127 13.30 -8.61 10.82
CA LYS A 127 12.87 -8.30 12.19
C LYS A 127 11.42 -8.74 12.39
N SER A 128 11.11 -9.40 13.51
CA SER A 128 9.77 -9.84 13.88
C SER A 128 9.55 -9.61 15.39
N LYS A 129 8.30 -9.59 15.89
CA LYS A 129 8.04 -9.33 17.31
C LYS A 129 8.76 -10.32 18.25
N GLY A 130 9.01 -11.56 17.81
CA GLY A 130 9.73 -12.60 18.56
C GLY A 130 11.26 -12.66 18.39
N GLY A 131 11.89 -11.69 17.68
CA GLY A 131 13.34 -11.63 17.50
C GLY A 131 13.80 -11.34 16.07
N VAL A 132 15.06 -11.66 15.78
CA VAL A 132 15.70 -11.41 14.49
C VAL A 132 15.94 -12.74 13.75
N LYS A 133 15.28 -12.90 12.59
CA LYS A 133 15.50 -14.02 11.67
C LYS A 133 16.66 -13.68 10.75
N ILE A 134 17.64 -14.59 10.67
CA ILE A 134 18.80 -14.49 9.78
C ILE A 134 18.72 -15.63 8.78
N GLU A 135 18.65 -15.30 7.50
CA GLU A 135 18.67 -16.26 6.40
C GLU A 135 20.04 -16.22 5.73
N TYR A 136 20.62 -17.39 5.50
CA TYR A 136 21.98 -17.53 4.99
C TYR A 136 21.97 -18.10 3.57
N SER A 137 22.71 -17.45 2.66
CA SER A 137 22.82 -17.84 1.25
C SER A 137 23.65 -19.12 1.03
N GLY A 138 24.35 -19.60 2.06
CA GLY A 138 25.13 -20.83 2.02
C GLY A 138 25.95 -21.05 3.30
N ASN A 139 26.81 -22.07 3.27
CA ASN A 139 27.75 -22.34 4.36
C ASN A 139 28.72 -21.17 4.52
N TYR A 140 29.08 -20.87 5.76
CA TYR A 140 30.00 -19.80 6.15
C TYR A 140 29.51 -18.37 5.90
N ALA A 141 28.29 -18.19 5.36
CA ALA A 141 27.67 -16.87 5.37
C ALA A 141 27.52 -16.38 6.83
N GLU A 142 27.72 -15.09 7.05
CA GLU A 142 27.83 -14.51 8.38
C GLU A 142 27.03 -13.21 8.46
N LYS A 143 26.33 -13.01 9.57
CA LYS A 143 25.77 -11.70 9.94
C LYS A 143 26.46 -11.23 11.21
N VAL A 144 26.97 -10.00 11.18
CA VAL A 144 27.61 -9.34 12.32
C VAL A 144 26.67 -8.27 12.87
N PHE A 145 26.54 -8.24 14.19
CA PHE A 145 25.83 -7.21 14.94
C PHE A 145 26.79 -6.47 15.85
N GLY A 146 26.70 -5.14 15.90
CA GLY A 146 27.48 -4.32 16.83
C GLY A 146 26.99 -4.46 18.27
N LEU A 147 27.90 -4.31 19.23
CA LEU A 147 27.55 -4.36 20.66
C LEU A 147 26.57 -3.23 21.04
N PRO A 148 25.68 -3.46 22.04
CA PRO A 148 24.78 -2.43 22.53
C PRO A 148 25.53 -1.18 22.99
N LYS A 149 24.95 -0.02 22.73
CA LYS A 149 25.57 1.28 23.03
C LYS A 149 25.90 1.39 24.51
N GLY A 150 27.19 1.55 24.83
CA GLY A 150 27.68 1.65 26.21
C GLY A 150 28.39 0.40 26.72
N ILE A 151 28.37 -0.71 25.96
CA ILE A 151 29.14 -1.92 26.26
C ILE A 151 30.42 -1.94 25.44
N LYS A 152 31.55 -2.25 26.08
CA LYS A 152 32.83 -2.46 25.41
C LYS A 152 33.17 -3.94 25.38
N GLY A 153 33.70 -4.47 24.28
CA GLY A 153 34.08 -5.89 24.20
C GLY A 153 35.10 -6.33 25.25
N THR A 154 35.92 -5.41 25.77
CA THR A 154 36.85 -5.67 26.88
C THR A 154 36.17 -5.94 28.22
N ASP A 155 34.91 -5.51 28.37
CA ASP A 155 34.08 -5.74 29.55
C ASP A 155 33.30 -7.07 29.46
N VAL A 156 33.20 -7.65 28.27
CA VAL A 156 32.54 -8.93 28.00
C VAL A 156 33.45 -10.09 28.38
N VAL A 157 32.94 -10.99 29.23
CA VAL A 157 33.56 -12.25 29.67
C VAL A 157 33.12 -13.40 28.76
N SER A 158 31.83 -13.47 28.42
CA SER A 158 31.30 -14.43 27.45
C SER A 158 30.02 -13.91 26.79
N VAL A 159 29.71 -14.47 25.62
CA VAL A 159 28.50 -14.20 24.84
C VAL A 159 27.78 -15.52 24.62
N LYS A 160 26.46 -15.54 24.87
CA LYS A 160 25.56 -16.64 24.52
C LYS A 160 24.41 -16.12 23.65
N ALA A 161 24.17 -16.75 22.50
CA ALA A 161 23.02 -16.44 21.65
C ALA A 161 21.83 -17.35 22.01
N ASN A 162 20.66 -16.76 22.26
CA ASN A 162 19.44 -17.49 22.63
C ASN A 162 18.50 -17.58 21.42
N LEU A 163 18.31 -18.79 20.91
CA LEU A 163 17.40 -19.08 19.79
C LEU A 163 15.93 -19.03 20.22
N LEU A 164 15.05 -18.62 19.31
CA LEU A 164 13.60 -18.78 19.49
C LEU A 164 13.23 -20.27 19.49
N LYS A 165 12.30 -20.68 20.37
CA LYS A 165 11.81 -22.06 20.51
C LYS A 165 11.38 -22.64 19.15
N GLY A 166 11.87 -23.83 18.80
CA GLY A 166 11.62 -24.48 17.49
C GLY A 166 12.66 -24.16 16.40
N SER A 167 13.56 -23.21 16.62
CA SER A 167 14.68 -22.94 15.71
C SER A 167 15.72 -24.06 15.77
N LYS A 168 16.26 -24.48 14.62
CA LYS A 168 17.31 -25.51 14.54
C LYS A 168 18.67 -24.92 14.97
N SER A 169 19.45 -25.62 15.78
CA SER A 169 20.81 -25.21 16.18
C SER A 169 21.86 -25.56 15.11
N GLY A 170 22.83 -24.67 14.82
CA GLY A 170 23.86 -24.95 13.81
C GLY A 170 24.74 -23.77 13.34
N PHE A 171 24.97 -22.76 14.17
CA PHE A 171 25.83 -21.61 13.83
C PHE A 171 27.10 -21.54 14.69
N SER A 172 28.04 -20.72 14.27
CA SER A 172 29.30 -20.40 14.96
C SER A 172 29.28 -18.95 15.39
N LEU A 173 29.78 -18.67 16.60
CA LEU A 173 29.92 -17.31 17.13
C LEU A 173 31.32 -16.77 16.89
N LYS A 174 31.43 -15.47 16.62
CA LYS A 174 32.70 -14.76 16.44
C LYS A 174 32.71 -13.41 17.13
N PHE A 175 33.89 -12.99 17.56
CA PHE A 175 34.17 -11.59 17.92
C PHE A 175 34.77 -10.86 16.72
N ARG A 176 34.23 -9.68 16.44
CA ARG A 176 34.65 -8.80 15.34
C ARG A 176 35.13 -7.46 15.90
N ASN A 177 36.21 -6.93 15.35
CA ASN A 177 36.68 -5.58 15.65
C ASN A 177 36.88 -4.85 14.31
N LYS A 178 36.07 -3.82 14.05
CA LYS A 178 36.02 -3.12 12.75
C LYS A 178 35.92 -4.08 11.55
N GLY A 179 35.11 -5.12 11.68
CA GLY A 179 34.91 -6.15 10.65
C GLY A 179 35.96 -7.27 10.59
N GLU A 180 37.11 -7.14 11.25
CA GLU A 180 38.13 -8.20 11.30
C GLU A 180 37.79 -9.26 12.35
N GLU A 181 38.09 -10.53 12.06
CA GLU A 181 37.88 -11.64 13.00
C GLU A 181 38.92 -11.60 14.12
N VAL A 182 38.46 -11.49 15.36
CA VAL A 182 39.31 -11.47 16.57
C VAL A 182 39.37 -12.87 17.19
N LYS A 183 38.23 -13.55 17.25
CA LYS A 183 38.09 -14.89 17.85
C LYS A 183 36.85 -15.58 17.29
N ALA A 184 36.88 -16.91 17.18
CA ALA A 184 35.75 -17.72 16.73
C ALA A 184 35.52 -18.91 17.66
N ALA A 185 34.26 -19.33 17.79
CA ALA A 185 33.82 -20.55 18.44
C ALA A 185 32.86 -21.28 17.49
N TYR A 186 33.29 -22.43 16.96
CA TYR A 186 32.57 -23.13 15.90
C TYR A 186 31.54 -24.11 16.46
N GLY A 187 30.35 -24.13 15.85
CA GLY A 187 29.28 -25.09 16.16
C GLY A 187 28.68 -24.95 17.57
N THR A 188 28.72 -23.76 18.14
CA THR A 188 28.24 -23.46 19.50
C THR A 188 27.56 -22.09 19.54
N ASP A 189 26.56 -21.97 20.41
CA ASP A 189 25.85 -20.73 20.73
C ASP A 189 26.53 -19.94 21.87
N VAL A 190 27.72 -20.35 22.32
CA VAL A 190 28.52 -19.68 23.36
C VAL A 190 29.97 -19.44 22.92
N ILE A 191 30.50 -18.24 23.19
CA ILE A 191 31.92 -17.89 23.02
C ILE A 191 32.47 -17.14 24.25
N GLU A 192 33.68 -17.52 24.71
CA GLU A 192 34.35 -16.90 25.86
C GLU A 192 35.46 -15.92 25.45
N ASN A 193 35.54 -14.78 26.13
CA ASN A 193 36.60 -13.78 25.98
C ASN A 193 37.71 -13.95 27.03
N THR A 194 38.24 -15.17 27.15
CA THR A 194 39.33 -15.52 28.09
C THR A 194 40.58 -14.65 27.93
N ASP A 195 40.84 -14.18 26.71
CA ASP A 195 42.04 -13.44 26.34
C ASP A 195 41.90 -11.92 26.56
N LYS A 196 40.71 -11.48 27.01
CA LYS A 196 40.35 -10.06 27.22
C LYS A 196 40.54 -9.24 25.94
N ALA A 197 40.22 -9.83 24.80
CA ALA A 197 40.33 -9.19 23.50
C ALA A 197 39.34 -8.03 23.38
N GLU A 198 39.75 -6.98 22.68
CA GLU A 198 38.89 -5.85 22.34
C GLU A 198 38.14 -6.16 21.04
N PHE A 199 36.81 -6.02 21.08
CA PHE A 199 35.91 -6.23 19.95
C PHE A 199 34.70 -5.30 20.08
N ASP A 200 34.06 -5.01 18.95
CA ASP A 200 32.90 -4.12 18.85
C ASP A 200 31.71 -4.76 18.11
N GLY A 201 31.86 -5.98 17.57
CA GLY A 201 30.78 -6.76 16.95
C GLY A 201 30.80 -8.25 17.29
N ILE A 202 29.62 -8.89 17.17
CA ILE A 202 29.38 -10.32 17.35
C ILE A 202 28.93 -10.90 16.01
N GLY A 203 29.71 -11.82 15.46
CA GLY A 203 29.41 -12.54 14.23
C GLY A 203 28.65 -13.83 14.49
N LEU A 204 27.59 -14.04 13.70
CA LEU A 204 26.74 -15.23 13.69
C LEU A 204 26.86 -15.88 12.31
N MET A 205 27.62 -16.98 12.23
CA MET A 205 28.01 -17.61 10.97
C MET A 205 27.34 -18.98 10.80
N ASN A 206 26.75 -19.25 9.64
CA ASN A 206 26.17 -20.55 9.33
C ASN A 206 27.27 -21.63 9.21
N SER A 207 27.20 -22.64 10.08
CA SER A 207 28.09 -23.82 10.06
C SER A 207 27.36 -25.14 9.80
N SER A 208 26.05 -25.08 9.52
CA SER A 208 25.24 -26.23 9.14
C SER A 208 25.23 -26.38 7.61
N GLY A 209 25.48 -27.57 7.08
CA GLY A 209 25.53 -27.81 5.64
C GLY A 209 24.18 -27.52 4.95
N GLY A 210 24.12 -26.49 4.10
CA GLY A 210 22.93 -26.08 3.34
C GLY A 210 22.41 -24.69 3.71
N GLY A 211 21.65 -24.05 2.81
CA GLY A 211 21.01 -22.75 3.07
C GLY A 211 19.96 -22.88 4.18
N THR A 212 20.28 -22.37 5.37
CA THR A 212 19.46 -22.46 6.58
C THR A 212 19.10 -21.07 7.09
N SER A 213 18.00 -20.97 7.84
CA SER A 213 17.61 -19.74 8.54
C SER A 213 17.50 -20.00 10.05
N PHE A 214 17.78 -18.98 10.85
CA PHE A 214 17.79 -19.07 12.31
C PHE A 214 17.11 -17.83 12.88
N THR A 215 16.26 -18.00 13.89
CA THR A 215 15.67 -16.87 14.62
C THR A 215 16.33 -16.76 15.99
N ILE A 216 16.97 -15.62 16.24
CA ILE A 216 17.61 -15.31 17.52
C ILE A 216 16.75 -14.29 18.25
N GLN A 217 16.33 -14.62 19.46
CA GLN A 217 15.45 -13.77 20.28
C GLN A 217 16.28 -12.76 21.06
N SER A 218 17.38 -13.21 21.66
CA SER A 218 18.24 -12.39 22.52
C SER A 218 19.68 -12.90 22.58
N ILE A 219 20.59 -12.07 23.09
CA ILE A 219 21.96 -12.45 23.42
C ILE A 219 22.22 -12.16 24.90
N THR A 220 22.68 -13.16 25.63
CA THR A 220 23.16 -13.00 27.01
C THR A 220 24.64 -12.68 27.02
N LEU A 221 25.00 -11.54 27.62
CA LEU A 221 26.37 -11.11 27.85
C LEU A 221 26.72 -11.36 29.32
N THR A 222 27.80 -12.08 29.58
CA THR A 222 28.45 -12.09 30.90
C THR A 222 29.44 -10.93 30.94
N LEU A 223 29.26 -9.97 31.85
CA LEU A 223 29.99 -8.70 31.91
C LEU A 223 30.76 -8.53 33.23
N LYS A 224 31.83 -7.73 33.24
CA LYS A 224 32.66 -7.45 34.42
C LYS A 224 32.11 -6.29 35.26
N GLY A 225 31.52 -6.58 36.41
CA GLY A 225 31.01 -5.57 37.34
C GLY A 225 29.59 -5.86 37.75
N ASP A 226 28.89 -4.82 38.21
CA ASP A 226 27.49 -4.91 38.59
C ASP A 226 26.56 -4.61 37.41
N ALA A 227 25.38 -5.24 37.38
CA ALA A 227 24.44 -5.05 36.26
C ALA A 227 24.02 -3.58 36.08
N ALA A 228 24.01 -2.80 37.17
CA ALA A 228 23.70 -1.37 37.16
C ALA A 228 24.77 -0.50 36.46
N ASP A 229 25.96 -1.04 36.18
CA ASP A 229 27.03 -0.34 35.46
C ASP A 229 26.82 -0.35 33.94
N TYR A 230 25.83 -1.13 33.45
CA TYR A 230 25.56 -1.36 32.04
C TYR A 230 24.16 -0.87 31.63
N PRO A 231 23.94 -0.62 30.33
CA PRO A 231 22.63 -0.21 29.83
C PRO A 231 21.53 -1.19 30.24
N THR A 232 20.37 -0.66 30.63
CA THR A 232 19.18 -1.49 30.87
C THR A 232 18.73 -2.11 29.55
N PRO A 233 18.59 -3.45 29.46
CA PRO A 233 18.06 -4.11 28.26
C PRO A 233 16.66 -3.64 27.91
N SER A 234 16.33 -3.64 26.62
CA SER A 234 14.94 -3.55 26.20
C SER A 234 14.17 -4.79 26.68
N GLU A 235 12.85 -4.65 26.88
CA GLU A 235 12.00 -5.79 27.19
C GLU A 235 12.15 -6.85 26.10
N ILE A 236 12.44 -8.08 26.54
CA ILE A 236 12.41 -9.25 25.67
C ILE A 236 10.94 -9.66 25.62
N VAL A 237 10.30 -9.41 24.48
CA VAL A 237 8.94 -9.91 24.23
C VAL A 237 9.06 -11.44 24.16
N ASP A 238 8.60 -12.12 25.21
CA ASP A 238 8.44 -13.56 25.23
C ASP A 238 7.12 -13.88 24.52
N ASP A 239 7.20 -14.20 23.23
CA ASP A 239 6.03 -14.59 22.42
C ASP A 239 5.65 -16.06 22.70
N ASN A 240 5.42 -16.38 23.98
CA ASN A 240 4.70 -17.57 24.41
C ASN A 240 3.22 -17.26 24.71
N THR A 241 2.76 -16.03 24.48
CA THR A 241 1.34 -15.74 24.42
C THR A 241 0.79 -16.32 23.13
N LYS A 242 -0.06 -17.34 23.24
CA LYS A 242 -0.85 -17.88 22.13
C LYS A 242 -1.43 -16.70 21.33
N PRO A 243 -1.33 -16.68 19.98
CA PRO A 243 -2.02 -15.69 19.17
C PRO A 243 -3.51 -15.70 19.55
N GLU A 244 -4.07 -14.54 19.89
CA GLU A 244 -5.49 -14.44 20.25
C GLU A 244 -6.30 -13.89 19.08
N ILE A 245 -7.52 -14.38 18.93
CA ILE A 245 -8.49 -13.90 17.95
C ILE A 245 -9.23 -12.66 18.48
N GLN A 246 -9.97 -11.97 17.61
CA GLN A 246 -10.88 -10.91 18.03
C GLN A 246 -12.18 -11.50 18.61
N TRP A 247 -12.28 -11.57 19.94
CA TRP A 247 -13.47 -12.09 20.62
C TRP A 247 -14.65 -11.10 20.64
N ASP A 248 -14.38 -9.81 20.59
CA ASP A 248 -15.35 -8.71 20.75
C ASP A 248 -16.04 -8.27 19.44
N ILE A 249 -16.05 -9.15 18.44
CA ILE A 249 -16.81 -8.99 17.19
C ILE A 249 -17.95 -10.02 17.10
N PRO A 250 -19.02 -9.76 16.32
CA PRO A 250 -20.14 -10.70 16.20
C PRO A 250 -19.77 -12.06 15.60
N ASP A 251 -20.59 -13.09 15.80
CA ASP A 251 -20.34 -14.39 15.16
C ASP A 251 -20.82 -14.31 13.70
N LEU A 252 -20.02 -14.79 12.74
CA LEU A 252 -20.33 -14.63 11.31
C LEU A 252 -21.60 -15.42 10.95
N ARG A 253 -21.73 -16.63 11.49
CA ARG A 253 -22.91 -17.50 11.36
C ARG A 253 -24.23 -16.83 11.77
N ASP A 254 -24.22 -15.90 12.72
CA ASP A 254 -25.45 -15.25 13.19
C ASP A 254 -26.02 -14.25 12.16
N TYR A 255 -25.23 -13.88 11.16
CA TYR A 255 -25.59 -12.92 10.11
C TYR A 255 -25.81 -13.60 8.76
N ILE A 256 -25.00 -14.61 8.44
CA ILE A 256 -25.18 -15.41 7.23
C ILE A 256 -26.33 -16.41 7.44
N SER A 257 -26.31 -17.20 8.51
CA SER A 257 -27.33 -18.21 8.81
C SER A 257 -28.51 -17.66 9.61
N CYS A 258 -29.16 -16.62 9.09
CA CYS A 258 -30.34 -16.01 9.72
C CYS A 258 -31.43 -15.63 8.71
N ASP A 259 -32.63 -15.28 9.19
CA ASP A 259 -33.78 -14.88 8.32
C ASP A 259 -33.47 -13.67 7.42
N LYS A 260 -32.49 -12.83 7.80
CA LYS A 260 -32.05 -11.67 7.01
C LYS A 260 -30.82 -11.98 6.13
N GLY A 261 -30.21 -13.16 6.31
CA GLY A 261 -29.11 -13.69 5.53
C GLY A 261 -29.64 -14.68 4.49
N LEU A 262 -29.19 -15.93 4.58
CA LEU A 262 -29.54 -17.06 3.70
C LEU A 262 -30.46 -18.09 4.37
N GLY A 263 -31.13 -17.72 5.46
CA GLY A 263 -32.00 -18.63 6.22
C GLY A 263 -31.28 -19.29 7.40
N LYS A 264 -32.05 -19.67 8.42
CA LYS A 264 -31.53 -20.23 9.69
C LYS A 264 -30.94 -21.63 9.57
N ASP A 265 -31.33 -22.36 8.54
CA ASP A 265 -30.89 -23.70 8.20
C ASP A 265 -29.71 -23.71 7.21
N SER A 266 -29.22 -22.54 6.81
CA SER A 266 -28.05 -22.43 5.95
C SER A 266 -26.73 -22.67 6.70
N TYR A 267 -25.73 -23.15 5.97
CA TYR A 267 -24.39 -23.42 6.49
C TYR A 267 -23.45 -22.25 6.22
N THR A 268 -22.93 -21.63 7.28
CA THR A 268 -21.79 -20.70 7.25
C THR A 268 -20.51 -21.52 7.44
N GLY A 269 -19.78 -21.72 6.34
CA GLY A 269 -18.70 -22.70 6.27
C GLY A 269 -17.29 -22.13 6.07
N ALA A 270 -16.28 -22.89 6.50
CA ALA A 270 -14.88 -22.70 6.13
C ALA A 270 -14.22 -24.01 5.70
N ALA A 271 -13.26 -23.94 4.77
CA ALA A 271 -12.39 -25.07 4.48
C ALA A 271 -11.22 -25.12 5.48
N ILE A 272 -10.91 -26.32 5.99
CA ILE A 272 -9.80 -26.57 6.91
C ILE A 272 -8.98 -27.78 6.47
N MET A 273 -7.71 -27.81 6.87
CA MET A 273 -6.71 -28.83 6.54
C MET A 273 -6.18 -29.51 7.81
N ILE A 274 -5.64 -30.72 7.68
CA ILE A 274 -5.07 -31.45 8.82
C ILE A 274 -3.86 -30.76 9.47
N SER A 275 -3.17 -29.88 8.75
CA SER A 275 -2.06 -29.09 9.30
C SER A 275 -2.53 -27.96 10.21
N GLU A 276 -3.81 -27.59 10.14
CA GLU A 276 -4.39 -26.43 10.83
C GLU A 276 -5.11 -26.82 12.12
N ILE A 277 -5.51 -28.08 12.29
CA ILE A 277 -6.25 -28.53 13.49
C ILE A 277 -5.45 -28.46 14.80
N THR A 278 -4.14 -28.21 14.73
CA THR A 278 -3.29 -27.99 15.90
C THR A 278 -3.01 -26.51 16.16
N ASP A 279 -3.48 -25.64 15.27
CA ASP A 279 -3.43 -24.19 15.44
C ASP A 279 -4.68 -23.76 16.21
N GLU A 280 -4.51 -23.58 17.51
CA GLU A 280 -5.63 -23.28 18.39
C GLU A 280 -6.27 -21.92 18.08
N ALA A 281 -5.52 -20.92 17.61
CA ALA A 281 -6.07 -19.60 17.27
C ALA A 281 -6.95 -19.67 16.02
N LEU A 282 -6.51 -20.44 15.01
CA LEU A 282 -7.32 -20.73 13.84
C LEU A 282 -8.59 -21.50 14.22
N MET A 283 -8.48 -22.50 15.09
CA MET A 283 -9.65 -23.26 15.55
C MET A 283 -10.61 -22.40 16.39
N ASP A 284 -10.12 -21.48 17.21
CA ASP A 284 -10.94 -20.49 17.91
C ASP A 284 -11.79 -19.66 16.92
N ILE A 285 -11.22 -19.28 15.75
CA ILE A 285 -11.98 -18.64 14.66
C ILE A 285 -13.07 -19.58 14.12
N VAL A 286 -12.71 -20.83 13.81
CA VAL A 286 -13.63 -21.84 13.27
C VAL A 286 -14.84 -22.02 14.19
N GLU A 287 -14.58 -22.24 15.46
CA GLU A 287 -15.56 -22.50 16.53
C GLU A 287 -16.46 -21.29 16.82
N LYS A 288 -15.89 -20.08 16.78
CA LYS A 288 -16.63 -18.83 16.98
C LYS A 288 -17.52 -18.50 15.78
N HIS A 289 -16.98 -18.54 14.57
CA HIS A 289 -17.64 -17.90 13.42
C HIS A 289 -18.46 -18.84 12.53
N PHE A 290 -18.14 -20.13 12.51
CA PHE A 290 -18.71 -21.06 11.53
C PHE A 290 -19.62 -22.11 12.20
N ASN A 291 -20.51 -22.70 11.40
CA ASN A 291 -21.35 -23.84 11.78
C ASN A 291 -21.19 -25.02 10.80
N ALA A 292 -20.27 -24.90 9.85
CA ALA A 292 -19.91 -25.96 8.93
C ALA A 292 -18.42 -25.91 8.57
N VAL A 293 -17.86 -27.06 8.23
CA VAL A 293 -16.51 -27.17 7.67
C VAL A 293 -16.46 -28.12 6.48
N THR A 294 -15.51 -27.87 5.58
CA THR A 294 -15.11 -28.79 4.51
C THR A 294 -13.65 -29.17 4.73
N PHE A 295 -13.32 -30.46 4.67
CA PHE A 295 -11.92 -30.88 4.73
C PHE A 295 -11.30 -30.73 3.34
N GLY A 296 -10.34 -29.82 3.20
CA GLY A 296 -9.88 -29.38 1.89
C GLY A 296 -9.12 -30.45 1.10
N ASN A 297 -8.55 -31.48 1.76
CA ASN A 297 -7.87 -32.58 1.05
C ASN A 297 -8.16 -33.98 1.59
N GLU A 298 -8.53 -34.12 2.86
CA GLU A 298 -8.39 -35.36 3.60
C GLU A 298 -9.37 -36.46 3.16
N PHE A 299 -10.49 -36.07 2.53
CA PHE A 299 -11.49 -36.97 1.93
C PHE A 299 -11.32 -37.18 0.41
N LYS A 300 -10.33 -36.55 -0.22
CA LYS A 300 -10.07 -36.75 -1.66
C LYS A 300 -9.54 -38.17 -1.95
N PRO A 301 -9.75 -38.71 -3.17
CA PRO A 301 -9.36 -40.08 -3.49
C PRO A 301 -7.88 -40.38 -3.31
N ASP A 302 -6.96 -39.47 -3.67
CA ASP A 302 -5.53 -39.64 -3.45
C ASP A 302 -5.16 -39.71 -1.96
N SER A 303 -5.75 -38.87 -1.11
CA SER A 303 -5.58 -38.87 0.34
C SER A 303 -5.99 -40.22 0.95
N LEU A 304 -7.18 -40.71 0.59
CA LEU A 304 -7.68 -42.02 1.04
C LEU A 304 -6.88 -43.18 0.43
N MET A 305 -6.16 -42.95 -0.67
CA MET A 305 -5.20 -43.89 -1.26
C MET A 305 -3.74 -43.55 -0.87
N ASN A 306 -3.56 -42.85 0.24
CA ASN A 306 -2.29 -42.55 0.91
C ASN A 306 -1.28 -41.73 0.07
N TYR A 307 -1.78 -40.79 -0.74
CA TYR A 307 -1.00 -39.89 -1.62
C TYR A 307 0.05 -40.60 -2.49
N ASN A 308 -0.23 -41.85 -2.87
CA ASN A 308 0.69 -42.65 -3.64
C ASN A 308 0.38 -42.52 -5.14
N ASN A 309 1.29 -41.95 -5.91
CA ASN A 309 1.20 -41.91 -7.38
C ASN A 309 1.93 -43.07 -8.06
N SER A 310 2.67 -43.87 -7.30
CA SER A 310 3.31 -45.11 -7.78
C SER A 310 2.39 -46.30 -7.57
N LYS A 311 2.77 -47.45 -8.17
CA LYS A 311 2.10 -48.73 -7.89
C LYS A 311 1.99 -48.96 -6.37
N PRO A 312 0.82 -49.35 -5.84
CA PRO A 312 0.69 -49.71 -4.43
C PRO A 312 1.66 -50.82 -4.03
N ALA A 313 2.27 -50.68 -2.85
CA ALA A 313 3.21 -51.66 -2.31
C ALA A 313 2.51 -52.97 -1.90
N ASP A 314 3.30 -54.03 -1.70
CA ASP A 314 2.78 -55.32 -1.21
C ASP A 314 1.98 -55.14 0.08
N GLY A 315 0.75 -55.65 0.11
CA GLY A 315 -0.18 -55.51 1.23
C GLY A 315 -1.07 -54.26 1.21
N GLN A 316 -0.88 -53.32 0.26
CA GLN A 316 -1.80 -52.20 0.04
C GLN A 316 -2.96 -52.54 -0.91
N ILE A 317 -2.86 -53.66 -1.63
CA ILE A 317 -4.00 -54.27 -2.31
C ILE A 317 -4.46 -55.45 -1.45
N ILE A 318 -5.73 -55.41 -1.04
CA ILE A 318 -6.37 -56.44 -0.23
C ILE A 318 -7.42 -57.18 -1.05
N THR A 319 -7.88 -58.31 -0.54
CA THR A 319 -8.91 -59.12 -1.16
C THR A 319 -10.21 -58.99 -0.37
N GLU A 320 -11.29 -58.54 -1.01
CA GLU A 320 -12.61 -58.37 -0.40
C GLU A 320 -13.68 -59.18 -1.14
N THR A 321 -14.67 -59.68 -0.39
CA THR A 321 -15.93 -60.19 -0.97
C THR A 321 -17.04 -59.23 -0.61
N TRP A 322 -17.71 -58.67 -1.61
CA TRP A 322 -18.80 -57.70 -1.41
C TRP A 322 -19.92 -57.89 -2.44
N THR A 323 -21.10 -57.35 -2.15
CA THR A 323 -22.27 -57.41 -3.04
C THR A 323 -22.59 -56.03 -3.56
N ASP A 324 -22.65 -55.90 -4.88
CA ASP A 324 -22.93 -54.64 -5.56
C ASP A 324 -24.40 -54.22 -5.42
N ALA A 325 -24.70 -53.00 -5.85
CA ALA A 325 -26.01 -52.37 -5.77
C ALA A 325 -27.04 -53.06 -6.68
N LYS A 326 -26.59 -53.92 -7.61
CA LYS A 326 -27.44 -54.78 -8.44
C LYS A 326 -27.70 -56.15 -7.79
N GLY A 327 -27.11 -56.41 -6.62
CA GLY A 327 -27.26 -57.66 -5.88
C GLY A 327 -26.33 -58.79 -6.32
N VAL A 328 -25.27 -58.49 -7.09
CA VAL A 328 -24.26 -59.47 -7.52
C VAL A 328 -23.13 -59.51 -6.49
N THR A 329 -22.86 -60.70 -5.95
CA THR A 329 -21.73 -60.91 -5.04
C THR A 329 -20.45 -61.17 -5.82
N HIS A 330 -19.47 -60.29 -5.66
CA HIS A 330 -18.12 -60.41 -6.21
C HIS A 330 -17.21 -61.01 -5.14
N LYS A 331 -16.61 -62.17 -5.45
CA LYS A 331 -15.69 -62.87 -4.54
C LYS A 331 -14.25 -62.56 -4.91
N ASP A 332 -13.42 -62.46 -3.89
CA ASP A 332 -11.98 -62.32 -4.01
C ASP A 332 -11.52 -61.12 -4.88
N MET A 333 -12.24 -59.99 -4.81
CA MET A 333 -11.84 -58.78 -5.54
C MET A 333 -10.61 -58.16 -4.93
N ALA A 334 -9.59 -57.92 -5.77
CA ALA A 334 -8.44 -57.12 -5.41
C ALA A 334 -8.84 -55.64 -5.38
N VAL A 335 -8.71 -55.00 -4.22
CA VAL A 335 -9.09 -53.59 -3.99
C VAL A 335 -8.02 -52.87 -3.16
N PRO A 336 -7.83 -51.55 -3.32
CA PRO A 336 -6.93 -50.79 -2.46
C PRO A 336 -7.35 -50.82 -0.99
N LYS A 337 -6.40 -50.82 -0.08
CA LYS A 337 -6.68 -50.52 1.33
C LYS A 337 -6.77 -49.00 1.49
N LEU A 338 -7.97 -48.49 1.78
CA LEU A 338 -8.17 -47.06 2.06
C LEU A 338 -7.59 -46.68 3.43
N ASP A 339 -7.08 -45.45 3.53
CA ASP A 339 -6.50 -44.85 4.73
C ASP A 339 -7.33 -43.67 5.22
N PHE A 340 -8.14 -43.92 6.26
CA PHE A 340 -8.99 -42.91 6.89
C PHE A 340 -8.33 -42.20 8.07
N SER A 341 -7.06 -42.49 8.39
CA SER A 341 -6.41 -41.94 9.59
C SER A 341 -6.33 -40.40 9.58
N ARG A 342 -6.19 -39.79 8.40
CA ARG A 342 -6.16 -38.32 8.23
C ARG A 342 -7.51 -37.68 8.53
N PRO A 343 -8.61 -38.02 7.82
CA PRO A 343 -9.92 -37.44 8.13
C PRO A 343 -10.41 -37.81 9.53
N GLU A 344 -10.15 -39.01 10.06
CA GLU A 344 -10.56 -39.37 11.43
C GLU A 344 -9.91 -38.49 12.51
N ARG A 345 -8.67 -38.03 12.30
CA ARG A 345 -8.03 -37.07 13.24
C ARG A 345 -8.78 -35.76 13.29
N MET A 346 -9.22 -35.25 12.14
CA MET A 346 -9.98 -34.00 12.06
C MET A 346 -11.41 -34.19 12.58
N LEU A 347 -12.06 -35.31 12.22
CA LEU A 347 -13.41 -35.65 12.71
C LEU A 347 -13.48 -35.69 14.23
N ARG A 348 -12.43 -36.22 14.88
CA ARG A 348 -12.35 -36.26 16.35
C ARG A 348 -12.37 -34.86 16.96
N VAL A 349 -11.58 -33.93 16.44
CA VAL A 349 -11.53 -32.54 16.95
C VAL A 349 -12.91 -31.88 16.86
N ILE A 350 -13.57 -31.98 15.70
CA ILE A 350 -14.91 -31.41 15.52
C ILE A 350 -15.96 -32.13 16.36
N LYS A 351 -15.82 -33.44 16.55
CA LYS A 351 -16.72 -34.22 17.40
C LYS A 351 -16.59 -33.80 18.87
N ASP A 352 -15.37 -33.66 19.37
CA ASP A 352 -15.10 -33.27 20.75
C ASP A 352 -15.73 -31.88 21.02
N TRP A 353 -15.55 -30.92 20.09
CA TRP A 353 -16.25 -29.63 20.14
C TRP A 353 -17.77 -29.77 20.18
N ASN A 354 -18.35 -30.56 19.26
CA ASN A 354 -19.80 -30.73 19.16
C ASN A 354 -20.42 -31.40 20.41
N ASP A 355 -19.71 -32.36 21.01
CA ASP A 355 -20.15 -33.02 22.24
C ASP A 355 -20.16 -32.05 23.43
N GLU A 356 -19.21 -31.10 23.48
CA GLU A 356 -19.15 -30.04 24.50
C GLU A 356 -20.13 -28.89 24.23
N HIS A 357 -20.45 -28.62 22.96
CA HIS A 357 -21.25 -27.48 22.50
C HIS A 357 -22.43 -27.91 21.60
N PRO A 358 -23.39 -28.68 22.12
CA PRO A 358 -24.49 -29.25 21.31
C PRO A 358 -25.46 -28.20 20.73
N ASP A 359 -25.42 -26.95 21.20
CA ASP A 359 -26.18 -25.82 20.65
C ASP A 359 -25.43 -25.07 19.54
N LYS A 360 -24.15 -25.40 19.31
CA LYS A 360 -23.25 -24.77 18.33
C LYS A 360 -22.51 -25.83 17.49
N GLU A 361 -23.20 -26.91 17.17
CA GLU A 361 -22.62 -28.00 16.37
C GLU A 361 -22.09 -27.48 15.03
N ILE A 362 -20.89 -27.94 14.68
CA ILE A 362 -20.26 -27.76 13.38
C ILE A 362 -20.54 -29.00 12.54
N LYS A 363 -21.20 -28.80 11.40
CA LYS A 363 -21.49 -29.86 10.41
C LYS A 363 -20.39 -29.98 9.36
N ILE A 364 -20.38 -31.08 8.61
CA ILE A 364 -19.30 -31.42 7.68
C ILE A 364 -19.85 -31.64 6.27
N ARG A 365 -19.17 -31.03 5.30
CA ARG A 365 -19.28 -31.38 3.87
C ARG A 365 -18.26 -32.46 3.53
N GLY A 366 -18.71 -33.57 2.98
CA GLY A 366 -17.81 -34.55 2.37
C GLY A 366 -17.31 -34.04 1.02
N HIS A 367 -16.00 -33.97 0.83
CA HIS A 367 -15.39 -33.48 -0.41
C HIS A 367 -14.14 -34.31 -0.75
N VAL A 368 -14.10 -35.13 -1.80
CA VAL A 368 -15.11 -35.44 -2.84
C VAL A 368 -14.99 -36.92 -3.19
N LEU A 369 -16.09 -37.56 -3.63
CA LEU A 369 -16.08 -38.96 -4.07
C LEU A 369 -15.48 -39.18 -5.47
N THR A 370 -15.79 -38.33 -6.45
CA THR A 370 -15.38 -38.55 -7.85
C THR A 370 -14.79 -37.28 -8.43
N TRP A 371 -13.51 -37.30 -8.77
CA TRP A 371 -12.83 -36.16 -9.37
C TRP A 371 -11.81 -36.59 -10.41
N HIS A 372 -11.60 -35.77 -11.42
CA HIS A 372 -10.61 -36.02 -12.47
C HIS A 372 -9.20 -35.67 -11.98
N SER A 373 -9.07 -34.71 -11.06
CA SER A 373 -7.85 -34.39 -10.33
C SER A 373 -7.73 -35.23 -9.06
N GLN A 374 -6.52 -35.31 -8.50
CA GLN A 374 -6.24 -35.94 -7.21
C GLN A 374 -6.85 -37.35 -7.05
N THR A 375 -6.88 -38.12 -8.15
CA THR A 375 -7.21 -39.55 -8.17
C THR A 375 -6.04 -40.29 -8.82
N PRO A 376 -5.36 -41.20 -8.11
CA PRO A 376 -4.14 -41.80 -8.63
C PRO A 376 -4.37 -42.55 -9.96
N GLU A 377 -3.50 -42.33 -10.95
CA GLU A 377 -3.66 -42.93 -12.29
C GLU A 377 -3.75 -44.45 -12.22
N TRP A 378 -2.98 -45.08 -11.34
CA TRP A 378 -2.96 -46.53 -11.17
C TRP A 378 -4.33 -47.12 -10.81
N PHE A 379 -5.25 -46.33 -10.23
CA PHE A 379 -6.61 -46.77 -9.94
C PHE A 379 -7.41 -47.14 -11.21
N PHE A 380 -7.05 -46.54 -12.34
CA PHE A 380 -7.67 -46.76 -13.66
C PHE A 380 -6.93 -47.81 -14.50
N LYS A 381 -5.90 -48.44 -13.96
CA LYS A 381 -5.03 -49.37 -14.69
C LYS A 381 -5.14 -50.79 -14.18
N GLU A 382 -4.88 -51.74 -15.06
CA GLU A 382 -4.78 -53.16 -14.71
C GLU A 382 -3.70 -53.36 -13.63
N ASN A 383 -3.97 -54.29 -12.70
CA ASN A 383 -3.08 -54.62 -11.59
C ASN A 383 -2.69 -53.44 -10.68
N TYR A 384 -3.44 -52.34 -10.73
CA TYR A 384 -3.13 -51.11 -10.00
C TYR A 384 -1.71 -50.60 -10.29
N ASP A 385 -1.25 -50.74 -11.52
CA ASP A 385 0.08 -50.33 -11.95
C ASP A 385 -0.05 -49.13 -12.91
N PRO A 386 0.58 -47.97 -12.64
CA PRO A 386 0.48 -46.83 -13.56
C PRO A 386 1.02 -47.13 -14.96
N ASN A 387 1.89 -48.14 -15.10
CA ASN A 387 2.41 -48.61 -16.39
C ASN A 387 1.54 -49.70 -17.05
N GLY A 388 0.47 -50.14 -16.39
CA GLY A 388 -0.45 -51.14 -16.90
C GLY A 388 -1.36 -50.60 -18.01
N ASP A 389 -2.09 -51.51 -18.65
CA ASP A 389 -3.16 -51.17 -19.59
C ASP A 389 -4.34 -50.55 -18.82
N TRP A 390 -5.20 -49.79 -19.53
CA TRP A 390 -6.42 -49.23 -18.96
C TRP A 390 -7.43 -50.34 -18.70
N VAL A 391 -8.13 -50.29 -17.56
CA VAL A 391 -9.19 -51.27 -17.27
C VAL A 391 -10.41 -51.07 -18.18
N SER A 392 -11.29 -52.07 -18.26
CA SER A 392 -12.55 -51.92 -18.99
C SER A 392 -13.55 -51.03 -18.21
N PRO A 393 -14.56 -50.44 -18.89
CA PRO A 393 -15.64 -49.72 -18.22
C PRO A 393 -16.37 -50.55 -17.16
N GLU A 394 -16.53 -51.85 -17.37
CA GLU A 394 -17.18 -52.76 -16.42
C GLU A 394 -16.34 -52.91 -15.14
N GLU A 395 -15.03 -53.14 -15.27
CA GLU A 395 -14.14 -53.24 -14.12
C GLU A 395 -14.02 -51.91 -13.37
N MET A 396 -13.89 -50.80 -14.10
CA MET A 396 -13.85 -49.47 -13.48
C MET A 396 -15.16 -49.16 -12.75
N THR A 397 -16.29 -49.63 -13.26
CA THR A 397 -17.60 -49.41 -12.62
C THR A 397 -17.66 -50.11 -11.27
N LEU A 398 -17.12 -51.33 -11.18
CA LEU A 398 -17.02 -52.06 -9.90
C LEU A 398 -16.05 -51.40 -8.93
N ARG A 399 -14.88 -50.93 -9.42
CA ARG A 399 -13.91 -50.21 -8.58
C ARG A 399 -14.49 -48.89 -8.04
N HIS A 400 -15.20 -48.15 -8.87
CA HIS A 400 -15.84 -46.87 -8.51
C HIS A 400 -16.96 -47.08 -7.50
N GLU A 401 -17.82 -48.07 -7.73
CA GLU A 401 -18.85 -48.45 -6.76
C GLU A 401 -18.26 -48.89 -5.43
N TRP A 402 -17.26 -49.77 -5.46
CA TRP A 402 -16.57 -50.24 -4.25
C TRP A 402 -15.97 -49.06 -3.47
N TYR A 403 -15.36 -48.08 -4.15
CA TYR A 403 -14.78 -46.91 -3.50
C TYR A 403 -15.88 -46.08 -2.78
N ILE A 404 -16.95 -45.71 -3.50
CA ILE A 404 -18.07 -44.94 -2.92
C ILE A 404 -18.71 -45.69 -1.73
N LYS A 405 -18.98 -46.99 -1.90
CA LYS A 405 -19.45 -47.87 -0.84
C LYS A 405 -18.54 -47.79 0.38
N SER A 406 -17.24 -47.98 0.19
CA SER A 406 -16.28 -48.10 1.30
C SER A 406 -16.16 -46.80 2.08
N VAL A 407 -16.18 -45.65 1.41
CA VAL A 407 -16.20 -44.33 2.05
C VAL A 407 -17.48 -44.12 2.85
N PHE A 408 -18.65 -44.39 2.27
CA PHE A 408 -19.94 -44.22 2.95
C PHE A 408 -20.12 -45.22 4.10
N GLU A 409 -19.73 -46.48 3.92
CA GLU A 409 -19.76 -47.50 4.97
C GLU A 409 -18.86 -47.12 6.14
N HIS A 410 -17.67 -46.62 5.88
CA HIS A 410 -16.77 -46.13 6.92
C HIS A 410 -17.40 -44.99 7.72
N VAL A 411 -17.84 -43.92 7.04
CA VAL A 411 -18.37 -42.73 7.70
C VAL A 411 -19.71 -43.00 8.39
N PHE A 412 -20.69 -43.58 7.71
CA PHE A 412 -22.04 -43.71 8.25
C PHE A 412 -22.22 -44.89 9.21
N SER A 413 -21.24 -45.79 9.33
CA SER A 413 -21.20 -46.80 10.40
C SER A 413 -20.46 -46.32 11.66
N SER A 414 -19.81 -45.15 11.58
CA SER A 414 -19.03 -44.58 12.68
C SER A 414 -19.88 -43.74 13.65
N GLU A 415 -19.24 -43.22 14.69
CA GLU A 415 -19.83 -42.23 15.59
C GLU A 415 -20.06 -40.86 14.93
N TYR A 416 -19.36 -40.56 13.83
CA TYR A 416 -19.41 -39.26 13.13
C TYR A 416 -20.59 -39.12 12.16
N LYS A 417 -21.40 -40.17 11.99
CA LYS A 417 -22.46 -40.29 10.97
C LYS A 417 -23.49 -39.15 10.94
N ASP A 418 -23.68 -38.43 12.05
CA ASP A 418 -24.68 -37.35 12.19
C ASP A 418 -24.07 -35.94 12.03
N MET A 419 -22.75 -35.87 11.80
CA MET A 419 -22.02 -34.63 11.55
C MET A 419 -22.06 -34.23 10.06
N PHE A 420 -22.24 -35.18 9.15
CA PHE A 420 -22.25 -34.93 7.70
C PHE A 420 -23.62 -34.49 7.21
N TYR A 421 -23.69 -33.32 6.58
CA TYR A 421 -24.94 -32.82 5.99
C TYR A 421 -25.04 -33.08 4.49
N GLY A 422 -23.90 -33.19 3.81
CA GLY A 422 -23.88 -33.41 2.37
C GLY A 422 -22.53 -33.87 1.85
N TRP A 423 -22.51 -34.31 0.59
CA TRP A 423 -21.30 -34.78 -0.09
C TRP A 423 -21.23 -34.26 -1.52
N ASP A 424 -20.07 -33.75 -1.92
CA ASP A 424 -19.73 -33.53 -3.31
C ASP A 424 -19.46 -34.91 -3.96
N VAL A 425 -20.44 -35.41 -4.71
CA VAL A 425 -20.40 -36.75 -5.30
C VAL A 425 -19.50 -36.76 -6.55
N VAL A 426 -19.62 -35.71 -7.36
CA VAL A 426 -18.79 -35.48 -8.54
C VAL A 426 -18.32 -34.03 -8.53
N ASN A 427 -17.02 -33.82 -8.70
CA ASN A 427 -16.41 -32.50 -8.77
C ASN A 427 -15.86 -32.24 -10.18
N GLU A 428 -16.10 -31.04 -10.70
CA GLU A 428 -15.45 -30.47 -11.89
C GLU A 428 -15.44 -31.39 -13.11
N ALA A 429 -16.60 -31.93 -13.48
CA ALA A 429 -16.72 -32.82 -14.64
C ALA A 429 -16.97 -32.07 -15.96
N CYS A 430 -17.32 -30.77 -15.89
CA CYS A 430 -17.54 -29.92 -17.06
C CYS A 430 -16.23 -29.26 -17.54
N SER A 431 -16.13 -29.09 -18.85
CA SER A 431 -14.97 -28.51 -19.55
C SER A 431 -15.03 -26.98 -19.58
N ASP A 432 -13.91 -26.33 -19.29
CA ASP A 432 -13.78 -24.87 -19.45
C ASP A 432 -13.79 -24.41 -20.91
N SER A 433 -13.45 -25.30 -21.87
CA SER A 433 -13.18 -24.92 -23.26
C SER A 433 -14.26 -25.33 -24.26
N THR A 434 -15.03 -26.39 -23.97
CA THR A 434 -15.88 -27.03 -24.98
C THR A 434 -17.38 -26.83 -24.78
N GLY A 435 -17.81 -26.30 -23.63
CA GLY A 435 -19.25 -26.21 -23.28
C GLY A 435 -19.93 -27.57 -23.13
N THR A 436 -19.14 -28.63 -22.87
CA THR A 436 -19.61 -30.00 -22.58
C THR A 436 -18.76 -30.64 -21.47
N TYR A 437 -18.75 -31.97 -21.38
CA TYR A 437 -18.00 -32.74 -20.37
C TYR A 437 -16.51 -32.81 -20.68
N ARG A 438 -15.67 -32.94 -19.64
CA ARG A 438 -14.23 -33.17 -19.80
C ARG A 438 -13.92 -34.42 -20.63
N SER A 439 -12.85 -34.35 -21.40
CA SER A 439 -12.33 -35.40 -22.27
C SER A 439 -11.00 -35.98 -21.76
N ALA A 440 -10.55 -37.03 -22.44
CA ALA A 440 -9.25 -37.67 -22.20
C ALA A 440 -8.06 -36.92 -22.82
N SER A 441 -8.29 -35.73 -23.39
CA SER A 441 -7.27 -34.93 -24.09
C SER A 441 -6.12 -34.51 -23.17
N ALA A 442 -4.98 -34.14 -23.76
CA ALA A 442 -3.80 -33.76 -22.99
C ALA A 442 -3.98 -32.50 -22.13
N SER A 443 -4.92 -31.62 -22.49
CA SER A 443 -5.27 -30.41 -21.75
C SER A 443 -6.24 -30.68 -20.60
N GLU A 444 -7.16 -31.64 -20.74
CA GLU A 444 -8.20 -31.89 -19.73
C GLU A 444 -7.93 -33.11 -18.82
N ARG A 445 -7.12 -34.06 -19.30
CA ARG A 445 -6.53 -35.18 -18.55
C ARG A 445 -7.51 -36.01 -17.70
N SER A 446 -8.78 -36.13 -18.11
CA SER A 446 -9.74 -36.94 -17.36
C SER A 446 -9.55 -38.42 -17.63
N ASN A 447 -9.03 -39.15 -16.62
CA ASN A 447 -8.92 -40.61 -16.65
C ASN A 447 -10.29 -41.29 -16.68
N TRP A 448 -11.30 -40.69 -16.03
CA TRP A 448 -12.69 -41.13 -16.13
C TRP A 448 -13.19 -41.08 -17.58
N ALA A 449 -13.01 -39.95 -18.28
CA ALA A 449 -13.40 -39.83 -19.68
C ALA A 449 -12.57 -40.74 -20.61
N ARG A 450 -11.36 -41.14 -20.21
CA ARG A 450 -10.55 -42.10 -20.97
C ARG A 450 -11.13 -43.51 -20.94
N ILE A 451 -11.72 -43.92 -19.81
CA ILE A 451 -12.40 -45.21 -19.67
C ILE A 451 -13.80 -45.17 -20.29
N TYR A 452 -14.60 -44.17 -19.94
CA TYR A 452 -16.03 -44.13 -20.24
C TYR A 452 -16.39 -43.34 -21.50
N GLY A 453 -15.43 -42.61 -22.08
CA GLY A 453 -15.68 -41.64 -23.14
C GLY A 453 -16.28 -40.33 -22.60
N THR A 454 -16.42 -39.38 -23.51
CA THR A 454 -17.26 -38.19 -23.31
C THR A 454 -18.70 -38.59 -23.58
N GLY A 455 -19.65 -38.24 -22.69
CA GLY A 455 -21.05 -38.61 -22.80
C GLY A 455 -21.74 -38.08 -24.08
N SER A 456 -23.07 -38.11 -24.08
CA SER A 456 -23.86 -37.57 -25.20
C SER A 456 -24.37 -36.16 -24.89
N LYS A 457 -25.02 -35.51 -25.87
CA LYS A 457 -25.71 -34.23 -25.61
C LYS A 457 -26.89 -34.42 -24.67
N GLU A 458 -27.48 -35.60 -24.70
CA GLU A 458 -28.62 -35.96 -23.90
C GLU A 458 -28.20 -36.40 -22.51
N ASP A 459 -27.22 -37.29 -22.37
CA ASP A 459 -26.84 -37.86 -21.06
C ASP A 459 -25.36 -37.73 -20.73
N ALA A 460 -25.11 -37.42 -19.46
CA ALA A 460 -23.78 -37.38 -18.87
C ALA A 460 -23.08 -38.76 -18.97
N PRO A 461 -21.73 -38.79 -19.04
CA PRO A 461 -20.99 -40.06 -19.07
C PRO A 461 -21.36 -40.97 -17.89
N ASP A 462 -21.30 -42.29 -18.12
CA ASP A 462 -21.74 -43.30 -17.16
C ASP A 462 -21.10 -43.17 -15.78
N TYR A 463 -19.82 -42.74 -15.67
CA TYR A 463 -19.18 -42.55 -14.37
C TYR A 463 -19.87 -41.47 -13.52
N ILE A 464 -20.41 -40.42 -14.12
CA ILE A 464 -21.13 -39.36 -13.40
C ILE A 464 -22.46 -39.90 -12.89
N LEU A 465 -23.26 -40.51 -13.78
CA LEU A 465 -24.55 -41.09 -13.41
C LEU A 465 -24.37 -42.19 -12.35
N ASN A 466 -23.40 -43.08 -12.55
CA ASN A 466 -23.12 -44.16 -11.62
C ASN A 466 -22.65 -43.66 -10.25
N ALA A 467 -21.85 -42.59 -10.18
CA ALA A 467 -21.47 -41.98 -8.90
C ALA A 467 -22.71 -41.57 -8.09
N PHE A 468 -23.64 -40.85 -8.71
CA PHE A 468 -24.90 -40.44 -8.06
C PHE A 468 -25.81 -41.62 -7.73
N ARG A 469 -25.87 -42.65 -8.58
CA ARG A 469 -26.63 -43.89 -8.30
C ARG A 469 -26.08 -44.61 -7.06
N TYR A 470 -24.77 -44.76 -6.98
CA TYR A 470 -24.12 -45.47 -5.88
C TYR A 470 -24.18 -44.66 -4.59
N ALA A 471 -23.88 -43.36 -4.64
CA ALA A 471 -24.05 -42.49 -3.48
C ALA A 471 -25.49 -42.53 -2.95
N ASN A 472 -26.49 -42.42 -3.83
CA ASN A 472 -27.90 -42.54 -3.45
C ASN A 472 -28.21 -43.91 -2.81
N TYR A 473 -27.82 -45.01 -3.46
CA TYR A 473 -28.08 -46.36 -2.97
C TYR A 473 -27.45 -46.63 -1.60
N TYR A 474 -26.17 -46.30 -1.41
CA TYR A 474 -25.48 -46.58 -0.15
C TYR A 474 -25.92 -45.65 0.97
N ALA A 475 -26.22 -44.37 0.69
CA ALA A 475 -26.84 -43.48 1.67
C ALA A 475 -28.19 -44.05 2.15
N HIS A 476 -29.07 -44.45 1.22
CA HIS A 476 -30.36 -45.05 1.55
C HIS A 476 -30.22 -46.35 2.36
N LYS A 477 -29.34 -47.26 1.90
CA LYS A 477 -29.06 -48.54 2.58
C LYS A 477 -28.59 -48.35 4.03
N MET A 478 -27.92 -47.23 4.31
CA MET A 478 -27.42 -46.88 5.64
C MET A 478 -28.37 -45.98 6.44
N GLY A 479 -29.57 -45.71 5.94
CA GLY A 479 -30.57 -44.88 6.61
C GLY A 479 -30.24 -43.39 6.61
N LYS A 480 -29.49 -42.93 5.62
CA LYS A 480 -29.00 -41.55 5.44
C LYS A 480 -29.63 -40.87 4.23
N ASP A 481 -30.95 -40.98 4.12
CA ASP A 481 -31.74 -40.34 3.05
C ASP A 481 -31.77 -38.81 3.16
N ASP A 482 -31.41 -38.26 4.32
CA ASP A 482 -31.29 -36.83 4.62
C ASP A 482 -29.95 -36.22 4.18
N VAL A 483 -28.90 -37.02 4.02
CA VAL A 483 -27.62 -36.55 3.47
C VAL A 483 -27.81 -36.08 2.03
N GLU A 484 -27.40 -34.85 1.77
CA GLU A 484 -27.54 -34.19 0.48
C GLU A 484 -26.41 -34.58 -0.49
N LEU A 485 -26.75 -34.77 -1.78
CA LEU A 485 -25.80 -35.19 -2.81
C LEU A 485 -25.61 -34.08 -3.84
N TYR A 486 -24.38 -33.58 -3.96
CA TYR A 486 -24.02 -32.41 -4.76
C TYR A 486 -23.20 -32.77 -6.00
N TYR A 487 -23.45 -32.04 -7.08
CA TYR A 487 -22.44 -31.76 -8.09
C TYR A 487 -21.75 -30.45 -7.70
N ASN A 488 -20.43 -30.34 -7.82
CA ASN A 488 -19.64 -29.16 -7.44
C ASN A 488 -18.69 -28.76 -8.59
N ASP A 489 -18.58 -27.47 -8.92
CA ASP A 489 -17.71 -27.00 -10.02
C ASP A 489 -17.31 -25.51 -9.91
N TYR A 490 -16.15 -25.13 -10.47
CA TYR A 490 -15.69 -23.74 -10.64
C TYR A 490 -16.02 -23.18 -12.02
N ASN A 491 -15.72 -21.89 -12.26
CA ASN A 491 -16.02 -21.19 -13.52
C ASN A 491 -17.49 -21.34 -13.93
N GLU A 492 -18.34 -21.55 -12.96
CA GLU A 492 -19.74 -21.90 -13.06
C GLU A 492 -20.59 -20.79 -13.68
N CYS A 493 -20.01 -19.59 -13.83
CA CYS A 493 -20.61 -18.44 -14.50
C CYS A 493 -19.80 -17.94 -15.71
N SER A 494 -18.76 -18.66 -16.12
CA SER A 494 -17.74 -18.17 -17.05
C SER A 494 -17.69 -18.95 -18.37
N GLY A 495 -17.56 -18.22 -19.48
CA GLY A 495 -17.41 -18.81 -20.81
C GLY A 495 -18.58 -19.73 -21.19
N ASN A 496 -18.26 -20.88 -21.77
CA ASN A 496 -19.26 -21.87 -22.22
C ASN A 496 -19.64 -22.89 -21.13
N LYS A 497 -19.00 -22.83 -19.95
CA LYS A 497 -19.19 -23.82 -18.88
C LYS A 497 -20.61 -23.83 -18.30
N PRO A 498 -21.35 -22.69 -18.20
CA PRO A 498 -22.72 -22.71 -17.70
C PRO A 498 -23.67 -23.64 -18.45
N ASP A 499 -23.47 -23.80 -19.76
CA ASP A 499 -24.28 -24.71 -20.57
C ASP A 499 -23.95 -26.17 -20.26
N ALA A 500 -22.68 -26.49 -20.03
CA ALA A 500 -22.25 -27.85 -19.66
C ALA A 500 -22.80 -28.26 -18.29
N ILE A 501 -22.75 -27.34 -17.33
CA ILE A 501 -23.25 -27.57 -15.96
C ILE A 501 -24.75 -27.79 -15.99
N ALA A 502 -25.52 -26.91 -16.64
CA ALA A 502 -26.97 -27.08 -16.76
C ALA A 502 -27.34 -28.43 -17.41
N GLN A 503 -26.65 -28.82 -18.48
CA GLN A 503 -26.84 -30.13 -19.13
C GLN A 503 -26.56 -31.30 -18.18
N LEU A 504 -25.48 -31.23 -17.38
CA LEU A 504 -25.14 -32.25 -16.40
C LEU A 504 -26.25 -32.37 -15.34
N LEU A 505 -26.66 -31.24 -14.75
CA LEU A 505 -27.70 -31.20 -13.72
C LEU A 505 -29.02 -31.78 -14.26
N GLU A 506 -29.43 -31.41 -15.47
CA GLU A 506 -30.63 -31.93 -16.13
C GLU A 506 -30.54 -33.42 -16.45
N SER A 507 -29.35 -33.91 -16.83
CA SER A 507 -29.12 -35.34 -17.07
C SER A 507 -29.25 -36.14 -15.78
N VAL A 508 -28.55 -35.74 -14.71
CA VAL A 508 -28.64 -36.42 -13.41
C VAL A 508 -30.08 -36.36 -12.87
N LYS A 509 -30.78 -35.22 -13.00
CA LYS A 509 -32.17 -35.07 -12.56
C LYS A 509 -33.15 -35.96 -13.33
N ARG A 510 -32.94 -36.15 -14.64
CA ARG A 510 -33.77 -37.06 -15.44
C ARG A 510 -33.70 -38.50 -14.95
N HIS A 511 -32.51 -38.95 -14.54
CA HIS A 511 -32.28 -40.32 -14.09
C HIS A 511 -32.78 -40.62 -12.66
N GLU A 512 -33.35 -39.64 -11.93
CA GLU A 512 -34.03 -39.90 -10.65
C GLU A 512 -35.29 -40.77 -10.85
N LYS A 513 -35.79 -40.84 -12.08
CA LYS A 513 -36.97 -41.61 -12.47
C LYS A 513 -36.65 -43.05 -12.89
N ASP A 514 -35.38 -43.44 -12.92
CA ASP A 514 -34.98 -44.79 -13.31
C ASP A 514 -35.54 -45.83 -12.31
N ALA A 515 -36.11 -46.92 -12.82
CA ALA A 515 -36.74 -47.94 -11.98
C ALA A 515 -35.74 -48.79 -11.17
N VAL A 516 -34.49 -48.83 -11.61
CA VAL A 516 -33.40 -49.60 -11.00
C VAL A 516 -32.21 -48.67 -10.84
N LEU A 517 -31.75 -48.50 -9.60
CA LEU A 517 -30.67 -47.58 -9.24
C LEU A 517 -30.92 -46.17 -9.79
N PRO A 518 -31.94 -45.45 -9.29
CA PRO A 518 -32.13 -44.04 -9.61
C PRO A 518 -30.97 -43.20 -9.07
N THR A 519 -30.64 -42.14 -9.79
CA THR A 519 -29.80 -41.06 -9.24
C THR A 519 -30.57 -40.29 -8.16
N ARG A 520 -29.86 -39.45 -7.40
CA ARG A 520 -30.43 -38.41 -6.56
C ARG A 520 -29.47 -37.22 -6.58
N ILE A 521 -29.95 -36.06 -6.96
CA ILE A 521 -29.20 -34.80 -6.86
C ILE A 521 -29.99 -33.83 -6.01
N SER A 522 -29.40 -33.45 -4.88
CA SER A 522 -30.03 -32.60 -3.88
C SER A 522 -29.80 -31.12 -4.17
N GLY A 523 -28.65 -30.77 -4.76
CA GLY A 523 -28.29 -29.40 -5.07
C GLY A 523 -27.03 -29.29 -5.93
N PHE A 524 -26.64 -28.06 -6.21
CA PHE A 524 -25.41 -27.71 -6.93
C PHE A 524 -24.52 -26.79 -6.09
N GLY A 525 -23.25 -27.16 -5.97
CA GLY A 525 -22.20 -26.36 -5.36
C GLY A 525 -21.52 -25.49 -6.40
N MET A 526 -21.66 -24.19 -6.25
CA MET A 526 -20.93 -23.16 -6.98
C MET A 526 -19.63 -22.90 -6.22
N GLN A 527 -18.48 -23.34 -6.73
CA GLN A 527 -17.22 -23.20 -5.98
C GLN A 527 -16.94 -21.75 -5.61
N GLY A 528 -17.14 -20.80 -6.52
CA GLY A 528 -16.93 -19.40 -6.18
C GLY A 528 -15.46 -18.95 -6.21
N HIS A 529 -14.54 -19.74 -6.75
CA HIS A 529 -13.17 -19.27 -7.04
C HIS A 529 -13.21 -18.18 -8.10
N HIS A 530 -13.12 -16.93 -7.68
CA HIS A 530 -13.34 -15.77 -8.53
C HIS A 530 -12.11 -14.86 -8.56
N ASN A 531 -12.15 -13.86 -9.42
CA ASN A 531 -11.22 -12.74 -9.33
C ASN A 531 -11.99 -11.47 -8.92
N MET A 532 -11.26 -10.39 -8.71
CA MET A 532 -11.82 -9.11 -8.30
C MET A 532 -12.72 -8.43 -9.34
N LEU A 533 -12.68 -8.86 -10.61
CA LEU A 533 -13.40 -8.23 -11.73
C LEU A 533 -14.60 -9.05 -12.22
N GLY A 534 -14.61 -10.36 -12.00
CA GLY A 534 -15.61 -11.24 -12.58
C GLY A 534 -15.71 -12.58 -11.88
N PRO A 535 -16.85 -13.28 -12.03
CA PRO A 535 -18.07 -12.86 -12.75
C PRO A 535 -18.83 -11.71 -12.04
N SER A 536 -19.62 -10.91 -12.77
CA SER A 536 -20.43 -9.85 -12.17
C SER A 536 -21.55 -10.41 -11.28
N LYS A 537 -22.08 -9.61 -10.33
CA LYS A 537 -23.28 -9.98 -9.53
C LYS A 537 -24.38 -10.59 -10.38
N GLN A 538 -24.73 -9.95 -11.49
CA GLN A 538 -25.85 -10.38 -12.32
C GLN A 538 -25.55 -11.70 -13.04
N GLN A 539 -24.30 -11.95 -13.44
CA GLN A 539 -23.91 -13.24 -14.02
C GLN A 539 -24.10 -14.37 -13.00
N ILE A 540 -23.72 -14.14 -11.74
CA ILE A 540 -23.91 -15.11 -10.65
C ILE A 540 -25.40 -15.34 -10.41
N VAL A 541 -26.21 -14.27 -10.29
CA VAL A 541 -27.66 -14.39 -10.11
C VAL A 541 -28.30 -15.19 -11.25
N ASN A 542 -27.94 -14.90 -12.50
CA ASN A 542 -28.50 -15.58 -13.66
C ASN A 542 -28.13 -17.08 -13.68
N CYS A 543 -26.87 -17.41 -13.42
CA CYS A 543 -26.41 -18.81 -13.39
C CYS A 543 -27.00 -19.56 -12.19
N GLY A 544 -26.95 -18.97 -11.00
CA GLY A 544 -27.52 -19.55 -9.78
C GLY A 544 -29.02 -19.80 -9.91
N LYS A 545 -29.80 -18.86 -10.47
CA LYS A 545 -31.22 -19.09 -10.78
C LYS A 545 -31.42 -20.20 -11.82
N ARG A 546 -30.60 -20.23 -12.89
CA ARG A 546 -30.67 -21.29 -13.90
C ARG A 546 -30.46 -22.68 -13.28
N TYR A 547 -29.43 -22.85 -12.46
CA TYR A 547 -29.14 -24.13 -11.81
C TYR A 547 -30.18 -24.46 -10.74
N GLY A 548 -30.55 -23.48 -9.92
CA GLY A 548 -31.54 -23.64 -8.85
C GLY A 548 -32.89 -24.10 -9.38
N LYS A 549 -33.34 -23.62 -10.55
CA LYS A 549 -34.57 -24.13 -11.19
C LYS A 549 -34.49 -25.60 -11.63
N ILE A 550 -33.30 -26.17 -11.79
CA ILE A 550 -33.10 -27.58 -12.16
C ILE A 550 -33.07 -28.47 -10.90
N VAL A 551 -32.27 -28.08 -9.90
CA VAL A 551 -31.98 -28.94 -8.74
C VAL A 551 -32.67 -28.51 -7.44
N GLY A 552 -33.22 -27.30 -7.38
CA GLY A 552 -33.95 -26.75 -6.24
C GLY A 552 -33.07 -26.11 -5.16
N LYS A 553 -31.77 -26.43 -5.11
CA LYS A 553 -30.86 -25.97 -4.06
C LYS A 553 -29.49 -25.59 -4.59
N ILE A 554 -28.94 -24.49 -4.07
CA ILE A 554 -27.62 -23.94 -4.42
C ILE A 554 -26.80 -23.70 -3.15
N GLN A 555 -25.50 -23.94 -3.23
CA GLN A 555 -24.54 -23.53 -2.21
C GLN A 555 -23.36 -22.82 -2.87
N VAL A 556 -22.78 -21.81 -2.22
CA VAL A 556 -21.39 -21.44 -2.50
C VAL A 556 -20.47 -22.24 -1.60
N THR A 557 -19.51 -22.93 -2.19
CA THR A 557 -18.81 -24.05 -1.54
C THR A 557 -17.34 -23.79 -1.26
N GLU A 558 -16.69 -22.90 -2.02
CA GLU A 558 -15.23 -22.70 -2.01
C GLU A 558 -14.86 -21.21 -2.27
N LEU A 559 -15.61 -20.26 -1.73
CA LEU A 559 -15.46 -18.85 -2.07
C LEU A 559 -14.07 -18.31 -1.66
N ASP A 560 -13.37 -17.74 -2.62
CA ASP A 560 -12.17 -16.93 -2.43
C ASP A 560 -11.94 -16.04 -3.68
N PHE A 561 -11.02 -15.07 -3.56
CA PHE A 561 -10.72 -14.14 -4.64
C PHE A 561 -9.24 -14.07 -4.96
N LYS A 562 -8.87 -14.36 -6.22
CA LYS A 562 -7.57 -13.93 -6.72
C LYS A 562 -7.49 -12.40 -6.70
N CYS A 563 -6.44 -11.86 -6.07
CA CYS A 563 -6.25 -10.43 -5.91
C CYS A 563 -6.20 -9.68 -7.25
N SER A 564 -6.65 -8.42 -7.24
CA SER A 564 -6.66 -7.50 -8.39
C SER A 564 -5.25 -7.21 -8.89
N ASP A 565 -5.04 -6.95 -10.19
CA ASP A 565 -3.69 -6.71 -10.73
C ASP A 565 -2.98 -5.49 -10.11
N GLU A 566 -3.74 -4.58 -9.49
CA GLU A 566 -3.26 -3.41 -8.76
C GLU A 566 -2.60 -3.73 -7.40
N TYR A 567 -2.82 -4.92 -6.84
CA TYR A 567 -2.22 -5.31 -5.56
C TYR A 567 -0.83 -5.93 -5.76
N ASP A 568 0.25 -5.20 -5.53
CA ASP A 568 1.62 -5.72 -5.79
C ASP A 568 2.16 -6.68 -4.71
N GLY A 569 1.38 -7.01 -3.69
CA GLY A 569 1.80 -7.87 -2.57
C GLY A 569 2.54 -7.14 -1.45
N THR A 570 2.57 -5.80 -1.49
CA THR A 570 3.19 -4.95 -0.46
C THR A 570 2.14 -4.26 0.42
N SER A 571 2.53 -3.86 1.62
CA SER A 571 1.67 -3.10 2.53
C SER A 571 1.21 -1.75 1.96
N ALA A 572 1.89 -1.22 0.94
CA ALA A 572 1.48 0.03 0.28
C ALA A 572 0.19 -0.13 -0.54
N THR A 573 -0.07 -1.31 -1.09
CA THR A 573 -1.24 -1.59 -1.93
C THR A 573 -2.29 -2.45 -1.22
N GLU A 574 -1.97 -3.00 -0.05
CA GLU A 574 -2.79 -3.92 0.74
C GLU A 574 -4.12 -3.32 1.20
N ALA A 575 -4.12 -2.12 1.79
CA ALA A 575 -5.35 -1.50 2.31
C ALA A 575 -6.39 -1.25 1.20
N ALA A 576 -5.93 -0.85 0.01
CA ALA A 576 -6.80 -0.70 -1.16
C ALA A 576 -7.36 -2.05 -1.60
N GLU A 577 -6.56 -3.11 -1.57
CA GLU A 577 -7.01 -4.45 -1.92
C GLU A 577 -8.04 -4.99 -0.93
N TYR A 578 -7.83 -4.84 0.38
CA TYR A 578 -8.80 -5.24 1.40
C TYR A 578 -10.14 -4.53 1.21
N THR A 579 -10.12 -3.26 0.79
CA THR A 579 -11.35 -2.53 0.50
C THR A 579 -12.07 -3.12 -0.71
N ARG A 580 -11.34 -3.38 -1.82
CA ARG A 580 -11.94 -4.02 -3.01
C ARG A 580 -12.54 -5.39 -2.65
N GLU A 581 -11.78 -6.20 -1.92
CA GLU A 581 -12.20 -7.53 -1.46
C GLU A 581 -13.47 -7.46 -0.62
N ALA A 582 -13.58 -6.48 0.29
CA ALA A 582 -14.77 -6.33 1.11
C ALA A 582 -16.03 -6.02 0.30
N TYR A 583 -15.95 -5.12 -0.67
CA TYR A 583 -17.07 -4.87 -1.57
C TYR A 583 -17.38 -6.06 -2.47
N ARG A 584 -16.37 -6.83 -2.85
CA ARG A 584 -16.57 -8.05 -3.61
C ARG A 584 -17.32 -9.10 -2.80
N TYR A 585 -16.92 -9.40 -1.57
CA TYR A 585 -17.68 -10.29 -0.68
C TYR A 585 -19.12 -9.81 -0.48
N LYS A 586 -19.33 -8.49 -0.29
CA LYS A 586 -20.67 -7.89 -0.19
C LYS A 586 -21.51 -8.18 -1.44
N GLU A 587 -20.95 -7.91 -2.62
CA GLU A 587 -21.62 -8.12 -3.91
C GLU A 587 -22.04 -9.59 -4.10
N ILE A 588 -21.13 -10.53 -3.80
CA ILE A 588 -21.39 -11.98 -3.90
C ILE A 588 -22.47 -12.41 -2.91
N PHE A 589 -22.40 -11.96 -1.65
CA PHE A 589 -23.41 -12.28 -0.65
C PHE A 589 -24.80 -11.76 -1.05
N GLU A 590 -24.88 -10.54 -1.58
CA GLU A 590 -26.13 -10.00 -2.12
C GLU A 590 -26.63 -10.77 -3.35
N ALA A 591 -25.75 -11.28 -4.21
CA ALA A 591 -26.13 -12.13 -5.34
C ALA A 591 -26.86 -13.39 -4.86
N TYR A 592 -26.29 -14.08 -3.86
CA TYR A 592 -26.88 -15.30 -3.30
C TYR A 592 -28.20 -15.04 -2.58
N LYS A 593 -28.33 -13.91 -1.86
CA LYS A 593 -29.62 -13.48 -1.30
C LYS A 593 -30.67 -13.22 -2.38
N GLU A 594 -30.27 -12.69 -3.54
CA GLU A 594 -31.20 -12.48 -4.66
C GLU A 594 -31.61 -13.78 -5.35
N ILE A 595 -30.73 -14.78 -5.37
CA ILE A 595 -31.06 -16.14 -5.82
C ILE A 595 -32.07 -16.77 -4.85
N ASP A 596 -31.81 -16.69 -3.54
CA ASP A 596 -32.65 -17.23 -2.45
C ASP A 596 -34.03 -16.58 -2.36
N ALA A 597 -34.15 -15.33 -2.82
CA ALA A 597 -35.45 -14.64 -2.90
C ALA A 597 -36.41 -15.28 -3.92
N ASP A 598 -35.94 -16.16 -4.80
CA ASP A 598 -36.80 -16.96 -5.68
C ASP A 598 -37.40 -18.14 -4.88
N PRO A 599 -38.74 -18.25 -4.76
CA PRO A 599 -39.38 -19.24 -3.90
C PRO A 599 -39.19 -20.71 -4.31
N ASP A 600 -38.67 -20.98 -5.52
CA ASP A 600 -38.38 -22.35 -5.98
C ASP A 600 -36.91 -22.76 -5.72
N ILE A 601 -36.10 -21.87 -5.14
CA ILE A 601 -34.66 -22.07 -4.96
C ILE A 601 -34.31 -21.83 -3.49
N ASP A 602 -33.63 -22.79 -2.89
CA ASP A 602 -33.08 -22.71 -1.54
C ASP A 602 -31.56 -22.50 -1.62
N VAL A 603 -31.05 -21.35 -1.15
CA VAL A 603 -29.62 -21.11 -1.02
C VAL A 603 -29.19 -21.37 0.42
N ASN A 604 -28.73 -22.57 0.70
CA ASN A 604 -28.52 -23.03 2.08
C ASN A 604 -27.04 -23.22 2.46
N GLY A 605 -26.10 -22.56 1.78
CA GLY A 605 -24.68 -22.70 2.11
C GLY A 605 -23.81 -21.57 1.58
N PHE A 606 -22.93 -21.08 2.45
CA PHE A 606 -21.91 -20.08 2.14
C PHE A 606 -20.58 -20.45 2.80
N THR A 607 -19.70 -21.10 2.02
CA THR A 607 -18.40 -21.60 2.50
C THR A 607 -17.25 -20.83 1.87
N VAL A 608 -16.34 -20.34 2.71
CA VAL A 608 -15.08 -19.68 2.31
C VAL A 608 -13.96 -20.73 2.25
N TRP A 609 -13.09 -20.71 1.23
CA TRP A 609 -12.08 -21.75 1.01
C TRP A 609 -10.77 -21.51 1.78
N GLY A 610 -10.92 -21.41 3.11
CA GLY A 610 -9.84 -21.25 4.08
C GLY A 610 -10.30 -20.42 5.27
N VAL A 611 -9.42 -20.27 6.26
CA VAL A 611 -9.69 -19.46 7.46
C VAL A 611 -8.85 -18.17 7.43
N ILE A 612 -7.52 -18.29 7.34
CA ILE A 612 -6.58 -17.16 7.35
C ILE A 612 -5.82 -17.04 6.03
N ASP A 613 -5.57 -15.81 5.58
CA ASP A 613 -4.90 -15.52 4.30
C ASP A 613 -3.61 -16.31 4.04
N PRO A 614 -2.67 -16.47 5.01
CA PRO A 614 -1.41 -17.19 4.77
C PRO A 614 -1.57 -18.67 4.42
N ASN A 615 -2.71 -19.28 4.78
CA ASN A 615 -2.97 -20.70 4.53
C ASN A 615 -3.78 -20.93 3.25
N SER A 616 -4.25 -19.87 2.59
CA SER A 616 -4.99 -20.01 1.34
C SER A 616 -4.18 -20.76 0.28
N TRP A 617 -4.84 -21.67 -0.42
CA TRP A 617 -4.23 -22.39 -1.55
C TRP A 617 -3.73 -21.45 -2.66
N LEU A 618 -4.30 -20.24 -2.76
CA LEU A 618 -3.90 -19.22 -3.72
C LEU A 618 -2.48 -18.66 -3.48
N GLN A 619 -1.88 -18.91 -2.30
CA GLN A 619 -0.47 -18.58 -2.02
C GLN A 619 0.52 -19.38 -2.88
N THR A 620 0.05 -20.43 -3.57
CA THR A 620 0.87 -21.21 -4.49
C THR A 620 0.20 -21.31 -5.87
N SER A 621 0.92 -21.85 -6.84
CA SER A 621 0.39 -22.19 -8.17
C SER A 621 0.90 -23.55 -8.61
N ASN A 622 0.01 -24.39 -9.11
CA ASN A 622 0.31 -25.73 -9.62
C ASN A 622 -0.64 -26.09 -10.78
N SER A 623 -0.54 -27.34 -11.29
CA SER A 623 -1.38 -27.78 -12.41
C SER A 623 -2.87 -27.92 -12.11
N ALA A 624 -3.27 -27.85 -10.83
CA ALA A 624 -4.65 -27.86 -10.36
C ALA A 624 -5.20 -26.45 -10.07
N GLY A 625 -4.40 -25.38 -10.21
CA GLY A 625 -4.83 -23.99 -10.00
C GLY A 625 -3.88 -23.20 -9.10
N GLY A 626 -4.34 -22.04 -8.64
CA GLY A 626 -3.61 -21.15 -7.73
C GLY A 626 -3.51 -19.70 -8.20
N GLY A 627 -3.13 -18.81 -7.26
CA GLY A 627 -3.12 -17.36 -7.46
C GLY A 627 -1.73 -16.75 -7.63
N ALA A 628 -0.69 -17.40 -7.09
CA ALA A 628 0.65 -16.83 -7.01
C ALA A 628 1.43 -16.86 -8.33
N ASN A 629 1.92 -15.70 -8.76
CA ASN A 629 2.82 -15.53 -9.92
C ASN A 629 4.26 -15.20 -9.47
N GLY A 630 4.83 -15.96 -8.53
CA GLY A 630 6.16 -15.71 -7.93
C GLY A 630 6.06 -15.33 -6.45
N ASN A 631 6.58 -14.16 -6.06
CA ASN A 631 6.64 -13.69 -4.65
C ASN A 631 5.43 -12.85 -4.21
N ARG A 632 4.40 -12.72 -5.06
CA ARG A 632 3.24 -11.86 -4.80
C ARG A 632 2.24 -12.58 -3.89
N LYS A 633 2.17 -12.15 -2.63
CA LYS A 633 1.20 -12.65 -1.64
C LYS A 633 -0.24 -12.49 -2.16
N GLN A 634 -1.11 -13.42 -1.80
CA GLN A 634 -2.56 -13.28 -1.95
C GLN A 634 -3.19 -12.93 -0.60
N VAL A 635 -4.36 -12.30 -0.61
CA VAL A 635 -5.12 -11.96 0.60
C VAL A 635 -6.61 -12.24 0.38
N PRO A 636 -7.04 -13.50 0.18
CA PRO A 636 -8.33 -13.80 -0.43
C PRO A 636 -9.47 -14.17 0.54
N LEU A 637 -9.20 -14.17 1.86
CA LEU A 637 -10.10 -14.70 2.90
C LEU A 637 -10.60 -13.60 3.88
N LEU A 638 -11.37 -13.99 4.89
CA LEU A 638 -11.99 -13.04 5.83
C LEU A 638 -11.09 -12.62 6.99
N PHE A 639 -10.02 -13.39 7.27
CA PHE A 639 -9.09 -13.14 8.36
C PHE A 639 -7.65 -13.07 7.85
N ASP A 640 -6.86 -12.18 8.44
CA ASP A 640 -5.46 -11.97 8.05
C ASP A 640 -4.51 -12.96 8.74
N GLY A 641 -3.21 -12.80 8.51
CA GLY A 641 -2.19 -13.67 9.10
C GLY A 641 -1.94 -13.46 10.60
N ASP A 642 -2.56 -12.45 11.20
CA ASP A 642 -2.53 -12.19 12.64
C ASP A 642 -3.84 -12.64 13.33
N TYR A 643 -4.67 -13.43 12.64
CA TYR A 643 -5.97 -13.95 13.12
C TYR A 643 -7.03 -12.86 13.36
N MET A 644 -6.85 -11.68 12.77
CA MET A 644 -7.76 -10.54 12.91
C MET A 644 -8.75 -10.48 11.76
N ALA A 645 -9.97 -9.99 12.02
CA ALA A 645 -10.99 -9.83 10.99
C ALA A 645 -10.61 -8.70 10.01
N LYS A 646 -10.60 -9.01 8.72
CA LYS A 646 -10.36 -8.04 7.63
C LYS A 646 -11.62 -7.20 7.35
N PRO A 647 -11.51 -6.09 6.59
CA PRO A 647 -12.69 -5.37 6.08
C PRO A 647 -13.73 -6.29 5.41
N ALA A 648 -13.28 -7.36 4.74
CA ALA A 648 -14.15 -8.36 4.13
C ALA A 648 -15.13 -9.05 5.10
N TYR A 649 -14.73 -9.28 6.35
CA TYR A 649 -15.63 -9.81 7.38
C TYR A 649 -16.80 -8.85 7.66
N TRP A 650 -16.54 -7.54 7.69
CA TRP A 650 -17.56 -6.53 7.97
C TRP A 650 -18.59 -6.38 6.85
N ALA A 651 -18.29 -6.85 5.63
CA ALA A 651 -19.22 -6.89 4.52
C ALA A 651 -20.50 -7.70 4.81
N PHE A 652 -20.42 -8.69 5.70
CA PHE A 652 -21.56 -9.52 6.11
C PHE A 652 -22.27 -8.96 7.34
N VAL A 653 -21.49 -8.51 8.31
CA VAL A 653 -21.96 -8.22 9.67
C VAL A 653 -22.43 -6.78 9.83
N ASP A 654 -21.67 -5.83 9.29
CA ASP A 654 -21.96 -4.40 9.37
C ASP A 654 -21.29 -3.64 8.20
N PRO A 655 -21.93 -3.60 7.02
CA PRO A 655 -21.38 -2.94 5.84
C PRO A 655 -21.11 -1.44 6.03
N SER A 656 -21.66 -0.80 7.07
CA SER A 656 -21.42 0.63 7.36
C SER A 656 -19.99 0.90 7.84
N LYS A 657 -19.27 -0.14 8.29
CA LYS A 657 -17.86 -0.05 8.69
C LYS A 657 -16.87 -0.06 7.54
N LEU A 658 -17.32 -0.41 6.33
CA LEU A 658 -16.45 -0.43 5.16
C LEU A 658 -15.95 0.99 4.83
N GLU A 659 -14.67 1.10 4.48
CA GLU A 659 -14.16 2.33 3.87
C GLU A 659 -14.79 2.48 2.47
N PRO A 660 -15.17 3.69 2.02
CA PRO A 660 -15.72 3.85 0.67
C PRO A 660 -14.75 3.38 -0.43
N ALA A 661 -15.23 2.52 -1.33
CA ALA A 661 -14.48 2.17 -2.53
C ALA A 661 -14.29 3.40 -3.43
N ILE A 662 -13.08 3.57 -3.96
CA ILE A 662 -12.77 4.68 -4.87
C ILE A 662 -13.28 4.35 -6.27
N LYS A 663 -14.32 5.07 -6.73
CA LYS A 663 -14.80 4.99 -8.12
C LYS A 663 -13.89 5.76 -9.07
N SER A 664 -13.98 5.39 -10.35
CA SER A 664 -13.37 6.13 -11.46
C SER A 664 -14.44 6.89 -12.24
N LEU A 665 -14.08 8.06 -12.75
CA LEU A 665 -14.97 8.96 -13.47
C LEU A 665 -14.26 9.55 -14.69
N THR A 666 -14.97 9.63 -15.82
CA THR A 666 -14.48 10.29 -17.02
C THR A 666 -15.08 11.69 -17.11
N VAL A 667 -14.21 12.70 -17.20
CA VAL A 667 -14.60 14.10 -17.42
C VAL A 667 -14.30 14.43 -18.87
N VAL A 668 -15.33 14.53 -19.70
CA VAL A 668 -15.14 14.79 -21.14
C VAL A 668 -14.93 16.28 -21.39
N GLN A 669 -14.15 16.65 -22.40
CA GLN A 669 -13.97 18.05 -22.76
C GLN A 669 -15.31 18.67 -23.16
N ALA A 670 -15.59 19.87 -22.65
CA ALA A 670 -16.81 20.61 -22.91
C ALA A 670 -16.97 20.85 -24.41
N ALA A 671 -18.20 20.65 -24.91
CA ALA A 671 -18.51 20.87 -26.31
C ALA A 671 -18.45 22.37 -26.65
N SER A 672 -17.90 22.71 -27.82
CA SER A 672 -17.98 24.06 -28.36
C SER A 672 -19.40 24.30 -28.90
N GLY A 673 -20.10 25.34 -28.43
CA GLY A 673 -21.44 25.70 -28.91
C GLY A 673 -22.42 26.07 -27.79
N LYS A 674 -23.71 25.82 -28.03
CA LYS A 674 -24.80 26.24 -27.12
C LYS A 674 -24.96 25.36 -25.87
N ASP A 675 -24.54 24.10 -25.92
CA ASP A 675 -24.64 23.16 -24.80
C ASP A 675 -23.28 22.51 -24.51
N ALA A 676 -22.60 22.99 -23.48
CA ALA A 676 -21.29 22.51 -23.07
C ALA A 676 -21.30 21.05 -22.57
N PHE A 677 -22.46 20.52 -22.16
CA PHE A 677 -22.61 19.20 -21.52
C PHE A 677 -23.12 18.11 -22.46
N ALA A 678 -23.35 18.42 -23.75
CA ALA A 678 -23.99 17.52 -24.70
C ALA A 678 -23.36 16.11 -24.79
N HIS A 679 -22.04 16.00 -24.56
CA HIS A 679 -21.26 14.75 -24.65
C HIS A 679 -20.65 14.31 -23.32
N ALA A 680 -21.09 14.92 -22.21
CA ALA A 680 -20.63 14.54 -20.88
C ALA A 680 -21.12 13.11 -20.55
N LYS A 681 -20.28 12.32 -19.87
CA LYS A 681 -20.68 10.99 -19.39
C LYS A 681 -21.42 11.15 -18.06
N SER A 682 -22.67 10.70 -18.03
CA SER A 682 -23.52 10.77 -16.83
C SER A 682 -23.00 9.83 -15.73
N ALA A 683 -22.99 10.32 -14.50
CA ALA A 683 -22.76 9.55 -13.29
C ALA A 683 -23.99 9.63 -12.37
N THR A 684 -24.25 8.55 -11.61
CA THR A 684 -25.42 8.42 -10.73
C THR A 684 -24.98 8.25 -9.28
N ILE A 685 -25.66 8.92 -8.35
CA ILE A 685 -25.44 8.74 -6.91
C ILE A 685 -26.21 7.49 -6.46
N GLU A 686 -25.48 6.47 -5.99
CA GLU A 686 -26.06 5.18 -5.58
C GLU A 686 -27.14 5.33 -4.51
N GLY A 687 -28.22 4.56 -4.65
CA GLY A 687 -29.38 4.63 -3.75
C GLY A 687 -30.35 5.77 -4.07
N THR A 688 -30.10 6.55 -5.14
CA THR A 688 -30.93 7.67 -5.58
C THR A 688 -31.16 7.65 -7.09
N GLU A 689 -32.05 8.52 -7.57
CA GLU A 689 -32.24 8.81 -9.00
C GLU A 689 -31.41 10.04 -9.47
N TYR A 690 -30.50 10.55 -8.62
CA TYR A 690 -29.76 11.78 -8.88
C TYR A 690 -28.58 11.53 -9.80
N THR A 691 -28.42 12.39 -10.80
CA THR A 691 -27.36 12.28 -11.80
C THR A 691 -26.57 13.58 -11.94
N PHE A 692 -25.35 13.47 -12.46
CA PHE A 692 -24.54 14.62 -12.82
C PHE A 692 -23.66 14.38 -14.05
N LEU A 693 -23.33 15.46 -14.73
CA LEU A 693 -22.60 15.52 -15.99
C LEU A 693 -21.35 16.41 -15.81
N PRO A 694 -20.15 15.81 -15.65
CA PRO A 694 -18.91 16.55 -15.48
C PRO A 694 -18.21 16.81 -16.83
N VAL A 695 -17.75 18.06 -17.03
CA VAL A 695 -16.97 18.49 -18.20
C VAL A 695 -15.81 19.41 -17.82
N TRP A 696 -14.80 19.51 -18.68
CA TRP A 696 -13.68 20.44 -18.54
C TRP A 696 -13.45 21.27 -19.82
N ASP A 697 -13.01 22.53 -19.72
CA ASP A 697 -12.76 23.39 -20.89
C ASP A 697 -11.30 23.87 -21.02
N GLY A 698 -10.46 23.49 -20.07
CA GLY A 698 -9.05 23.86 -19.98
C GLY A 698 -8.79 24.80 -18.82
N GLU A 699 -9.74 25.64 -18.44
CA GLU A 699 -9.60 26.60 -17.33
C GLU A 699 -10.42 26.19 -16.11
N LYS A 700 -11.52 25.47 -16.30
CA LYS A 700 -12.41 25.05 -15.23
C LYS A 700 -12.92 23.62 -15.40
N LEU A 701 -13.36 23.07 -14.27
CA LEU A 701 -14.23 21.90 -14.21
C LEU A 701 -15.67 22.39 -13.96
N SER A 702 -16.62 21.90 -14.75
CA SER A 702 -18.03 22.22 -14.62
C SER A 702 -18.85 20.94 -14.45
N VAL A 703 -19.82 20.95 -13.54
CA VAL A 703 -20.69 19.80 -13.26
C VAL A 703 -22.15 20.24 -13.30
N LYS A 704 -22.91 19.68 -14.23
CA LYS A 704 -24.37 19.87 -14.28
C LYS A 704 -25.05 18.76 -13.49
N VAL A 705 -25.78 19.10 -12.44
CA VAL A 705 -26.50 18.18 -11.57
C VAL A 705 -27.99 18.17 -11.93
N LYS A 706 -28.61 16.97 -11.91
CA LYS A 706 -30.05 16.75 -11.99
C LYS A 706 -30.52 15.93 -10.78
N ALA A 707 -31.25 16.57 -9.87
CA ALA A 707 -31.80 15.93 -8.69
C ALA A 707 -33.20 16.49 -8.35
N ASN A 708 -34.24 15.80 -8.81
CA ASN A 708 -35.62 16.23 -8.58
C ASN A 708 -35.97 16.17 -7.09
N GLY A 709 -36.44 17.29 -6.52
CA GLY A 709 -36.84 17.37 -5.11
C GLY A 709 -35.71 17.68 -4.12
N ALA A 710 -34.46 17.69 -4.57
CA ALA A 710 -33.31 18.14 -3.78
C ALA A 710 -33.27 19.67 -3.67
N LYS A 711 -32.57 20.17 -2.66
CA LYS A 711 -32.47 21.62 -2.37
C LYS A 711 -31.16 22.23 -2.84
N ALA A 712 -30.05 21.53 -2.62
CA ALA A 712 -28.71 22.00 -2.91
C ALA A 712 -27.84 20.87 -3.46
N ALA A 713 -26.83 21.25 -4.23
CA ALA A 713 -25.75 20.37 -4.65
C ALA A 713 -24.41 21.06 -4.41
N LYS A 714 -23.40 20.29 -4.02
CA LYS A 714 -22.04 20.76 -3.74
C LYS A 714 -21.03 19.85 -4.42
N LEU A 715 -20.06 20.48 -5.07
CA LEU A 715 -18.93 19.87 -5.77
C LEU A 715 -17.68 20.08 -4.92
N TYR A 716 -16.90 19.02 -4.76
CA TYR A 716 -15.61 19.00 -4.10
C TYR A 716 -14.55 18.50 -5.07
N VAL A 717 -13.43 19.21 -5.19
CA VAL A 717 -12.36 18.89 -6.15
C VAL A 717 -10.98 19.05 -5.54
N ASP A 718 -10.22 17.97 -5.57
CA ASP A 718 -8.78 17.94 -5.35
C ASP A 718 -8.08 17.86 -6.72
N PHE A 719 -7.66 19.02 -7.22
CA PHE A 719 -6.94 19.13 -8.49
C PHE A 719 -5.52 18.55 -8.46
N ALA A 720 -4.94 18.35 -7.27
CA ALA A 720 -3.64 17.69 -7.13
C ALA A 720 -3.77 16.16 -7.17
N SER A 721 -4.98 15.64 -6.96
CA SER A 721 -5.26 14.21 -6.80
C SER A 721 -4.43 13.59 -5.68
N ASP A 722 -4.24 14.34 -4.59
CA ASP A 722 -3.52 13.93 -3.38
C ASP A 722 -4.20 12.73 -2.68
N MET A 723 -5.54 12.66 -2.75
CA MET A 723 -6.38 11.55 -2.25
C MET A 723 -6.03 11.11 -0.82
N LYS A 724 -5.96 12.07 0.10
CA LYS A 724 -5.62 11.85 1.51
C LYS A 724 -6.41 12.78 2.42
N ASP A 725 -6.40 12.47 3.71
CA ASP A 725 -6.91 13.38 4.73
C ASP A 725 -6.05 14.65 4.77
N GLY A 726 -6.67 15.81 4.94
CA GLY A 726 -6.03 17.12 4.89
C GLY A 726 -5.59 17.58 3.49
N ALA A 727 -5.98 16.89 2.42
CA ALA A 727 -5.75 17.36 1.05
C ALA A 727 -6.44 18.70 0.78
N SER A 728 -5.85 19.52 -0.09
CA SER A 728 -6.43 20.80 -0.48
C SER A 728 -7.62 20.57 -1.42
N VAL A 729 -8.81 20.99 -1.00
CA VAL A 729 -10.05 20.82 -1.77
C VAL A 729 -10.64 22.17 -2.15
N VAL A 730 -11.01 22.31 -3.42
CA VAL A 730 -11.77 23.43 -3.97
C VAL A 730 -13.24 23.02 -4.02
N THR A 731 -14.14 23.90 -3.62
CA THR A 731 -15.59 23.59 -3.57
C THR A 731 -16.43 24.60 -4.34
N ALA A 732 -17.53 24.14 -4.93
CA ALA A 732 -18.61 24.97 -5.45
C ALA A 732 -19.96 24.45 -4.95
N GLU A 733 -20.91 25.33 -4.68
CA GLU A 733 -22.25 24.99 -4.19
C GLU A 733 -23.31 25.78 -4.94
N ALA A 734 -24.45 25.16 -5.22
CA ALA A 734 -25.59 25.79 -5.88
C ALA A 734 -26.91 25.22 -5.38
N THR A 735 -27.94 26.07 -5.32
CA THR A 735 -29.33 25.64 -5.13
C THR A 735 -29.90 25.10 -6.44
N LEU A 736 -30.71 24.04 -6.38
CA LEU A 736 -31.36 23.50 -7.56
C LEU A 736 -32.58 24.35 -7.95
N ASP A 737 -32.81 24.47 -9.26
CA ASP A 737 -33.94 25.21 -9.82
C ASP A 737 -35.28 24.43 -9.70
N GLU A 738 -36.36 24.98 -10.25
CA GLU A 738 -37.69 24.35 -10.22
C GLU A 738 -37.76 23.01 -10.97
N ASN A 739 -36.79 22.74 -11.85
CA ASN A 739 -36.64 21.49 -12.57
C ASN A 739 -35.66 20.54 -11.87
N GLY A 740 -35.14 20.89 -10.69
CA GLY A 740 -34.12 20.11 -10.00
C GLY A 740 -32.78 20.11 -10.72
N GLU A 741 -32.39 21.22 -11.37
CA GLU A 741 -31.10 21.37 -12.05
C GLU A 741 -30.21 22.44 -11.41
N ALA A 742 -28.89 22.20 -11.43
CA ALA A 742 -27.88 23.17 -11.04
C ALA A 742 -26.59 22.97 -11.85
N VAL A 743 -25.80 24.03 -12.02
CA VAL A 743 -24.45 23.96 -12.60
C VAL A 743 -23.46 24.46 -11.56
N LEU A 744 -22.45 23.64 -11.28
CA LEU A 744 -21.36 23.89 -10.33
C LEU A 744 -20.08 24.09 -11.13
N GLU A 745 -19.36 25.18 -10.88
CA GLU A 745 -18.12 25.48 -11.61
C GLU A 745 -16.98 25.78 -10.64
N VAL A 746 -15.82 25.18 -10.89
CA VAL A 746 -14.58 25.45 -10.15
C VAL A 746 -13.44 25.74 -11.12
N ALA A 747 -12.76 26.87 -10.92
CA ALA A 747 -11.57 27.20 -11.68
C ALA A 747 -10.42 26.27 -11.31
N ALA A 748 -9.73 25.73 -12.31
CA ALA A 748 -8.54 24.93 -12.10
C ALA A 748 -7.34 25.83 -11.76
N PRO A 749 -6.46 25.43 -10.83
CA PRO A 749 -5.28 26.22 -10.47
C PRO A 749 -4.23 26.27 -11.59
N SER A 750 -4.32 25.37 -12.57
CA SER A 750 -3.51 25.29 -13.78
C SER A 750 -4.35 24.77 -14.93
N GLN A 751 -3.91 25.02 -16.16
CA GLN A 751 -4.63 24.56 -17.35
C GLN A 751 -4.83 23.03 -17.33
N LEU A 752 -6.09 22.60 -17.41
CA LEU A 752 -6.45 21.20 -17.61
C LEU A 752 -6.21 20.81 -19.06
N VAL A 753 -5.72 19.59 -19.26
CA VAL A 753 -5.47 19.00 -20.56
C VAL A 753 -6.07 17.61 -20.63
N ALA A 754 -6.17 17.04 -21.83
CA ALA A 754 -6.42 15.62 -21.98
C ALA A 754 -5.38 14.85 -21.13
N THR A 755 -5.82 13.84 -20.38
CA THR A 755 -5.09 13.06 -19.36
C THR A 755 -4.86 13.73 -18.00
N SER A 756 -5.28 14.97 -17.77
CA SER A 756 -5.27 15.54 -16.42
C SER A 756 -6.04 14.64 -15.44
N ARG A 757 -5.42 14.31 -14.31
CA ARG A 757 -5.99 13.50 -13.24
C ARG A 757 -6.33 14.39 -12.06
N LEU A 758 -7.54 14.24 -11.53
CA LEU A 758 -8.04 14.94 -10.35
C LEU A 758 -8.86 13.97 -9.51
N ALA A 759 -9.19 14.34 -8.28
CA ALA A 759 -10.16 13.62 -7.48
C ALA A 759 -11.35 14.53 -7.19
N MET A 760 -12.57 14.02 -7.30
CA MET A 760 -13.78 14.82 -7.05
C MET A 760 -14.89 14.02 -6.39
N ASP A 761 -15.78 14.74 -5.69
CA ASP A 761 -17.02 14.18 -5.16
C ASP A 761 -18.16 15.18 -5.35
N VAL A 762 -19.38 14.65 -5.53
CA VAL A 762 -20.61 15.46 -5.66
C VAL A 762 -21.57 15.03 -4.58
N VAL A 763 -22.03 15.99 -3.79
CA VAL A 763 -22.99 15.80 -2.71
C VAL A 763 -24.28 16.52 -3.07
N VAL A 764 -25.41 15.82 -2.96
CA VAL A 764 -26.75 16.37 -3.16
C VAL A 764 -27.51 16.30 -1.84
N THR A 765 -28.12 17.41 -1.43
CA THR A 765 -28.87 17.51 -0.18
C THR A 765 -30.37 17.59 -0.47
N ASP A 766 -31.14 16.65 0.07
CA ASP A 766 -32.61 16.62 -0.04
C ASP A 766 -33.33 16.72 1.33
N ALA A 767 -34.51 16.12 1.46
CA ALA A 767 -35.26 16.12 2.71
C ALA A 767 -34.79 15.03 3.70
N ASP A 768 -34.19 13.95 3.20
CA ASP A 768 -33.74 12.78 3.96
C ASP A 768 -32.27 12.91 4.38
N GLY A 769 -31.48 13.74 3.68
CA GLY A 769 -30.13 14.09 4.10
C GLY A 769 -29.19 14.42 2.93
N ASP A 770 -27.90 14.25 3.18
CA ASP A 770 -26.84 14.38 2.18
C ASP A 770 -26.56 13.03 1.52
N HIS A 771 -26.47 13.06 0.20
CA HIS A 771 -26.19 11.89 -0.64
C HIS A 771 -24.93 12.17 -1.44
N ALA A 772 -23.85 11.45 -1.17
CA ALA A 772 -22.56 11.61 -1.81
C ALA A 772 -22.34 10.57 -2.92
N PHE A 773 -21.70 10.97 -4.01
CA PHE A 773 -21.37 10.07 -5.11
C PHE A 773 -20.35 8.99 -4.70
N ASN A 774 -19.28 9.38 -4.00
CA ASN A 774 -18.19 8.48 -3.61
C ASN A 774 -17.83 8.50 -2.13
N ASN A 775 -17.68 9.68 -1.48
CA ASN A 775 -17.36 9.70 -0.05
C ASN A 775 -18.62 9.49 0.80
N LEU A 776 -19.02 8.23 0.92
CA LEU A 776 -20.21 7.80 1.66
C LEU A 776 -20.14 8.06 3.18
N ARG A 777 -18.96 8.42 3.72
CA ARG A 777 -18.82 8.82 5.14
C ARG A 777 -19.29 10.25 5.41
N LEU A 778 -19.57 11.01 4.36
CA LEU A 778 -19.94 12.42 4.45
C LEU A 778 -18.88 13.27 5.17
N THR A 779 -17.60 12.94 4.96
CA THR A 779 -16.43 13.62 5.53
C THR A 779 -15.65 14.41 4.48
N GLN A 780 -16.33 14.97 3.47
CA GLN A 780 -15.68 15.64 2.34
C GLN A 780 -14.79 16.80 2.79
N ASP A 781 -15.14 17.47 3.90
CA ASP A 781 -14.36 18.58 4.45
C ASP A 781 -13.06 18.14 5.17
N GLU A 782 -12.88 16.84 5.45
CA GLU A 782 -11.68 16.30 6.10
C GLU A 782 -10.55 16.01 5.11
N GLY A 783 -10.84 15.93 3.80
CA GLY A 783 -9.87 15.68 2.73
C GLY A 783 -10.47 14.91 1.56
N SER A 784 -9.62 14.53 0.62
CA SER A 784 -10.01 13.87 -0.64
C SER A 784 -9.79 12.36 -0.64
N LYS A 785 -9.47 11.76 0.51
CA LYS A 785 -9.15 10.33 0.67
C LYS A 785 -10.15 9.42 -0.04
N TYR A 786 -11.43 9.75 0.06
CA TYR A 786 -12.54 8.95 -0.48
C TYR A 786 -13.23 9.59 -1.71
N TYR A 787 -12.59 10.51 -2.41
CA TYR A 787 -13.16 11.08 -3.64
C TYR A 787 -13.02 10.12 -4.82
N ALA A 788 -13.89 10.26 -5.82
CA ALA A 788 -13.74 9.49 -7.05
C ALA A 788 -12.53 10.01 -7.85
N LYS A 789 -11.76 9.08 -8.43
CA LYS A 789 -10.68 9.39 -9.38
C LYS A 789 -11.30 9.85 -10.69
N ALA A 790 -11.01 11.07 -11.10
CA ALA A 790 -11.49 11.64 -12.35
C ALA A 790 -10.34 11.82 -13.34
N ILE A 791 -10.60 11.47 -14.60
CA ILE A 791 -9.66 11.70 -15.71
C ILE A 791 -10.30 12.55 -16.81
N CYS A 792 -9.59 13.60 -17.20
CA CYS A 792 -9.97 14.46 -18.31
C CYS A 792 -9.71 13.74 -19.64
N LYS A 793 -10.75 13.60 -20.45
CA LYS A 793 -10.71 13.03 -21.80
C LYS A 793 -11.05 14.09 -22.84
N PRO A 794 -10.40 14.09 -24.02
CA PRO A 794 -10.71 15.04 -25.07
C PRO A 794 -12.05 14.72 -25.74
N TYR A 795 -12.60 15.71 -26.44
CA TYR A 795 -13.76 15.57 -27.30
C TYR A 795 -13.54 16.39 -28.57
N MET A 796 -14.10 15.95 -29.70
CA MET A 796 -14.01 16.68 -30.95
C MET A 796 -15.27 16.54 -31.80
N ASN A 797 -15.55 17.59 -32.56
CA ASN A 797 -16.49 17.57 -33.66
C ASN A 797 -15.70 17.36 -34.96
N VAL A 798 -16.22 16.53 -35.87
CA VAL A 798 -15.68 16.34 -37.22
C VAL A 798 -16.53 17.16 -38.18
N THR A 799 -15.93 18.17 -38.80
CA THR A 799 -16.64 19.10 -39.69
C THR A 799 -16.88 18.46 -41.05
N LYS A 800 -18.04 18.72 -41.65
CA LYS A 800 -18.33 18.26 -43.01
C LYS A 800 -17.41 18.93 -44.04
N GLY A 801 -16.77 18.13 -44.90
CA GLY A 801 -15.84 18.59 -45.92
C GLY A 801 -15.24 17.43 -46.71
N THR A 802 -14.83 17.71 -47.94
CA THR A 802 -14.23 16.74 -48.86
C THR A 802 -12.85 17.24 -49.30
N VAL A 803 -11.86 16.35 -49.32
CA VAL A 803 -10.48 16.64 -49.78
C VAL A 803 -10.03 15.63 -50.83
N THR A 804 -8.99 15.99 -51.58
CA THR A 804 -8.31 15.05 -52.48
C THR A 804 -7.14 14.44 -51.74
N VAL A 805 -7.16 13.12 -51.54
CA VAL A 805 -6.02 12.41 -50.93
C VAL A 805 -4.89 12.28 -51.94
N ASP A 806 -3.94 13.21 -51.91
CA ASP A 806 -2.76 13.22 -52.78
C ASP A 806 -1.44 13.52 -52.06
N GLY A 807 -1.49 13.79 -50.75
CA GLY A 807 -0.33 14.05 -49.92
C GLY A 807 0.08 15.53 -49.88
N ASP A 808 -0.73 16.42 -50.44
CA ASP A 808 -0.64 17.87 -50.27
C ASP A 808 -1.84 18.40 -49.45
N VAL A 809 -1.60 19.38 -48.58
CA VAL A 809 -2.66 19.89 -47.68
C VAL A 809 -3.59 20.84 -48.43
N ASP A 810 -4.82 20.40 -48.67
CA ASP A 810 -5.92 21.19 -49.25
C ASP A 810 -6.44 22.32 -48.34
N ASP A 811 -6.94 23.41 -48.93
CA ASP A 811 -7.58 24.54 -48.22
C ASP A 811 -8.81 24.09 -47.38
N ALA A 812 -9.47 22.99 -47.77
CA ALA A 812 -10.62 22.46 -47.03
C ALA A 812 -10.26 21.98 -45.61
N TRP A 813 -8.98 21.71 -45.33
CA TRP A 813 -8.51 21.41 -43.97
C TRP A 813 -8.50 22.63 -43.03
N GLU A 814 -8.71 23.85 -43.52
CA GLU A 814 -8.74 25.07 -42.68
C GLU A 814 -9.95 25.12 -41.75
N VAL A 815 -11.10 24.52 -42.13
CA VAL A 815 -12.30 24.48 -41.29
C VAL A 815 -12.25 23.37 -40.23
N ALA A 816 -11.30 22.43 -40.34
CA ALA A 816 -11.11 21.35 -39.38
C ALA A 816 -10.28 21.85 -38.20
N LYS A 817 -10.80 21.63 -36.98
CA LYS A 817 -10.05 21.89 -35.75
C LYS A 817 -8.92 20.87 -35.62
N GLU A 818 -7.71 21.36 -35.34
CA GLU A 818 -6.56 20.51 -35.06
C GLU A 818 -6.63 19.96 -33.62
N VAL A 819 -6.35 18.66 -33.47
CA VAL A 819 -6.29 17.96 -32.18
C VAL A 819 -4.90 17.37 -31.95
N ASN A 820 -4.48 17.33 -30.68
CA ASN A 820 -3.21 16.73 -30.28
C ASN A 820 -3.41 15.28 -29.82
N LEU A 821 -2.50 14.39 -30.22
CA LEU A 821 -2.41 13.05 -29.64
C LEU A 821 -1.55 13.12 -28.37
N ALA A 822 -2.21 13.39 -27.24
CA ALA A 822 -1.56 13.69 -25.97
C ALA A 822 -1.40 12.47 -25.06
N VAL A 823 -2.19 11.41 -25.26
CA VAL A 823 -2.15 10.21 -24.42
C VAL A 823 -0.92 9.39 -24.77
N THR A 824 -0.02 9.12 -23.82
CA THR A 824 1.23 8.40 -24.09
C THR A 824 1.17 6.97 -23.56
N GLY A 825 1.54 6.01 -24.41
CA GLY A 825 2.04 4.70 -23.97
C GLY A 825 3.50 4.77 -23.53
N SER A 826 4.23 3.65 -23.64
CA SER A 826 5.66 3.57 -23.30
C SER A 826 6.46 4.70 -23.96
N ASN A 827 7.02 5.65 -23.21
CA ASN A 827 8.02 6.66 -23.63
C ASN A 827 8.20 7.01 -25.14
N PRO A 828 7.18 7.49 -25.87
CA PRO A 828 7.36 7.95 -27.25
C PRO A 828 8.15 9.27 -27.29
N LYS A 829 9.11 9.36 -28.20
CA LYS A 829 9.80 10.59 -28.61
C LYS A 829 9.01 11.35 -29.68
N ALA A 830 8.35 10.64 -30.58
CA ALA A 830 7.53 11.22 -31.64
C ALA A 830 6.34 11.99 -31.04
N THR A 831 5.88 13.04 -31.73
CA THR A 831 4.64 13.78 -31.40
C THR A 831 3.71 13.84 -32.60
N ALA A 832 2.40 13.99 -32.39
CA ALA A 832 1.46 14.02 -33.50
C ALA A 832 0.27 14.95 -33.27
N THR A 833 -0.19 15.55 -34.37
CA THR A 833 -1.44 16.32 -34.48
C THR A 833 -2.31 15.71 -35.56
N ALA A 834 -3.62 15.90 -35.45
CA ALA A 834 -4.58 15.41 -36.43
C ALA A 834 -5.66 16.45 -36.76
N LYS A 835 -6.16 16.41 -38.00
CA LYS A 835 -7.38 17.08 -38.45
C LYS A 835 -8.29 16.06 -39.12
N LEU A 836 -9.60 16.25 -38.98
CA LEU A 836 -10.59 15.33 -39.52
C LEU A 836 -11.72 16.09 -40.21
N LEU A 837 -12.18 15.51 -41.31
CA LEU A 837 -13.34 15.95 -42.07
C LEU A 837 -14.22 14.73 -42.40
N TRP A 838 -15.46 14.96 -42.80
CA TRP A 838 -16.31 13.88 -43.29
C TRP A 838 -17.20 14.34 -44.45
N ASP A 839 -17.60 13.41 -45.31
CA ASP A 839 -18.70 13.59 -46.25
C ASP A 839 -19.57 12.33 -46.32
N GLU A 840 -20.52 12.30 -47.24
CA GLU A 840 -21.44 11.18 -47.44
C GLU A 840 -20.75 9.85 -47.78
N GLU A 841 -19.49 9.90 -48.25
CA GLU A 841 -18.75 8.71 -48.69
C GLU A 841 -17.61 8.33 -47.75
N ASN A 842 -16.92 9.29 -47.13
CA ASN A 842 -15.70 9.02 -46.38
C ASN A 842 -15.54 9.83 -45.08
N LEU A 843 -14.80 9.24 -44.14
CA LEU A 843 -14.07 9.95 -43.10
C LEU A 843 -12.67 10.31 -43.63
N TYR A 844 -12.27 11.56 -43.50
CA TYR A 844 -10.93 12.03 -43.89
C TYR A 844 -10.09 12.30 -42.65
N VAL A 845 -8.83 11.89 -42.69
CA VAL A 845 -7.85 12.12 -41.61
C VAL A 845 -6.56 12.67 -42.20
N LEU A 846 -6.07 13.77 -41.63
CA LEU A 846 -4.75 14.34 -41.88
C LEU A 846 -3.96 14.30 -40.57
N MET A 847 -2.89 13.51 -40.51
CA MET A 847 -2.02 13.40 -39.34
C MET A 847 -0.61 13.89 -39.66
N ASN A 848 -0.10 14.81 -38.85
CA ASN A 848 1.27 15.28 -38.93
C ASN A 848 2.06 14.70 -37.75
N VAL A 849 3.04 13.86 -38.06
CA VAL A 849 3.92 13.21 -37.08
C VAL A 849 5.29 13.87 -37.12
N LYS A 850 5.77 14.31 -35.97
CA LYS A 850 7.13 14.81 -35.79
C LYS A 850 7.97 13.77 -35.10
N ASP A 851 9.01 13.33 -35.79
CA ASP A 851 9.92 12.29 -35.34
C ASP A 851 11.26 12.41 -36.08
N ASP A 852 12.34 12.47 -35.30
CA ASP A 852 13.71 12.59 -35.81
C ASP A 852 14.34 11.21 -36.13
N ASP A 853 13.69 10.09 -35.77
CA ASP A 853 14.24 8.72 -35.85
C ASP A 853 13.30 7.73 -36.58
N LEU A 854 12.96 7.98 -37.84
CA LEU A 854 12.06 7.12 -38.62
C LEU A 854 12.61 5.69 -38.84
N ASP A 855 11.89 4.69 -38.34
CA ASP A 855 12.23 3.28 -38.37
C ASP A 855 11.06 2.37 -38.85
N ALA A 856 11.31 1.68 -39.96
CA ALA A 856 10.43 0.62 -40.49
C ALA A 856 11.10 -0.76 -40.52
N SER A 857 12.21 -0.94 -39.79
CA SER A 857 13.02 -2.17 -39.80
C SER A 857 12.44 -3.32 -38.98
N ALA A 858 11.49 -3.03 -38.07
CA ALA A 858 10.82 -4.04 -37.27
C ALA A 858 10.04 -5.05 -38.14
N SER A 859 10.02 -6.32 -37.70
CA SER A 859 9.30 -7.37 -38.42
C SER A 859 7.78 -7.30 -38.21
N ALA A 860 7.35 -6.88 -37.02
CA ALA A 860 5.95 -6.67 -36.70
C ALA A 860 5.48 -5.29 -37.19
N VAL A 861 4.37 -5.25 -37.94
CA VAL A 861 3.89 -4.01 -38.56
C VAL A 861 3.51 -2.91 -37.56
N HIS A 862 3.07 -3.29 -36.36
CA HIS A 862 2.70 -2.36 -35.29
C HIS A 862 3.91 -1.83 -34.51
N GLU A 863 5.11 -2.29 -34.83
CA GLU A 863 6.36 -1.81 -34.23
C GLU A 863 7.10 -0.78 -35.09
N LYS A 864 6.61 -0.53 -36.30
CA LYS A 864 7.15 0.47 -37.22
C LYS A 864 6.53 1.84 -36.96
N ASP A 865 7.25 2.91 -37.31
CA ASP A 865 6.69 4.26 -37.32
C ASP A 865 5.47 4.37 -38.23
N SER A 866 4.32 4.54 -37.60
CA SER A 866 3.04 4.49 -38.29
C SER A 866 1.95 5.28 -37.58
N VAL A 867 0.99 5.74 -38.36
CA VAL A 867 -0.30 6.20 -37.84
C VAL A 867 -1.29 5.04 -37.84
N GLU A 868 -2.21 5.03 -36.90
CA GLU A 868 -3.35 4.13 -36.82
C GLU A 868 -4.65 4.91 -36.61
N VAL A 869 -5.68 4.50 -37.34
CA VAL A 869 -7.04 5.06 -37.25
C VAL A 869 -7.99 3.92 -36.89
N PHE A 870 -8.64 4.07 -35.74
CA PHE A 870 -9.61 3.13 -35.21
C PHE A 870 -11.01 3.72 -35.36
N ILE A 871 -11.93 2.97 -35.98
CA ILE A 871 -13.28 3.45 -36.29
C ILE A 871 -14.29 2.40 -35.84
N ASP A 872 -15.27 2.84 -35.04
CA ASP A 872 -16.49 2.12 -34.66
C ASP A 872 -17.64 2.96 -35.23
N GLU A 873 -18.19 2.57 -36.40
CA GLU A 873 -19.12 3.43 -37.13
C GLU A 873 -20.43 3.65 -36.38
N ASN A 874 -20.90 2.63 -35.65
CA ASN A 874 -22.16 2.70 -34.92
C ASN A 874 -22.01 3.20 -33.46
N ASN A 875 -20.77 3.40 -32.99
CA ASN A 875 -20.40 3.81 -31.64
C ASN A 875 -20.89 2.85 -30.54
N HIS A 876 -20.93 1.55 -30.81
CA HIS A 876 -21.46 0.55 -29.87
C HIS A 876 -20.53 0.29 -28.69
N LYS A 877 -19.22 0.58 -28.79
CA LYS A 877 -18.26 0.46 -27.67
C LYS A 877 -18.19 -0.96 -27.11
N SER A 878 -18.15 -1.96 -27.98
CA SER A 878 -18.14 -3.38 -27.64
C SER A 878 -16.83 -3.83 -26.95
N ASP A 879 -16.89 -4.94 -26.20
CA ASP A 879 -15.71 -5.57 -25.57
C ASP A 879 -14.73 -6.17 -26.60
N GLY A 880 -15.18 -6.40 -27.83
CA GLY A 880 -14.40 -6.96 -28.93
C GLY A 880 -14.96 -6.53 -30.29
N TYR A 881 -14.13 -6.57 -31.33
CA TYR A 881 -14.51 -6.09 -32.67
C TYR A 881 -15.77 -6.76 -33.22
N GLU A 882 -16.68 -5.94 -33.70
CA GLU A 882 -17.84 -6.27 -34.51
C GLU A 882 -17.54 -5.98 -35.99
N ALA A 883 -18.55 -6.19 -36.85
CA ALA A 883 -18.33 -6.15 -38.30
C ALA A 883 -17.97 -4.75 -38.83
N ASP A 884 -18.45 -3.69 -38.18
CA ASP A 884 -18.22 -2.29 -38.54
C ASP A 884 -16.99 -1.66 -37.87
N ASP A 885 -16.35 -2.38 -36.93
CA ASP A 885 -15.14 -1.94 -36.26
C ASP A 885 -13.90 -2.16 -37.13
N LYS A 886 -13.07 -1.12 -37.24
CA LYS A 886 -11.93 -1.08 -38.18
C LYS A 886 -10.69 -0.51 -37.53
N GLN A 887 -9.55 -1.06 -37.91
CA GLN A 887 -8.22 -0.53 -37.62
C GLN A 887 -7.40 -0.47 -38.90
N TYR A 888 -7.11 0.75 -39.34
CA TYR A 888 -6.21 1.02 -40.45
C TYR A 888 -4.87 1.50 -39.92
N ARG A 889 -3.76 0.91 -40.40
CA ARG A 889 -2.40 1.37 -40.09
C ARG A 889 -1.67 1.76 -41.37
N ILE A 890 -1.03 2.92 -41.36
CA ILE A 890 -0.25 3.47 -42.49
C ILE A 890 1.12 3.90 -41.95
N ASN A 891 2.22 3.35 -42.47
CA ASN A 891 3.57 3.74 -42.04
C ASN A 891 4.17 4.88 -42.88
N TYR A 892 5.29 5.45 -42.44
CA TYR A 892 5.94 6.56 -43.15
C TYR A 892 6.47 6.21 -44.57
N LEU A 893 6.55 4.91 -44.91
CA LEU A 893 6.87 4.40 -46.25
C LEU A 893 5.62 4.18 -47.12
N ASN A 894 4.46 4.59 -46.63
CA ASN A 894 3.15 4.39 -47.28
C ASN A 894 2.71 2.92 -47.38
N GLU A 895 3.24 2.04 -46.51
CA GLU A 895 2.79 0.64 -46.38
C GLU A 895 1.59 0.56 -45.43
N THR A 896 0.65 -0.33 -45.73
CA THR A 896 -0.61 -0.46 -44.98
C THR A 896 -0.79 -1.84 -44.33
N SER A 897 -1.56 -1.85 -43.24
CA SER A 897 -2.10 -3.09 -42.65
C SER A 897 -3.47 -2.83 -42.02
N PHE A 898 -4.25 -3.89 -41.86
CA PHE A 898 -5.67 -3.81 -41.54
C PHE A 898 -6.06 -4.83 -40.47
N ASN A 899 -7.07 -4.50 -39.67
CA ASN A 899 -7.71 -5.41 -38.73
C ASN A 899 -9.21 -5.05 -38.58
N GLY A 900 -10.07 -6.07 -38.44
CA GLY A 900 -11.53 -5.95 -38.51
C GLY A 900 -12.12 -6.48 -39.83
N ASP A 901 -13.37 -6.99 -39.77
CA ASP A 901 -13.98 -7.75 -40.87
C ASP A 901 -14.20 -6.94 -42.16
N LYS A 902 -14.50 -5.63 -42.03
CA LYS A 902 -14.74 -4.71 -43.15
C LYS A 902 -13.63 -3.69 -43.37
N CYS A 903 -12.51 -3.86 -42.68
CA CYS A 903 -11.32 -3.03 -42.83
C CYS A 903 -10.51 -3.49 -44.07
N LEU A 904 -10.96 -3.11 -45.27
CA LEU A 904 -10.40 -3.54 -46.55
C LEU A 904 -9.57 -2.45 -47.22
N GLU A 905 -8.58 -2.85 -48.03
CA GLU A 905 -7.75 -1.95 -48.84
C GLU A 905 -8.60 -1.10 -49.81
N ASP A 906 -9.64 -1.67 -50.43
CA ASP A 906 -10.56 -0.96 -51.33
C ASP A 906 -11.33 0.18 -50.63
N ASN A 907 -11.40 0.17 -49.29
CA ASN A 907 -12.06 1.19 -48.48
C ASN A 907 -11.09 2.28 -47.99
N LEU A 908 -9.82 2.24 -48.41
CA LEU A 908 -8.78 3.19 -48.01
C LEU A 908 -8.18 3.88 -49.23
N LYS A 909 -8.18 5.22 -49.20
CA LYS A 909 -7.26 6.03 -50.02
C LYS A 909 -6.26 6.68 -49.07
N HIS A 910 -4.97 6.65 -49.39
CA HIS A 910 -3.94 7.20 -48.53
C HIS A 910 -2.77 7.76 -49.33
N ALA A 911 -2.14 8.80 -48.78
CA ALA A 911 -0.92 9.40 -49.28
C ALA A 911 -0.02 9.77 -48.09
N VAL A 912 1.28 9.57 -48.24
CA VAL A 912 2.28 9.86 -47.20
C VAL A 912 3.37 10.75 -47.77
N LYS A 913 3.74 11.78 -47.01
CA LYS A 913 4.80 12.73 -47.34
C LYS A 913 5.78 12.84 -46.18
N VAL A 914 7.00 12.36 -46.38
CA VAL A 914 8.10 12.56 -45.42
C VAL A 914 8.46 14.05 -45.38
N THR A 915 8.56 14.62 -44.19
CA THR A 915 8.93 16.02 -43.93
C THR A 915 10.35 16.10 -43.36
N ASP A 916 10.88 17.31 -43.21
CA ASP A 916 12.22 17.52 -42.63
C ASP A 916 12.29 17.11 -41.15
N ASP A 917 11.14 17.08 -40.46
CA ASP A 917 10.99 16.79 -39.02
C ASP A 917 10.09 15.58 -38.73
N GLY A 918 9.80 14.72 -39.72
CA GLY A 918 8.96 13.52 -39.56
C GLY A 918 8.21 13.11 -40.82
N TYR A 919 6.89 12.92 -40.73
CA TYR A 919 6.05 12.56 -41.88
C TYR A 919 4.58 12.98 -41.68
N MET A 920 3.89 13.19 -42.79
CA MET A 920 2.46 13.49 -42.84
C MET A 920 1.72 12.37 -43.56
N VAL A 921 0.57 11.99 -43.01
CA VAL A 921 -0.37 11.02 -43.60
C VAL A 921 -1.69 11.70 -43.87
N GLU A 922 -2.15 11.61 -45.11
CA GLU A 922 -3.50 12.01 -45.52
C GLU A 922 -4.25 10.76 -45.97
N ALA A 923 -5.45 10.54 -45.44
CA ALA A 923 -6.23 9.33 -45.73
C ALA A 923 -7.74 9.59 -45.78
N ALA A 924 -8.45 8.81 -46.60
CA ALA A 924 -9.90 8.73 -46.65
C ALA A 924 -10.34 7.28 -46.43
N PHE A 925 -11.28 7.10 -45.49
CA PHE A 925 -11.84 5.82 -45.08
C PHE A 925 -13.32 5.77 -45.45
N ALA A 926 -13.70 4.82 -46.29
CA ALA A 926 -15.08 4.70 -46.76
C ALA A 926 -16.02 4.21 -45.63
N TRP A 927 -17.20 4.82 -45.54
CA TRP A 927 -18.30 4.32 -44.70
C TRP A 927 -18.84 3.00 -45.26
N THR A 928 -19.08 2.00 -44.40
CA THR A 928 -19.54 0.67 -44.87
C THR A 928 -20.84 0.19 -44.25
N ASP A 929 -21.21 0.72 -43.09
CA ASP A 929 -22.30 0.23 -42.25
C ASP A 929 -23.29 1.34 -41.92
N ILE A 930 -22.83 2.59 -41.91
CA ILE A 930 -23.68 3.75 -41.69
C ILE A 930 -23.88 4.60 -42.95
N THR A 931 -24.96 5.37 -42.96
CA THR A 931 -25.07 6.58 -43.80
C THR A 931 -24.84 7.76 -42.86
N PRO A 932 -23.71 8.47 -42.96
CA PRO A 932 -23.37 9.52 -42.01
C PRO A 932 -24.35 10.69 -42.13
N GLU A 933 -24.74 11.27 -41.00
CA GLU A 933 -25.59 12.45 -40.94
C GLU A 933 -25.09 13.44 -39.88
N VAL A 934 -25.45 14.71 -40.05
CA VAL A 934 -25.12 15.75 -39.07
C VAL A 934 -25.77 15.39 -37.73
N GLY A 935 -24.96 15.36 -36.67
CA GLY A 935 -25.34 14.94 -35.32
C GLY A 935 -25.07 13.47 -35.02
N ALA A 936 -24.66 12.65 -35.99
CA ALA A 936 -24.29 11.26 -35.75
C ALA A 936 -23.03 11.18 -34.89
N ALA A 937 -23.05 10.29 -33.88
CA ALA A 937 -21.90 9.96 -33.07
C ALA A 937 -21.24 8.69 -33.62
N ILE A 938 -19.92 8.72 -33.76
CA ILE A 938 -19.10 7.56 -34.13
C ILE A 938 -18.03 7.33 -33.06
N GLY A 939 -17.61 6.08 -32.89
CA GLY A 939 -16.45 5.76 -32.11
C GLY A 939 -15.16 5.96 -32.90
N LEU A 940 -14.19 6.65 -32.31
CA LEU A 940 -12.94 6.96 -32.96
C LEU A 940 -11.77 6.94 -31.97
N ASP A 941 -10.64 6.40 -32.39
CA ASP A 941 -9.35 6.74 -31.80
C ASP A 941 -8.28 6.90 -32.86
N LEU A 942 -7.27 7.73 -32.56
CA LEU A 942 -6.14 7.98 -33.43
C LEU A 942 -4.88 7.68 -32.65
N GLN A 943 -3.94 6.95 -33.25
CA GLN A 943 -2.69 6.59 -32.60
C GLN A 943 -1.50 6.78 -33.56
N ILE A 944 -0.33 7.05 -33.00
CA ILE A 944 0.95 6.79 -33.66
C ILE A 944 1.72 5.71 -32.91
N ASN A 945 2.47 4.89 -33.64
CA ASN A 945 3.55 4.08 -33.10
C ASN A 945 4.87 4.78 -33.39
N ASP A 946 5.75 4.79 -32.39
CA ASP A 946 7.11 5.31 -32.43
C ASP A 946 8.09 4.12 -32.41
N GLY A 947 8.79 3.92 -33.52
CA GLY A 947 9.74 2.84 -33.76
C GLY A 947 11.17 3.30 -33.58
N SER A 948 12.02 2.45 -33.00
CA SER A 948 13.46 2.70 -32.99
C SER A 948 14.24 1.40 -32.77
N ASN A 949 15.31 1.21 -33.54
CA ASN A 949 16.17 0.03 -33.50
C ASN A 949 15.43 -1.32 -33.67
N GLY A 950 14.43 -1.35 -34.56
CA GLY A 950 13.69 -2.54 -34.95
C GLY A 950 12.65 -3.00 -33.93
N ALA A 951 12.21 -2.12 -33.03
CA ALA A 951 11.14 -2.36 -32.07
C ALA A 951 10.35 -1.06 -31.78
N ARG A 952 9.10 -1.19 -31.31
CA ARG A 952 8.33 -0.05 -30.83
C ARG A 952 8.89 0.45 -29.51
N ILE A 953 9.25 1.73 -29.44
CA ILE A 953 9.59 2.36 -28.17
C ILE A 953 8.37 3.00 -27.51
N GLY A 954 7.35 3.37 -28.29
CA GLY A 954 6.15 3.99 -27.74
C GLY A 954 4.94 4.18 -28.63
N THR A 955 3.87 4.71 -28.02
CA THR A 955 2.66 5.14 -28.72
C THR A 955 2.18 6.49 -28.21
N ARG A 956 1.53 7.27 -29.08
CA ARG A 956 0.67 8.38 -28.66
C ARG A 956 -0.71 8.21 -29.25
N SER A 957 -1.73 8.39 -28.42
CA SER A 957 -3.13 8.27 -28.83
C SER A 957 -3.92 9.55 -28.52
N TRP A 958 -5.07 9.70 -29.17
CA TRP A 958 -5.98 10.81 -28.93
C TRP A 958 -6.82 10.55 -27.67
N TYR A 959 -7.36 9.34 -27.51
CA TYR A 959 -8.31 9.01 -26.45
C TYR A 959 -7.94 7.76 -25.62
N ASP A 960 -7.50 6.67 -26.25
CA ASP A 960 -7.22 5.40 -25.55
C ASP A 960 -5.97 5.50 -24.66
N GLU A 961 -6.10 5.12 -23.39
CA GLU A 961 -4.98 5.02 -22.42
C GLU A 961 -4.48 3.58 -22.24
N THR A 962 -5.24 2.60 -22.71
CA THR A 962 -5.02 1.18 -22.44
C THR A 962 -4.12 0.53 -23.49
N GLY A 963 -4.06 1.09 -24.70
CA GLY A 963 -3.38 0.50 -25.85
C GLY A 963 -4.11 -0.73 -26.41
N ASN A 964 -5.36 -0.97 -25.99
CA ASN A 964 -6.16 -2.14 -26.39
C ASN A 964 -7.10 -1.84 -27.55
N GLY A 965 -7.03 -0.64 -28.15
CA GLY A 965 -7.87 -0.26 -29.29
C GLY A 965 -7.83 -1.24 -30.48
N TRP A 966 -6.75 -2.01 -30.63
CA TRP A 966 -6.63 -3.08 -31.64
C TRP A 966 -7.57 -4.28 -31.40
N SER A 967 -8.14 -4.42 -30.21
CA SER A 967 -8.97 -5.57 -29.82
C SER A 967 -10.32 -5.20 -29.22
N ALA A 968 -10.47 -4.02 -28.63
CA ALA A 968 -11.63 -3.68 -27.80
C ALA A 968 -12.16 -2.25 -28.11
N PRO A 969 -13.16 -2.10 -28.99
CA PRO A 969 -13.74 -0.81 -29.37
C PRO A 969 -14.27 0.05 -28.22
N LYS A 970 -14.59 -0.55 -27.06
CA LYS A 970 -14.98 0.16 -25.84
C LYS A 970 -14.02 1.25 -25.38
N VAL A 971 -12.75 1.20 -25.80
CA VAL A 971 -11.73 2.18 -25.41
C VAL A 971 -11.67 3.38 -26.36
N PHE A 972 -12.39 3.33 -27.49
CA PHE A 972 -12.43 4.44 -28.44
C PHE A 972 -13.15 5.65 -27.86
N GLY A 973 -12.69 6.84 -28.23
CA GLY A 973 -13.39 8.10 -27.96
C GLY A 973 -14.69 8.21 -28.75
N GLU A 974 -15.49 9.20 -28.43
CA GLU A 974 -16.71 9.55 -29.16
C GLU A 974 -16.47 10.87 -29.89
N VAL A 975 -16.82 10.92 -31.18
CA VAL A 975 -16.80 12.15 -31.98
C VAL A 975 -18.14 12.35 -32.65
N THR A 976 -18.53 13.62 -32.85
CA THR A 976 -19.79 13.94 -33.53
C THR A 976 -19.53 14.53 -34.90
N LEU A 977 -20.25 14.03 -35.89
CA LEU A 977 -20.26 14.59 -37.24
C LEU A 977 -21.09 15.87 -37.23
N VAL A 978 -20.50 17.01 -37.58
CA VAL A 978 -21.19 18.31 -37.62
C VAL A 978 -21.19 18.88 -39.03
N ASP A 979 -22.16 19.75 -39.31
CA ASP A 979 -22.18 20.52 -40.55
C ASP A 979 -21.06 21.56 -40.54
N GLY A 980 -20.63 22.04 -41.71
CA GLY A 980 -19.80 23.23 -41.78
C GLY A 980 -20.66 24.43 -41.40
N GLU A 981 -20.38 25.12 -40.29
CA GLU A 981 -21.06 26.39 -40.02
C GLU A 981 -20.78 27.37 -41.18
N GLU A 982 -21.85 27.97 -41.71
CA GLU A 982 -21.78 29.10 -42.64
C GLU A 982 -20.84 30.15 -42.04
N THR A 983 -19.90 30.63 -42.85
CA THR A 983 -19.14 31.83 -42.57
C THR A 983 -20.09 32.92 -42.05
N PRO A 984 -19.74 33.67 -40.99
CA PRO A 984 -20.55 34.81 -40.58
C PRO A 984 -20.70 35.74 -41.78
N ASP A 985 -21.93 36.22 -41.98
CA ASP A 985 -22.31 37.22 -42.97
C ASP A 985 -21.23 38.28 -43.18
N THR A 986 -21.09 38.65 -44.45
CA THR A 986 -20.22 39.72 -44.97
C THR A 986 -20.14 40.90 -44.00
N PRO A 987 -18.95 41.30 -43.51
CA PRO A 987 -18.84 42.57 -42.81
C PRO A 987 -19.16 43.69 -43.78
N GLU A 988 -20.22 44.44 -43.49
CA GLU A 988 -20.34 45.84 -43.92
C GLU A 988 -19.00 46.54 -43.69
N GLU A 989 -18.59 47.39 -44.63
CA GLU A 989 -17.37 48.19 -44.53
C GLU A 989 -17.21 48.74 -43.10
N PRO A 990 -16.16 48.33 -42.36
CA PRO A 990 -16.04 48.74 -40.98
C PRO A 990 -15.77 50.23 -40.93
N VAL A 991 -16.64 50.92 -40.20
CA VAL A 991 -16.29 52.19 -39.57
C VAL A 991 -14.95 51.96 -38.86
N ILE A 992 -13.91 52.69 -39.26
CA ILE A 992 -12.59 52.61 -38.61
C ILE A 992 -12.77 53.08 -37.15
N VAL A 993 -12.97 52.13 -36.24
CA VAL A 993 -12.97 52.38 -34.79
C VAL A 993 -11.54 52.21 -34.29
N THR A 994 -10.97 53.31 -33.83
CA THR A 994 -9.63 53.31 -33.23
C THR A 994 -9.66 52.53 -31.90
N PRO A 995 -8.83 51.48 -31.73
CA PRO A 995 -8.75 50.76 -30.46
C PRO A 995 -8.30 51.66 -29.31
N SER A 996 -8.79 51.39 -28.11
CA SER A 996 -8.45 52.09 -26.88
C SER A 996 -8.18 51.10 -25.75
N VAL A 997 -7.38 51.51 -24.76
CA VAL A 997 -7.08 50.72 -23.57
C VAL A 997 -7.88 51.31 -22.41
N ALA A 998 -8.63 50.47 -21.70
CA ALA A 998 -9.31 50.88 -20.48
C ALA A 998 -8.30 51.27 -19.39
N GLU A 999 -8.74 51.96 -18.34
CA GLU A 999 -7.86 52.29 -17.22
C GLU A 999 -7.24 51.01 -16.63
N VAL A 1000 -5.90 50.98 -16.56
CA VAL A 1000 -5.15 49.84 -16.05
C VAL A 1000 -5.25 49.84 -14.53
N ALA A 1001 -5.66 48.69 -13.97
CA ALA A 1001 -5.82 48.53 -12.54
C ALA A 1001 -4.50 48.77 -11.79
N ASP A 1002 -4.62 49.43 -10.63
CA ASP A 1002 -3.50 49.58 -9.71
C ASP A 1002 -3.20 48.23 -9.03
N ALA A 1003 -1.93 48.00 -8.72
CA ALA A 1003 -1.45 46.76 -8.12
C ALA A 1003 -0.61 47.03 -6.88
N VAL A 1004 -0.31 45.99 -6.10
CA VAL A 1004 0.57 46.05 -4.92
C VAL A 1004 1.92 45.42 -5.27
N TYR A 1005 2.99 45.91 -4.64
CA TYR A 1005 4.33 45.35 -4.82
C TYR A 1005 4.37 43.88 -4.38
N THR A 1006 4.85 42.98 -5.25
CA THR A 1006 4.92 41.53 -4.99
C THR A 1006 6.35 40.99 -4.89
N GLY A 1007 7.38 41.84 -5.08
CA GLY A 1007 8.78 41.40 -5.18
C GLY A 1007 9.18 40.87 -6.56
N ALA A 1008 8.20 40.53 -7.41
CA ALA A 1008 8.37 40.11 -8.80
C ALA A 1008 7.93 41.21 -9.78
N LYS A 1009 8.02 40.93 -11.08
CA LYS A 1009 7.41 41.78 -12.11
C LYS A 1009 5.89 41.66 -12.00
N VAL A 1010 5.18 42.78 -11.93
CA VAL A 1010 3.72 42.87 -11.86
C VAL A 1010 3.16 43.13 -13.26
N THR A 1011 2.18 42.34 -13.68
CA THR A 1011 1.59 42.43 -15.02
C THR A 1011 0.07 42.53 -14.89
N PRO A 1012 -0.48 43.69 -14.51
CA PRO A 1012 -1.93 43.87 -14.38
C PRO A 1012 -2.60 43.63 -15.73
N GLU A 1013 -3.73 42.94 -15.74
CA GLU A 1013 -4.46 42.70 -16.97
C GLU A 1013 -4.93 44.00 -17.62
N VAL A 1014 -4.97 44.00 -18.95
CA VAL A 1014 -5.40 45.15 -19.74
C VAL A 1014 -6.59 44.75 -20.60
N VAL A 1015 -7.67 45.51 -20.45
CA VAL A 1015 -8.84 45.41 -21.31
C VAL A 1015 -8.66 46.39 -22.46
N VAL A 1016 -8.68 45.86 -23.67
CA VAL A 1016 -8.51 46.63 -24.91
C VAL A 1016 -9.80 46.52 -25.70
N THR A 1017 -10.34 47.64 -26.17
CA THR A 1017 -11.61 47.67 -26.90
C THR A 1017 -11.49 48.45 -28.20
N ALA A 1018 -12.24 48.04 -29.23
CA ALA A 1018 -12.47 48.83 -30.44
C ALA A 1018 -13.98 49.05 -30.60
N GLY A 1019 -14.46 50.24 -30.23
CA GLY A 1019 -15.90 50.48 -30.06
C GLY A 1019 -16.47 49.67 -28.89
N ASP A 1020 -17.51 48.87 -29.16
CA ASP A 1020 -18.16 47.98 -28.18
C ASP A 1020 -17.50 46.58 -28.09
N LYS A 1021 -16.54 46.27 -28.98
CA LYS A 1021 -15.85 44.96 -29.03
C LYS A 1021 -14.64 44.95 -28.07
N VAL A 1022 -14.56 43.95 -27.20
CA VAL A 1022 -13.34 43.63 -26.43
C VAL A 1022 -12.40 42.84 -27.34
N LEU A 1023 -11.17 43.33 -27.49
CA LEU A 1023 -10.13 42.70 -28.30
C LEU A 1023 -9.43 41.58 -27.52
N VAL A 1024 -8.89 40.60 -28.25
CA VAL A 1024 -8.25 39.40 -27.69
C VAL A 1024 -6.73 39.55 -27.73
N LYS A 1025 -6.07 39.35 -26.59
CA LYS A 1025 -4.61 39.38 -26.48
C LYS A 1025 -3.97 38.24 -27.28
N ASP A 1026 -2.84 38.51 -27.91
CA ASP A 1026 -2.06 37.66 -28.81
C ASP A 1026 -2.76 37.27 -30.13
N VAL A 1027 -4.02 37.72 -30.31
CA VAL A 1027 -4.76 37.66 -31.59
C VAL A 1027 -4.87 39.06 -32.21
N ASP A 1028 -5.36 40.04 -31.46
CA ASP A 1028 -5.62 41.42 -31.91
C ASP A 1028 -4.53 42.40 -31.43
N TYR A 1029 -3.85 42.08 -30.33
CA TYR A 1029 -2.76 42.89 -29.78
C TYR A 1029 -1.80 42.07 -28.93
N THR A 1030 -0.56 42.51 -28.82
CA THR A 1030 0.44 42.00 -27.87
C THR A 1030 0.63 43.00 -26.73
N VAL A 1031 1.01 42.50 -25.55
CA VAL A 1031 1.23 43.35 -24.35
C VAL A 1031 2.64 43.19 -23.84
N SER A 1032 3.29 44.31 -23.53
CA SER A 1032 4.59 44.33 -22.87
C SER A 1032 4.59 45.30 -21.69
N TYR A 1033 5.46 45.06 -20.71
CA TYR A 1033 5.53 45.86 -19.48
C TYR A 1033 6.93 46.40 -19.23
N LYS A 1034 7.00 47.62 -18.69
CA LYS A 1034 8.25 48.31 -18.31
C LYS A 1034 8.15 48.90 -16.92
N ASN A 1035 9.28 49.00 -16.22
CA ASN A 1035 9.39 49.51 -14.84
C ASN A 1035 8.42 48.85 -13.83
N ASN A 1036 7.95 47.64 -14.11
CA ASN A 1036 6.83 47.00 -13.45
C ASN A 1036 7.22 46.14 -12.23
N LYS A 1037 8.36 46.42 -11.59
CA LYS A 1037 8.86 45.61 -10.48
C LYS A 1037 8.79 46.33 -9.14
N ASN A 1038 9.02 47.64 -9.11
CA ASN A 1038 9.15 48.41 -7.86
C ASN A 1038 7.94 49.31 -7.66
N ALA A 1039 7.64 49.62 -6.40
CA ALA A 1039 6.54 50.50 -6.06
C ALA A 1039 6.77 51.93 -6.58
N ALA A 1040 5.74 52.46 -7.24
CA ALA A 1040 5.67 53.79 -7.81
C ALA A 1040 4.21 54.11 -8.16
N ALA A 1041 3.77 55.34 -7.89
CA ALA A 1041 2.41 55.79 -8.17
C ALA A 1041 2.31 56.46 -9.55
N LYS A 1042 1.24 56.17 -10.29
CA LYS A 1042 0.93 56.87 -11.55
C LYS A 1042 0.51 58.33 -11.28
N VAL A 1043 0.66 59.20 -12.27
CA VAL A 1043 0.21 60.60 -12.22
C VAL A 1043 -1.04 60.72 -13.10
N GLY A 1044 -2.07 61.41 -12.62
CA GLY A 1044 -3.32 61.57 -13.37
C GLY A 1044 -3.96 60.23 -13.75
N ASN A 1045 -4.42 60.09 -15.00
CA ASN A 1045 -4.95 58.81 -15.52
C ASN A 1045 -3.86 57.89 -16.10
N GLY A 1046 -2.59 58.31 -16.10
CA GLY A 1046 -1.46 57.54 -16.61
C GLY A 1046 -1.40 57.40 -18.13
N MET A 1047 -2.21 58.12 -18.90
CA MET A 1047 -2.26 58.06 -20.37
C MET A 1047 -2.10 59.47 -20.98
N GLY A 1048 -1.74 59.56 -22.27
CA GLY A 1048 -1.66 60.85 -22.97
C GLY A 1048 -0.66 61.82 -22.34
N GLU A 1049 -1.10 63.05 -22.03
CA GLU A 1049 -0.25 64.09 -21.40
C GLU A 1049 0.24 63.71 -19.99
N ASP A 1050 -0.47 62.81 -19.30
CA ASP A 1050 -0.13 62.32 -17.96
C ASP A 1050 0.87 61.13 -17.99
N PHE A 1051 1.20 60.60 -19.17
CA PHE A 1051 2.12 59.48 -19.32
C PHE A 1051 3.57 59.86 -18.98
N ASN A 1052 4.22 59.03 -18.18
CA ASN A 1052 5.62 59.13 -17.80
C ASN A 1052 6.33 57.78 -17.97
N ALA A 1053 7.27 57.72 -18.93
CA ALA A 1053 8.04 56.53 -19.25
C ALA A 1053 8.94 56.00 -18.10
N SER A 1054 9.09 56.73 -17.00
CA SER A 1054 9.83 56.30 -15.80
C SER A 1054 8.97 55.57 -14.77
N LEU A 1055 7.64 55.55 -14.96
CA LEU A 1055 6.68 54.89 -14.07
C LEU A 1055 6.32 53.48 -14.61
N PRO A 1056 5.73 52.59 -13.78
CA PRO A 1056 5.25 51.29 -14.24
C PRO A 1056 4.33 51.48 -15.44
N THR A 1057 4.65 50.80 -16.54
CA THR A 1057 4.05 51.04 -17.84
C THR A 1057 3.61 49.72 -18.45
N VAL A 1058 2.42 49.71 -19.02
CA VAL A 1058 1.98 48.72 -20.00
C VAL A 1058 1.99 49.36 -21.39
N GLU A 1059 2.45 48.59 -22.38
CA GLU A 1059 2.54 48.96 -23.78
C GLU A 1059 1.79 47.89 -24.59
N VAL A 1060 0.69 48.31 -25.20
CA VAL A 1060 -0.20 47.49 -26.02
C VAL A 1060 0.11 47.75 -27.50
N LYS A 1061 0.55 46.73 -28.21
CA LYS A 1061 0.89 46.81 -29.64
C LYS A 1061 -0.07 45.96 -30.44
N PHE A 1062 -0.88 46.60 -31.28
CA PHE A 1062 -1.87 45.93 -32.12
C PHE A 1062 -1.24 45.06 -33.21
N ILE A 1063 -1.92 43.97 -33.55
CA ILE A 1063 -1.56 42.99 -34.58
C ILE A 1063 -2.82 42.65 -35.40
N GLY A 1064 -2.69 41.88 -36.49
CA GLY A 1064 -3.84 41.54 -37.35
C GLY A 1064 -4.49 42.78 -38.01
N GLU A 1065 -5.82 42.83 -38.03
CA GLU A 1065 -6.62 43.90 -38.65
C GLU A 1065 -6.42 45.28 -37.99
N TYR A 1066 -5.93 45.32 -36.75
CA TYR A 1066 -5.67 46.57 -36.01
C TYR A 1066 -4.21 47.06 -36.11
N ALA A 1067 -3.35 46.35 -36.84
CA ALA A 1067 -1.89 46.57 -36.84
C ALA A 1067 -1.44 47.97 -37.32
N GLU A 1068 -2.28 48.70 -38.07
CA GLU A 1068 -1.98 50.07 -38.51
C GLU A 1068 -2.14 51.13 -37.41
N ASN A 1069 -2.75 50.78 -36.26
CA ASN A 1069 -2.92 51.70 -35.13
C ASN A 1069 -1.62 51.85 -34.33
N GLU A 1070 -1.35 53.08 -33.84
CA GLU A 1070 -0.20 53.33 -32.96
C GLU A 1070 -0.33 52.57 -31.63
N ALA A 1071 0.79 52.08 -31.10
CA ALA A 1071 0.82 51.39 -29.82
C ALA A 1071 0.36 52.30 -28.66
N VAL A 1072 -0.55 51.81 -27.83
CA VAL A 1072 -1.06 52.55 -26.66
C VAL A 1072 -0.17 52.27 -25.45
N LYS A 1073 0.14 53.33 -24.69
CA LYS A 1073 0.94 53.26 -23.47
C LYS A 1073 0.16 53.84 -22.30
N ALA A 1074 0.15 53.11 -21.20
CA ALA A 1074 -0.51 53.53 -19.98
C ALA A 1074 0.38 53.23 -18.77
N ASN A 1075 0.44 54.17 -17.83
CA ASN A 1075 1.02 53.94 -16.52
C ASN A 1075 0.00 53.33 -15.56
N PHE A 1076 0.48 52.50 -14.63
CA PHE A 1076 -0.30 51.98 -13.50
C PHE A 1076 0.46 52.19 -12.19
N THR A 1077 -0.26 52.18 -11.07
CA THR A 1077 0.38 52.26 -9.74
C THR A 1077 0.81 50.88 -9.28
N ILE A 1078 2.03 50.79 -8.73
CA ILE A 1078 2.43 49.69 -7.84
C ILE A 1078 2.55 50.29 -6.44
N ALA A 1079 1.59 49.99 -5.56
CA ALA A 1079 1.59 50.44 -4.19
C ALA A 1079 2.64 49.68 -3.36
N PRO A 1080 3.36 50.35 -2.44
CA PRO A 1080 4.24 49.64 -1.50
C PRO A 1080 3.43 48.81 -0.52
N VAL A 1081 4.03 47.72 -0.02
CA VAL A 1081 3.43 46.87 1.02
C VAL A 1081 3.65 47.49 2.39
N ASP A 1082 2.60 47.61 3.20
CA ASP A 1082 2.71 48.07 4.58
C ASP A 1082 3.14 46.90 5.49
N PHE A 1083 4.09 47.12 6.39
CA PHE A 1083 4.48 46.12 7.39
C PHE A 1083 3.38 45.82 8.40
N ALA A 1084 2.35 46.66 8.49
CA ALA A 1084 1.14 46.38 9.27
C ALA A 1084 0.18 45.39 8.58
N ASP A 1085 0.44 45.01 7.32
CA ASP A 1085 -0.35 44.02 6.59
C ASP A 1085 0.10 42.60 6.99
N GLU A 1086 -0.63 41.99 7.92
CA GLU A 1086 -0.33 40.67 8.49
C GLU A 1086 -0.48 39.54 7.45
N ASP A 1087 -1.24 39.74 6.38
CA ASP A 1087 -1.41 38.75 5.30
C ASP A 1087 -0.19 38.69 4.37
N ALA A 1088 0.58 39.79 4.29
CA ALA A 1088 1.75 39.92 3.42
C ALA A 1088 3.09 39.85 4.15
N ILE A 1089 3.14 40.32 5.41
CA ILE A 1089 4.36 40.46 6.21
C ILE A 1089 4.23 39.68 7.52
N GLU A 1090 5.07 38.65 7.64
CA GLU A 1090 5.18 37.82 8.84
C GLU A 1090 6.52 38.08 9.53
N VAL A 1091 6.53 38.17 10.86
CA VAL A 1091 7.74 38.42 11.65
C VAL A 1091 7.86 37.40 12.77
N GLU A 1092 8.90 36.57 12.70
CA GLU A 1092 9.19 35.55 13.68
C GLU A 1092 10.47 35.88 14.47
N PRO A 1093 10.50 35.66 15.80
CA PRO A 1093 11.74 35.69 16.57
C PRO A 1093 12.61 34.47 16.23
N VAL A 1094 13.93 34.66 16.08
CA VAL A 1094 14.85 33.60 15.60
C VAL A 1094 15.23 32.59 16.69
N ASP A 1095 15.23 32.99 17.96
CA ASP A 1095 15.71 32.16 19.07
C ASP A 1095 14.84 32.37 20.33
N THR A 1096 14.60 31.31 21.11
CA THR A 1096 14.22 31.45 22.52
C THR A 1096 15.43 31.99 23.29
N PHE A 1097 15.34 33.19 23.84
CA PHE A 1097 16.50 33.92 24.38
C PHE A 1097 16.59 33.80 25.90
N VAL A 1098 17.73 33.39 26.45
CA VAL A 1098 17.98 33.32 27.92
C VAL A 1098 18.55 34.65 28.42
N GLU A 1099 18.15 35.10 29.63
CA GLU A 1099 18.65 36.34 30.26
C GLU A 1099 20.19 36.47 30.15
N SER A 1100 20.66 37.56 29.54
CA SER A 1100 22.10 37.82 29.36
C SER A 1100 22.61 38.93 30.25
N ILE A 1101 23.79 38.74 30.84
CA ILE A 1101 24.49 39.76 31.63
C ILE A 1101 25.05 40.92 30.77
N PHE A 1102 24.95 40.83 29.44
CA PHE A 1102 25.39 41.87 28.50
C PHE A 1102 24.18 42.45 27.73
N THR A 1103 24.33 43.64 27.16
CA THR A 1103 23.31 44.20 26.26
C THR A 1103 23.27 43.41 24.95
N THR A 1104 22.09 42.94 24.52
CA THR A 1104 21.94 42.03 23.36
C THR A 1104 21.06 42.61 22.26
N ARG A 1105 21.09 41.96 21.09
CA ARG A 1105 20.22 42.26 19.93
C ARG A 1105 19.62 40.94 19.42
N PRO A 1106 18.48 40.50 19.96
CA PRO A 1106 17.80 39.30 19.46
C PRO A 1106 17.50 39.38 17.96
N GLY A 1107 17.69 38.28 17.23
CA GLY A 1107 17.35 38.23 15.81
C GLY A 1107 15.84 38.11 15.60
N VAL A 1108 15.33 38.68 14.50
CA VAL A 1108 14.02 38.34 13.93
C VAL A 1108 14.20 37.98 12.46
N THR A 1109 13.40 37.03 11.99
CA THR A 1109 13.22 36.74 10.58
C THR A 1109 11.94 37.42 10.12
N VAL A 1110 12.03 38.21 9.04
CA VAL A 1110 10.88 38.86 8.43
C VAL A 1110 10.62 38.15 7.13
N TYR A 1111 9.40 37.70 6.87
CA TYR A 1111 8.99 37.10 5.62
C TYR A 1111 8.07 38.06 4.87
N PHE A 1112 8.23 38.07 3.56
CA PHE A 1112 7.32 38.73 2.63
C PHE A 1112 6.86 37.70 1.62
N ASN A 1113 5.57 37.40 1.60
CA ASN A 1113 4.97 36.28 0.82
C ASN A 1113 5.73 34.96 1.02
N GLY A 1114 5.97 34.57 2.28
CA GLY A 1114 6.66 33.33 2.64
C GLY A 1114 8.17 33.27 2.35
N LYS A 1115 8.79 34.36 1.85
CA LYS A 1115 10.23 34.42 1.59
C LYS A 1115 10.94 35.37 2.54
N THR A 1116 12.07 34.95 3.08
CA THR A 1116 12.87 35.79 3.98
C THR A 1116 13.26 37.11 3.31
N LEU A 1117 12.80 38.20 3.90
CA LEU A 1117 13.09 39.56 3.47
C LEU A 1117 14.51 39.95 3.88
N SER A 1118 15.27 40.51 2.94
CA SER A 1118 16.62 41.01 3.24
C SER A 1118 16.61 42.10 4.32
N LYS A 1119 17.56 42.01 5.26
CA LYS A 1119 17.82 43.03 6.30
C LYS A 1119 18.10 44.44 5.75
N SER A 1120 18.36 44.59 4.45
CA SER A 1120 18.46 45.91 3.81
C SER A 1120 17.13 46.65 3.69
N ASN A 1121 16.01 45.93 3.72
CA ASN A 1121 14.64 46.44 3.52
C ASN A 1121 13.93 46.81 4.82
N TYR A 1122 14.57 46.64 5.97
CA TYR A 1122 13.99 47.03 7.25
C TYR A 1122 15.06 47.44 8.26
N THR A 1123 14.61 48.00 9.37
CA THR A 1123 15.41 48.30 10.55
C THR A 1123 14.80 47.61 11.76
N LEU A 1124 15.66 47.16 12.69
CA LEU A 1124 15.27 46.43 13.89
C LEU A 1124 15.62 47.23 15.14
N GLN A 1125 14.60 47.51 15.94
CA GLN A 1125 14.70 48.14 17.26
C GLN A 1125 13.87 47.33 18.26
N TYR A 1126 13.92 47.70 19.54
CA TYR A 1126 13.21 46.98 20.61
C TYR A 1126 12.49 47.97 21.52
N ARG A 1127 11.44 47.55 22.20
CA ARG A 1127 10.80 48.36 23.25
C ARG A 1127 10.29 47.47 24.37
N LEU A 1128 10.16 48.04 25.57
CA LEU A 1128 9.56 47.39 26.73
C LEU A 1128 8.11 47.86 26.85
N GLY A 1129 7.15 46.95 26.69
CA GLY A 1129 5.73 47.24 26.55
C GLY A 1129 5.38 47.90 25.21
N GLU A 1130 4.10 47.84 24.83
CA GLU A 1130 3.60 48.37 23.55
C GLU A 1130 3.91 49.87 23.36
N ASN A 1131 3.96 50.65 24.44
CA ASN A 1131 4.21 52.11 24.39
C ASN A 1131 5.61 52.51 24.87
N GLY A 1132 6.53 51.54 24.99
CA GLY A 1132 7.90 51.78 25.45
C GLY A 1132 8.75 52.60 24.48
N LYS A 1133 9.78 53.25 25.00
CA LYS A 1133 10.77 53.94 24.17
C LYS A 1133 11.58 52.93 23.33
N LEU A 1134 11.78 53.23 22.05
CA LEU A 1134 12.62 52.42 21.17
C LEU A 1134 14.08 52.39 21.63
N LEU A 1135 14.63 51.18 21.67
CA LEU A 1135 15.97 50.81 22.09
C LEU A 1135 16.70 50.17 20.91
N ASN A 1136 17.98 50.47 20.77
CA ASN A 1136 18.81 49.83 19.73
C ASN A 1136 19.34 48.45 20.14
N LYS A 1137 19.21 48.09 21.42
CA LYS A 1137 19.64 46.84 22.06
C LYS A 1137 18.77 46.60 23.30
N LEU A 1138 18.52 45.35 23.66
CA LEU A 1138 18.00 45.02 24.99
C LEU A 1138 19.04 45.39 26.06
N PRO A 1139 18.62 45.90 27.24
CA PRO A 1139 19.52 46.15 28.34
C PRO A 1139 20.13 44.83 28.87
N ALA A 1140 21.28 44.92 29.56
CA ALA A 1140 21.81 43.78 30.29
C ALA A 1140 20.80 43.37 31.38
N HIS A 1141 20.59 42.06 31.54
CA HIS A 1141 19.60 41.44 32.43
C HIS A 1141 18.14 41.70 32.02
N ALA A 1142 17.87 41.99 30.74
CA ALA A 1142 16.51 42.03 30.24
C ALA A 1142 15.84 40.66 30.46
N SER A 1143 14.67 40.67 31.08
CA SER A 1143 13.86 39.46 31.33
C SER A 1143 12.38 39.80 31.23
N ASN A 1144 11.53 38.80 31.04
CA ASN A 1144 10.07 38.97 31.04
C ASN A 1144 9.55 39.54 32.38
N ALA A 1145 10.32 39.43 33.48
CA ALA A 1145 10.01 40.09 34.75
C ALA A 1145 10.04 41.63 34.70
N ASP A 1146 10.71 42.24 33.72
CA ASP A 1146 10.69 43.70 33.50
C ASP A 1146 9.39 44.16 32.79
N GLY A 1147 8.64 43.21 32.19
CA GLY A 1147 7.52 43.41 31.26
C GLY A 1147 7.83 42.82 29.87
N THR A 1148 6.83 42.72 28.99
CA THR A 1148 7.00 42.14 27.65
C THR A 1148 7.88 43.01 26.76
N TYR A 1149 8.96 42.45 26.22
CA TYR A 1149 9.76 43.12 25.21
C TYR A 1149 9.23 42.82 23.81
N TYR A 1150 9.21 43.84 22.96
CA TYR A 1150 8.83 43.72 21.56
C TYR A 1150 10.03 44.01 20.67
N ALA A 1151 10.23 43.20 19.64
CA ALA A 1151 11.07 43.55 18.50
C ALA A 1151 10.24 44.36 17.50
N VAL A 1152 10.65 45.60 17.24
CA VAL A 1152 9.97 46.51 16.31
C VAL A 1152 10.72 46.50 14.99
N VAL A 1153 10.03 46.07 13.95
CA VAL A 1153 10.52 45.98 12.58
C VAL A 1153 9.92 47.13 11.78
N THR A 1154 10.76 48.06 11.31
CA THR A 1154 10.32 49.23 10.53
C THR A 1154 10.81 49.13 9.10
N ALA A 1155 9.91 49.27 8.14
CA ALA A 1155 10.21 49.20 6.71
C ALA A 1155 11.24 50.25 6.28
N LYS A 1156 12.03 49.88 5.25
CA LYS A 1156 13.07 50.74 4.66
C LYS A 1156 13.11 50.53 3.15
N GLY A 1157 13.02 51.63 2.40
CA GLY A 1157 13.09 51.60 0.93
C GLY A 1157 11.83 52.23 0.32
N LYS A 1158 11.62 51.97 -0.98
CA LYS A 1158 10.44 52.46 -1.72
C LYS A 1158 9.32 51.44 -1.84
N ASN A 1159 9.63 50.15 -1.68
CA ASN A 1159 8.70 49.03 -1.92
C ASN A 1159 7.90 48.63 -0.68
N PHE A 1160 8.31 49.10 0.49
CA PHE A 1160 7.70 48.79 1.78
C PHE A 1160 7.53 50.07 2.59
N VAL A 1161 6.47 50.14 3.38
CA VAL A 1161 6.15 51.24 4.29
C VAL A 1161 5.70 50.70 5.66
N GLY A 1162 5.57 51.58 6.65
CA GLY A 1162 5.07 51.20 7.97
C GLY A 1162 6.04 50.43 8.86
N ALA A 1163 5.49 49.87 9.95
CA ALA A 1163 6.23 49.11 10.95
C ALA A 1163 5.29 48.12 11.66
N THR A 1164 5.85 47.00 12.10
CA THR A 1164 5.16 46.00 12.93
C THR A 1164 6.05 45.61 14.12
N SER A 1165 5.51 44.85 15.06
CA SER A 1165 6.28 44.34 16.18
C SER A 1165 5.85 42.95 16.61
N VAL A 1166 6.83 42.11 16.97
CA VAL A 1166 6.61 40.78 17.54
C VAL A 1166 7.08 40.72 18.99
N GLU A 1167 6.38 39.95 19.82
CA GLU A 1167 6.78 39.69 21.21
C GLU A 1167 8.06 38.85 21.26
N LEU A 1168 8.92 39.15 22.23
CA LEU A 1168 10.12 38.37 22.53
C LEU A 1168 9.88 37.59 23.83
N ASP A 1169 10.12 36.27 23.77
CA ASP A 1169 10.10 35.42 24.95
C ASP A 1169 11.52 35.29 25.53
N ILE A 1170 11.71 35.79 26.77
CA ILE A 1170 13.00 35.78 27.48
C ILE A 1170 12.95 34.85 28.70
N LEU A 1171 13.61 33.70 28.61
CA LEU A 1171 13.66 32.67 29.67
C LEU A 1171 14.47 33.14 30.90
N GLU A 1172 13.91 32.93 32.10
CA GLU A 1172 14.53 33.23 33.39
C GLU A 1172 15.37 32.04 33.92
N GLU A 1173 16.66 32.23 34.20
CA GLU A 1173 17.50 31.23 34.90
C GLU A 1173 17.96 31.77 36.27
N VAL A 1174 17.74 31.02 37.36
CA VAL A 1174 18.17 31.40 38.73
C VAL A 1174 19.33 30.51 39.18
N SER A 1175 20.54 30.81 38.71
CA SER A 1175 21.77 30.11 39.12
C SER A 1175 22.55 30.94 40.17
N ILE A 1176 22.26 30.74 41.47
CA ILE A 1176 22.91 31.50 42.56
C ILE A 1176 24.16 30.74 43.05
N HIS A 1177 25.36 31.30 42.85
CA HIS A 1177 26.59 30.63 43.26
C HIS A 1177 27.07 30.99 44.68
N VAL A 1178 27.26 29.99 45.55
CA VAL A 1178 27.79 30.20 46.93
C VAL A 1178 29.22 30.78 46.93
N LEU A 1179 29.95 30.63 45.82
CA LEU A 1179 31.27 31.22 45.60
C LEU A 1179 31.25 32.75 45.72
N GLU A 1180 30.15 33.39 45.33
CA GLU A 1180 30.04 34.83 45.32
C GLU A 1180 29.58 35.40 46.67
N ALA A 1181 29.14 34.55 47.60
CA ALA A 1181 28.75 34.96 48.93
C ALA A 1181 29.97 35.33 49.80
N ARG A 1182 29.90 36.43 50.54
CA ARG A 1182 30.92 36.78 51.53
C ARG A 1182 30.70 35.97 52.81
N VAL A 1183 31.62 35.10 53.17
CA VAL A 1183 31.52 34.24 54.37
C VAL A 1183 32.17 34.91 55.56
N ASP A 1184 31.55 34.80 56.75
CA ASP A 1184 32.11 35.29 58.00
C ASP A 1184 33.45 34.60 58.32
N ARG A 1185 34.34 35.31 59.02
CA ARG A 1185 35.65 34.76 59.43
C ARG A 1185 35.61 34.08 60.79
N ASN A 1186 34.50 34.16 61.51
CA ASN A 1186 34.30 33.45 62.77
C ASN A 1186 33.21 32.40 62.60
N ALA A 1187 33.50 31.19 63.05
CA ALA A 1187 32.54 30.10 63.06
C ALA A 1187 32.51 29.43 64.43
N SER A 1188 31.33 28.94 64.81
CA SER A 1188 31.17 28.14 66.02
C SER A 1188 31.21 26.66 65.66
N TYR A 1189 31.99 25.89 66.41
CA TYR A 1189 32.21 24.47 66.12
C TYR A 1189 31.69 23.58 67.24
N ASN A 1190 30.73 22.71 66.91
CA ASN A 1190 30.25 21.71 67.84
C ASN A 1190 31.15 20.47 67.81
N LYS A 1191 31.96 20.30 68.86
CA LYS A 1191 32.90 19.17 68.99
C LYS A 1191 32.22 17.79 69.07
N ARG A 1192 30.95 17.70 69.46
CA ARG A 1192 30.23 16.42 69.56
C ARG A 1192 29.66 15.98 68.22
N THR A 1193 29.15 16.91 67.41
CA THR A 1193 28.45 16.58 66.16
C THR A 1193 29.29 16.85 64.90
N GLY A 1194 30.44 17.51 65.03
CA GLY A 1194 31.25 17.93 63.88
C GLY A 1194 30.69 19.13 63.12
N ALA A 1195 29.49 19.61 63.48
CA ALA A 1195 28.79 20.68 62.78
C ALA A 1195 29.45 22.05 62.98
N VAL A 1196 29.54 22.81 61.89
CA VAL A 1196 30.02 24.19 61.88
C VAL A 1196 28.83 25.12 61.67
N LYS A 1197 28.65 26.11 62.55
CA LYS A 1197 27.70 27.21 62.29
C LYS A 1197 28.47 28.46 61.87
N ILE A 1198 28.19 28.90 60.65
CA ILE A 1198 28.75 30.10 60.02
C ILE A 1198 27.71 30.78 59.14
N LYS A 1199 27.83 32.10 58.98
CA LYS A 1199 26.96 32.91 58.11
C LYS A 1199 27.69 33.31 56.84
N ALA A 1200 26.97 33.35 55.74
CA ALA A 1200 27.42 33.98 54.50
C ALA A 1200 26.46 35.10 54.10
N TYR A 1201 26.92 36.03 53.27
CA TYR A 1201 26.15 37.18 52.82
C TYR A 1201 26.22 37.26 51.30
N TYR A 1202 25.08 37.13 50.62
CA TYR A 1202 24.98 37.21 49.17
C TYR A 1202 24.30 38.50 48.76
N THR A 1203 24.85 39.21 47.78
CA THR A 1203 24.19 40.40 47.21
C THR A 1203 23.37 39.95 46.01
N VAL A 1204 22.06 40.14 46.06
CA VAL A 1204 21.13 39.83 44.97
C VAL A 1204 21.44 40.70 43.75
N LYS A 1205 21.66 40.08 42.59
CA LYS A 1205 22.14 40.69 41.35
C LYS A 1205 21.08 40.73 40.24
N THR A 1206 20.16 39.77 40.19
CA THR A 1206 19.10 39.73 39.15
C THR A 1206 17.71 39.90 39.75
N ASN A 1207 16.71 40.16 38.90
CA ASN A 1207 15.31 40.26 39.33
C ASN A 1207 14.75 38.88 39.68
N SER A 1208 15.20 37.84 38.98
CA SER A 1208 14.88 36.44 39.22
C SER A 1208 15.41 35.98 40.59
N GLU A 1209 16.65 36.36 40.94
CA GLU A 1209 17.19 36.16 42.29
C GLU A 1209 16.43 36.98 43.36
N ALA A 1210 16.02 38.20 43.03
CA ALA A 1210 15.26 39.06 43.94
C ALA A 1210 13.90 38.44 44.29
N LYS A 1211 13.21 37.88 43.29
CA LYS A 1211 12.00 37.10 43.45
C LYS A 1211 12.24 35.85 44.31
N HIS A 1212 13.30 35.08 44.02
CA HIS A 1212 13.66 33.88 44.79
C HIS A 1212 13.86 34.19 46.28
N PHE A 1213 14.64 35.22 46.60
CA PHE A 1213 14.89 35.60 48.00
C PHE A 1213 13.78 36.45 48.64
N GLY A 1214 12.75 36.84 47.88
CA GLY A 1214 11.67 37.72 48.35
C GLY A 1214 12.16 39.12 48.73
N VAL A 1215 13.23 39.61 48.11
CA VAL A 1215 13.84 40.92 48.38
C VAL A 1215 14.00 41.72 47.09
N LYS A 1216 14.53 42.95 47.15
CA LYS A 1216 14.82 43.75 45.96
C LYS A 1216 16.21 43.42 45.41
N LYS A 1217 16.39 43.52 44.09
CA LYS A 1217 17.72 43.49 43.45
C LYS A 1217 18.65 44.51 44.13
N GLY A 1218 19.87 44.08 44.43
CA GLY A 1218 20.86 44.81 45.21
C GLY A 1218 20.78 44.61 46.74
N ALA A 1219 19.75 43.94 47.26
CA ALA A 1219 19.68 43.60 48.69
C ALA A 1219 20.74 42.56 49.06
N VAL A 1220 21.28 42.67 50.27
CA VAL A 1220 22.19 41.65 50.83
C VAL A 1220 21.38 40.70 51.70
N VAL A 1221 21.33 39.43 51.29
CA VAL A 1221 20.66 38.36 52.03
C VAL A 1221 21.69 37.59 52.87
N THR A 1222 21.27 37.14 54.05
CA THR A 1222 22.10 36.31 54.92
C THR A 1222 21.78 34.85 54.65
N LEU A 1223 22.77 34.09 54.21
CA LEU A 1223 22.71 32.65 54.03
C LEU A 1223 23.20 31.96 55.32
N GLU A 1224 22.49 30.91 55.73
CA GLU A 1224 22.73 30.19 56.98
C GLU A 1224 23.18 28.74 56.74
N SER A 1225 24.22 28.33 57.47
CA SER A 1225 24.72 26.96 57.44
C SER A 1225 23.72 25.96 58.02
N GLY A 1226 23.45 24.87 57.30
CA GLY A 1226 22.45 23.85 57.59
C GLY A 1226 21.05 24.16 57.03
N LYS A 1227 20.89 25.31 56.36
CA LYS A 1227 19.68 25.68 55.62
C LYS A 1227 20.01 25.93 54.15
N ASP A 1228 20.84 26.94 53.88
CA ASP A 1228 21.13 27.42 52.53
C ASP A 1228 22.43 26.79 51.97
N PHE A 1229 23.30 26.29 52.86
CA PHE A 1229 24.52 25.56 52.50
C PHE A 1229 24.98 24.67 53.66
N GLU A 1230 25.69 23.60 53.37
CA GLU A 1230 26.36 22.76 54.37
C GLU A 1230 27.77 23.25 54.67
N ALA A 1231 28.21 23.15 55.93
CA ALA A 1231 29.57 23.53 56.33
C ALA A 1231 30.24 22.47 57.22
N THR A 1232 31.38 21.95 56.78
CA THR A 1232 32.12 20.89 57.46
C THR A 1232 33.57 21.28 57.72
N VAL A 1233 34.16 20.85 58.85
CA VAL A 1233 35.58 21.10 59.14
C VAL A 1233 36.45 20.14 58.35
N VAL A 1234 37.33 20.68 57.51
CA VAL A 1234 38.34 19.91 56.76
C VAL A 1234 39.60 19.72 57.61
N VAL A 1235 40.09 20.80 58.24
CA VAL A 1235 41.29 20.77 59.12
C VAL A 1235 41.12 21.75 60.27
N ARG A 1236 41.54 21.38 61.50
CA ARG A 1236 41.54 22.27 62.67
C ARG A 1236 42.91 22.31 63.35
N GLU A 1237 43.45 23.51 63.52
CA GLU A 1237 44.69 23.75 64.25
C GLU A 1237 44.36 24.22 65.68
N ARG A 1238 44.83 23.46 66.68
CA ARG A 1238 44.36 23.61 68.07
C ARG A 1238 45.00 24.78 68.81
N PHE A 1239 46.19 25.25 68.43
CA PHE A 1239 46.91 26.30 69.16
C PHE A 1239 46.51 27.72 68.75
N THR A 1240 46.13 27.92 67.50
CA THR A 1240 45.75 29.22 66.92
C THR A 1240 44.24 29.44 66.88
N GLY A 1241 43.44 28.39 67.10
CA GLY A 1241 41.99 28.45 66.99
C GLY A 1241 41.50 28.66 65.55
N LEU A 1242 42.34 28.35 64.55
CA LEU A 1242 41.99 28.43 63.13
C LEU A 1242 41.56 27.06 62.61
N GLY A 1243 40.54 27.06 61.74
CA GLY A 1243 40.11 25.89 61.00
C GLY A 1243 39.85 26.21 59.53
N MET A 1244 40.04 25.21 58.70
CA MET A 1244 39.66 25.20 57.30
C MET A 1244 38.33 24.46 57.19
N ILE A 1245 37.32 25.13 56.65
CA ILE A 1245 35.97 24.58 56.50
C ILE A 1245 35.60 24.51 55.02
N HIS A 1246 34.91 23.45 54.62
CA HIS A 1246 34.31 23.28 53.31
C HIS A 1246 32.86 23.71 53.37
N ILE A 1247 32.43 24.53 52.41
CA ILE A 1247 31.06 25.04 52.27
C ILE A 1247 30.52 24.54 50.94
N LYS A 1248 29.38 23.86 50.96
CA LYS A 1248 28.67 23.32 49.78
C LYS A 1248 27.26 23.88 49.73
N GLY A 1249 26.90 24.52 48.62
CA GLY A 1249 25.55 25.07 48.42
C GLY A 1249 24.48 23.97 48.35
N ASN A 1250 23.28 24.28 48.82
CA ASN A 1250 22.09 23.43 48.68
C ASN A 1250 21.17 24.05 47.61
N ASP A 1251 20.57 23.25 46.73
CA ASP A 1251 19.66 23.69 45.66
C ASP A 1251 18.65 24.75 46.15
N PRO A 1252 18.56 25.94 45.50
CA PRO A 1252 19.16 26.36 44.22
C PRO A 1252 20.52 27.06 44.31
N LEU A 1253 21.17 27.05 45.48
CA LEU A 1253 22.53 27.54 45.63
C LEU A 1253 23.53 26.49 45.13
N VAL A 1254 24.21 26.81 44.02
CA VAL A 1254 25.16 25.90 43.37
C VAL A 1254 26.63 26.24 43.69
N GLY A 1255 27.46 25.20 43.78
CA GLY A 1255 28.92 25.31 43.93
C GLY A 1255 29.46 25.08 45.35
N ASP A 1256 30.77 24.89 45.42
CA ASP A 1256 31.50 24.44 46.59
C ASP A 1256 32.75 25.31 46.83
N ARG A 1257 33.12 25.59 48.08
CA ARG A 1257 34.34 26.35 48.40
C ARG A 1257 34.94 26.03 49.76
N VAL A 1258 36.25 26.19 49.88
CA VAL A 1258 36.96 26.04 51.14
C VAL A 1258 37.37 27.42 51.68
N VAL A 1259 37.10 27.69 52.96
CA VAL A 1259 37.47 28.94 53.62
C VAL A 1259 38.20 28.70 54.95
N ILE A 1260 39.10 29.62 55.30
CA ILE A 1260 39.82 29.61 56.58
C ILE A 1260 39.11 30.55 57.56
N VAL A 1261 38.73 30.01 58.71
CA VAL A 1261 37.95 30.72 59.74
C VAL A 1261 38.58 30.52 61.11
N SER A 1262 38.29 31.42 62.04
CA SER A 1262 38.52 31.19 63.46
C SER A 1262 37.38 30.32 64.00
N LEU A 1263 37.71 29.12 64.47
CA LEU A 1263 36.76 28.19 65.11
C LEU A 1263 36.78 28.43 66.62
N ARG A 1264 35.69 29.01 67.13
CA ARG A 1264 35.47 29.17 68.58
C ARG A 1264 34.71 27.99 69.17
#